data_AF-A0A5M7ZZW7-F1
#
_entry.id   AF-A0A5M7ZZW7-F1
#
_cell.length_a   1.000
_cell.length_b   1.000
_cell.length_c   1.000
_cell.angle_alpha   90.00
_cell.angle_beta   90.00
_cell.angle_gamma   90.00
#
_symmetry.space_group_name_H-M   'P 1'
#
loop_
_entity.id
_entity.type
_entity.pdbx_description
1 polymer ?
#
loop_
_entity_poly.entity_id
_entity_poly.type
_entity_poly.pdbx_seq_one_letter_code
_entity_poly.pdbx_strand_id
1 'polypeptide(L)'
;MSAVEVLAPLRIETRFYAPDGTRPGWMLRLRAWPDEFSMARRPIAPSPAELDLYDDVLRQFPLDAGMQWRMLCARLGVERALWLRRSVAIVAEPAPHADRGAAQPRDPSAWPDTHQPYGLPPAIHVWFVEAGQGGAPTLAGTMHPNRERIAEQLGLTAFETPAATGELPRTWWTSFDIAKAVGLAIEIPFPAGAQPPALDAIVVAGMGDVSPEPLIAMHAVTGRLSVLRPGTPTNTVDGEATADAGSNPGSNPGGNAAAWEGIDDALPAADSASAAVMQALAGPDAVPIKLQGGDVDTGGHDPLVVNALWPVLWGHALRNVIGAGEDEARLAEWAQAWLAPQGPYPAIRVGAQPYGLLPATVLAGWSGQNITAGQIRDWAGPWRDAAAADAAIHPGTVVGASAQRAVDLLGEDTPTRRWAVRVVSPLPVVNAIRATRGLPPLEPSAWERETASSLAGRKTPLSPLGAFTEQAHLPASTPEADADNPDTLRLLLEEDSEAFPYRWDRKLGLLGHLIFESLCLLRASVGQAREAIDHGQPVDPHTPLPMQAGTDALIDLVRRGYPGTPSQPQLDDLFASADPGAHSVAKRCLRGIEALVGLVRAYADDPDGVFSCVLAALDTASHRVDPWITGLACSRLRELQDTRAPWRLGVYGWVDAPAPYDAANPGHGLPPGPTAAGLLHAPSHAQAMTAALLRDAAVRHPGDTRWQIEIDSARVRAAMRLAERVRLGVHPYEALGLEVERIVGDWDTVRKLREDYPMRDTHAGTRCCDGARVLRLLFRPQAGDPPPPTLPAGAREALATCDAALDTYADLLVTDGIHALVTGHGGLGNAAMEAAAGLGPPPELRAMRTPRQATSVRVSAWAVLPPGNAAGTGAPPAVLADPAFASLLEQELGAASGWTWTIGADTVSLADLGLHGIEAFALPPDELTQRLRGERDASLPFASGTGADKLARATRLAELLGGGDSDPPLPGAIDGRDDDAAPASPLRDAMVADLAGRLSALRNRLTSLLGSLAAADLNDPAAVAWCLAQCRAWGAVRADDAEPLAQALARLQTRLAAAPEAEAEANNVRGLRQSIRALVGHARLPVLPLVPSLAVGPLRAALRDDEGRPRTDREWLEIVAAVRPRLASLEAWQLDPATRPWRAAVRTADGSGDPWSPAGPVVVAYGPDPAALAGSMATVAIAGLDAWQDAIPSTRHTTSAAFGFNGPKSRAPQAVLLAVPPDASRRLNDAELAALVLETRQLARARACRPRAGSRVATPAALSSLPDMFWSHWT
;
A
#
# COMPACT_ATOMS: atom_id res chain seq x y z
N MET A 1 40.66 -15.04 21.49
CA MET A 1 39.77 -14.33 22.44
C MET A 1 38.34 -14.67 22.04
N SER A 2 37.49 -15.01 23.01
CA SER A 2 36.07 -15.29 22.79
C SER A 2 35.32 -14.06 22.27
N ALA A 3 34.15 -14.25 21.66
CA ALA A 3 33.28 -13.20 21.16
C ALA A 3 31.83 -13.71 21.07
N VAL A 4 30.86 -12.79 21.12
CA VAL A 4 29.45 -13.08 20.82
C VAL A 4 29.16 -12.60 19.40
N GLU A 5 28.66 -13.48 18.54
CA GLU A 5 28.25 -13.12 17.18
C GLU A 5 26.73 -12.86 17.17
N VAL A 6 26.33 -11.61 16.89
CA VAL A 6 24.94 -11.23 16.67
C VAL A 6 24.63 -11.49 15.21
N LEU A 7 23.99 -12.60 14.89
CA LEU A 7 23.75 -13.01 13.51
C LEU A 7 22.43 -12.41 13.01
N ALA A 8 22.56 -11.48 12.07
CA ALA A 8 21.44 -10.91 11.36
C ALA A 8 20.88 -11.88 10.29
N PRO A 9 19.55 -11.97 10.14
CA PRO A 9 18.96 -12.90 9.19
C PRO A 9 19.16 -12.45 7.72
N LEU A 10 19.34 -13.43 6.83
CA LEU A 10 19.48 -13.26 5.38
C LEU A 10 18.35 -13.97 4.66
N ARG A 11 17.77 -13.30 3.67
CA ARG A 11 16.91 -13.95 2.70
C ARG A 11 17.78 -14.59 1.62
N ILE A 12 17.57 -15.87 1.37
CA ILE A 12 18.33 -16.63 0.38
C ILE A 12 17.41 -16.98 -0.78
N GLU A 13 17.91 -16.72 -1.98
CA GLU A 13 17.24 -17.03 -3.23
C GLU A 13 18.07 -18.02 -4.02
N THR A 14 17.47 -19.17 -4.35
CA THR A 14 18.14 -20.25 -5.09
C THR A 14 17.42 -20.54 -6.41
N ARG A 15 18.21 -20.85 -7.44
CA ARG A 15 17.68 -21.34 -8.73
C ARG A 15 18.64 -22.33 -9.36
N PHE A 16 18.13 -23.53 -9.64
CA PHE A 16 18.84 -24.53 -10.43
C PHE A 16 18.62 -24.29 -11.92
N TYR A 17 19.70 -24.45 -12.69
CA TYR A 17 19.67 -24.46 -14.14
C TYR A 17 20.17 -25.79 -14.67
N ALA A 18 19.36 -26.41 -15.53
CA ALA A 18 19.72 -27.63 -16.22
C ALA A 18 20.88 -27.37 -17.23
N PRO A 19 21.65 -28.42 -17.58
CA PRO A 19 22.60 -28.37 -18.68
C PRO A 19 21.92 -27.93 -19.98
N ASP A 20 22.62 -27.17 -20.82
CA ASP A 20 22.17 -26.77 -22.16
C ASP A 20 23.35 -26.74 -23.15
N GLY A 21 23.11 -26.32 -24.40
CA GLY A 21 24.15 -26.25 -25.43
C GLY A 21 25.35 -25.33 -25.08
N THR A 22 25.22 -24.49 -24.06
CA THR A 22 26.29 -23.61 -23.55
C THR A 22 26.83 -24.05 -22.18
N ARG A 23 26.08 -24.86 -21.43
CA ARG A 23 26.38 -25.30 -20.06
C ARG A 23 26.45 -26.84 -19.99
N PRO A 24 27.66 -27.43 -19.86
CA PRO A 24 27.83 -28.88 -19.90
C PRO A 24 27.33 -29.62 -18.63
N GLY A 25 27.00 -28.90 -17.56
CA GLY A 25 26.53 -29.44 -16.29
C GLY A 25 25.47 -28.55 -15.64
N TRP A 26 24.88 -29.04 -14.54
CA TRP A 26 23.93 -28.26 -13.75
C TRP A 26 24.62 -27.06 -13.09
N MET A 27 23.85 -26.00 -12.82
CA MET A 27 24.34 -24.80 -12.13
C MET A 27 23.33 -24.35 -11.08
N LEU A 28 23.81 -24.07 -9.86
CA LEU A 28 23.03 -23.39 -8.83
C LEU A 28 23.40 -21.90 -8.79
N ARG A 29 22.42 -21.02 -9.04
CA ARG A 29 22.52 -19.60 -8.68
C ARG A 29 21.99 -19.41 -7.28
N LEU A 30 22.80 -18.82 -6.41
CA LEU A 30 22.40 -18.42 -5.07
C LEU A 30 22.62 -16.91 -4.90
N ARG A 31 21.62 -16.22 -4.35
CA ARG A 31 21.72 -14.80 -3.98
C ARG A 31 21.33 -14.63 -2.52
N ALA A 32 22.15 -13.87 -1.79
CA ALA A 32 21.91 -13.50 -0.40
C ALA A 32 21.44 -12.05 -0.31
N TRP A 33 20.40 -11.83 0.46
CA TRP A 33 19.78 -10.53 0.69
C TRP A 33 19.82 -10.19 2.18
N PRO A 34 20.50 -9.12 2.57
CA PRO A 34 20.42 -8.58 3.93
C PRO A 34 18.97 -8.21 4.25
N ASP A 35 18.46 -8.70 5.38
CA ASP A 35 17.11 -8.38 5.82
C ASP A 35 17.03 -7.02 6.53
N GLU A 36 15.81 -6.56 6.84
CA GLU A 36 15.55 -5.21 7.38
C GLU A 36 16.33 -4.90 8.67
N PHE A 37 16.56 -5.89 9.53
CA PHE A 37 17.42 -5.74 10.71
C PHE A 37 18.82 -5.19 10.37
N SER A 38 19.41 -5.61 9.25
CA SER A 38 20.76 -5.18 8.82
C SER A 38 20.76 -3.80 8.16
N MET A 39 19.60 -3.23 7.84
CA MET A 39 19.51 -2.01 7.05
C MET A 39 19.69 -0.78 7.94
N ALA A 40 20.86 -0.16 7.87
CA ALA A 40 21.05 1.13 8.48
C ALA A 40 20.28 2.20 7.70
N ARG A 41 19.29 2.83 8.34
CA ARG A 41 18.48 3.88 7.74
C ARG A 41 18.64 5.17 8.51
N ARG A 42 19.26 6.15 7.86
CA ARG A 42 19.29 7.51 8.38
C ARG A 42 17.86 8.09 8.38
N PRO A 43 17.41 8.70 9.47
CA PRO A 43 16.15 9.42 9.48
C PRO A 43 16.31 10.73 8.69
N ILE A 44 15.32 11.05 7.85
CA ILE A 44 15.29 12.31 7.10
C ILE A 44 15.03 13.46 8.07
N ALA A 45 15.64 14.63 7.89
CA ALA A 45 15.35 15.82 8.69
C ALA A 45 13.82 16.13 8.71
N PRO A 46 13.29 16.79 9.77
CA PRO A 46 11.86 17.11 9.82
C PRO A 46 11.54 18.08 8.68
N SER A 47 10.52 17.79 7.88
CA SER A 47 10.03 18.72 6.88
C SER A 47 9.22 19.85 7.55
N PRO A 48 9.14 21.05 6.93
CA PRO A 48 8.29 22.13 7.45
C PRO A 48 6.84 21.69 7.72
N ALA A 49 6.27 20.86 6.84
CA ALA A 49 4.90 20.35 6.97
C ALA A 49 4.73 19.40 8.17
N GLU A 50 5.75 18.61 8.52
CA GLU A 50 5.73 17.75 9.70
C GLU A 50 5.82 18.57 11.00
N LEU A 51 6.61 19.65 10.99
CA LEU A 51 6.69 20.58 12.12
C LEU A 51 5.37 21.35 12.30
N ASP A 52 4.76 21.80 11.20
CA ASP A 52 3.43 22.44 11.22
C ASP A 52 2.36 21.49 11.77
N LEU A 53 2.37 20.22 11.34
CA LEU A 53 1.49 19.18 11.88
C LEU A 53 1.72 18.95 13.38
N TYR A 54 2.98 18.93 13.81
CA TYR A 54 3.33 18.74 15.21
C TYR A 54 2.83 19.93 16.06
N ASP A 55 3.05 21.16 15.59
CA ASP A 55 2.51 22.39 16.19
C ASP A 55 0.97 22.35 16.29
N ASP A 56 0.30 21.89 15.24
CA ASP A 56 -1.15 21.77 15.20
C ASP A 56 -1.67 20.76 16.24
N VAL A 57 -1.00 19.61 16.39
CA VAL A 57 -1.36 18.60 17.38
C VAL A 57 -1.14 19.12 18.81
N LEU A 58 0.01 19.76 19.07
CA LEU A 58 0.31 20.37 20.37
C LEU A 58 -0.71 21.45 20.74
N ARG A 59 -1.16 22.25 19.76
CA ARG A 59 -2.18 23.29 19.96
C ARG A 59 -3.58 22.71 20.19
N GLN A 60 -3.95 21.63 19.51
CA GLN A 60 -5.26 20.98 19.65
C GLN A 60 -5.40 20.25 21.00
N PHE A 61 -4.32 19.67 21.51
CA PHE A 61 -4.34 18.84 22.71
C PHE A 61 -3.28 19.27 23.74
N PRO A 62 -3.27 20.51 24.25
CA PRO A 62 -2.15 21.08 25.00
C PRO A 62 -1.83 20.38 26.33
N LEU A 63 -2.79 19.63 26.90
CA LEU A 63 -2.68 18.96 28.19
C LEU A 63 -2.87 17.43 28.11
N ASP A 64 -3.06 16.87 26.90
CA ASP A 64 -3.33 15.44 26.70
C ASP A 64 -2.26 14.80 25.81
N ALA A 65 -1.13 14.45 26.43
CA ALA A 65 0.00 13.81 25.76
C ALA A 65 -0.39 12.50 25.06
N GLY A 66 -1.35 11.75 25.62
CA GLY A 66 -1.85 10.52 25.02
C GLY A 66 -2.61 10.76 23.71
N MET A 67 -3.42 11.82 23.64
CA MET A 67 -4.11 12.20 22.40
C MET A 67 -3.16 12.84 21.38
N GLN A 68 -2.18 13.63 21.83
CA GLN A 68 -1.11 14.13 20.96
C GLN A 68 -0.39 12.97 20.25
N TRP A 69 0.03 11.96 21.03
CA TRP A 69 0.72 10.78 20.52
C TRP A 69 -0.11 10.02 19.49
N ARG A 70 -1.38 9.75 19.80
CA ARG A 70 -2.31 9.05 18.89
C ARG A 70 -2.48 9.81 17.58
N MET A 71 -2.65 11.12 17.64
CA MET A 71 -2.85 11.93 16.44
C MET A 71 -1.59 11.97 15.56
N LEU A 72 -0.40 12.07 16.16
CA LEU A 72 0.86 12.00 15.43
C LEU A 72 1.06 10.64 14.78
N CYS A 73 0.84 9.54 15.51
CA CYS A 73 0.97 8.19 14.98
C CYS A 73 -0.01 7.93 13.84
N ALA A 74 -1.26 8.38 13.96
CA ALA A 74 -2.27 8.22 12.91
C ALA A 74 -1.91 8.99 11.61
N ARG A 75 -1.18 10.10 11.73
CA ARG A 75 -0.83 10.97 10.59
C ARG A 75 0.52 10.64 9.96
N LEU A 76 1.51 10.26 10.77
CA LEU A 76 2.91 10.08 10.36
C LEU A 76 3.41 8.64 10.45
N GLY A 77 2.68 7.76 11.15
CA GLY A 77 3.19 6.47 11.60
C GLY A 77 4.06 6.58 12.86
N VAL A 78 4.17 5.47 13.59
CA VAL A 78 4.80 5.40 14.92
C VAL A 78 6.30 5.69 14.88
N GLU A 79 7.02 5.11 13.92
CA GLU A 79 8.48 5.31 13.75
C GLU A 79 8.79 6.80 13.60
N ARG A 80 8.05 7.49 12.71
CA ARG A 80 8.27 8.91 12.41
C ARG A 80 7.84 9.81 13.55
N ALA A 81 6.72 9.51 14.21
CA ALA A 81 6.26 10.23 15.39
C ALA A 81 7.27 10.13 16.55
N LEU A 82 7.82 8.93 16.83
CA LEU A 82 8.83 8.72 17.88
C LEU A 82 10.11 9.48 17.57
N TRP A 83 10.56 9.42 16.32
CA TRP A 83 11.76 10.13 15.90
C TRP A 83 11.61 11.65 16.05
N LEU A 84 10.47 12.23 15.63
CA LEU A 84 10.19 13.65 15.80
C LEU A 84 10.16 14.03 17.28
N ARG A 85 9.49 13.22 18.10
CA ARG A 85 9.37 13.46 19.54
C ARG A 85 10.72 13.50 20.25
N ARG A 86 11.65 12.60 19.89
CA ARG A 86 13.01 12.54 20.45
C ARG A 86 13.99 13.57 19.89
N SER A 87 13.71 14.11 18.71
CA SER A 87 14.66 14.96 17.99
C SER A 87 14.25 16.44 17.96
N VAL A 88 12.99 16.75 18.25
CA VAL A 88 12.42 18.10 18.19
C VAL A 88 11.98 18.52 19.59
N ALA A 89 12.69 19.50 20.16
CA ALA A 89 12.33 20.09 21.45
C ALA A 89 11.04 20.91 21.34
N ILE A 90 10.29 21.00 22.44
CA ILE A 90 9.06 21.81 22.53
C ILE A 90 9.32 23.05 23.37
N VAL A 91 9.03 24.23 22.82
CA VAL A 91 9.04 25.51 23.54
C VAL A 91 7.70 25.68 24.25
N ALA A 92 7.72 25.81 25.58
CA ALA A 92 6.52 25.74 26.41
C ALA A 92 5.61 26.99 26.37
N GLU A 93 6.12 28.19 26.04
CA GLU A 93 5.38 29.46 26.16
C GLU A 93 5.52 30.36 24.91
N PRO A 94 4.50 31.17 24.55
CA PRO A 94 3.15 31.27 25.14
C PRO A 94 2.14 30.23 24.60
N ALA A 95 2.52 29.43 23.61
CA ALA A 95 1.80 28.23 23.17
C ALA A 95 2.83 27.14 22.84
N PRO A 96 2.62 25.87 23.27
CA PRO A 96 3.54 24.79 22.97
C PRO A 96 3.75 24.63 21.47
N HIS A 97 4.99 24.79 21.01
CA HIS A 97 5.35 24.61 19.61
C HIS A 97 6.73 23.95 19.49
N ALA A 98 6.96 23.28 18.37
CA ALA A 98 8.24 22.72 17.99
C ALA A 98 9.28 23.83 17.84
N ASP A 99 10.42 23.69 18.51
CA ASP A 99 11.53 24.63 18.40
C ASP A 99 12.19 24.49 17.02
N ARG A 100 11.99 25.49 16.16
CA ARG A 100 12.55 25.54 14.80
C ARG A 100 14.00 26.03 14.76
N GLY A 101 14.54 26.55 15.87
CA GLY A 101 15.85 27.22 15.96
C GLY A 101 16.88 26.54 16.87
N ALA A 102 16.45 25.77 17.87
CA ALA A 102 17.33 25.07 18.83
C ALA A 102 17.37 23.54 18.67
N ALA A 103 17.15 23.05 17.44
CA ALA A 103 17.55 21.69 17.11
C ALA A 103 19.09 21.61 17.18
N GLN A 104 19.65 21.26 18.34
CA GLN A 104 20.87 20.46 18.34
C GLN A 104 20.43 19.01 18.22
N PRO A 105 20.31 18.47 17.00
CA PRO A 105 20.21 17.03 16.86
C PRO A 105 21.44 16.41 17.54
N ARG A 106 21.29 15.23 18.14
CA ARG A 106 22.42 14.29 18.16
C ARG A 106 22.90 14.22 16.72
N ASP A 107 24.11 14.72 16.48
CA ASP A 107 24.64 15.05 15.17
C ASP A 107 24.19 14.04 14.09
N PRO A 108 23.29 14.41 13.15
CA PRO A 108 22.81 13.53 12.10
C PRO A 108 23.94 13.09 11.17
N SER A 109 25.11 13.75 11.22
CA SER A 109 26.32 13.36 10.51
C SER A 109 27.13 12.27 11.22
N ALA A 110 26.79 11.91 12.47
CA ALA A 110 27.35 10.76 13.17
C ALA A 110 26.90 9.40 12.58
N TRP A 111 25.96 9.42 11.63
CA TRP A 111 25.38 8.23 11.00
C TRP A 111 25.59 8.27 9.48
N PRO A 112 25.76 7.12 8.80
CA PRO A 112 25.99 7.08 7.36
C PRO A 112 24.88 7.80 6.57
N ASP A 113 25.25 8.59 5.55
CA ASP A 113 24.33 9.37 4.72
C ASP A 113 23.38 8.48 3.87
N THR A 114 23.69 7.20 3.68
CA THR A 114 23.01 6.25 2.78
C THR A 114 22.29 5.12 3.52
N HIS A 115 21.10 4.75 3.03
CA HIS A 115 20.41 3.53 3.49
C HIS A 115 21.19 2.29 3.06
N GLN A 116 21.93 1.64 3.96
CA GLN A 116 22.86 0.57 3.58
C GLN A 116 22.86 -0.61 4.55
N PRO A 117 23.11 -1.85 4.08
CA PRO A 117 23.45 -2.94 4.98
C PRO A 117 24.66 -2.58 5.84
N TYR A 118 24.50 -2.63 7.16
CA TYR A 118 25.56 -2.33 8.12
C TYR A 118 26.28 -3.60 8.55
N GLY A 119 27.61 -3.55 8.62
CA GLY A 119 28.44 -4.61 9.19
C GLY A 119 28.34 -5.98 8.49
N LEU A 120 28.05 -6.04 7.18
CA LEU A 120 28.07 -7.30 6.42
C LEU A 120 29.42 -8.02 6.56
N PRO A 121 29.49 -9.31 6.91
CA PRO A 121 30.74 -10.04 7.09
C PRO A 121 31.75 -9.95 5.93
N PRO A 122 33.06 -9.99 6.21
CA PRO A 122 34.10 -9.99 5.18
C PRO A 122 34.07 -11.23 4.28
N ALA A 123 33.50 -12.33 4.78
CA ALA A 123 33.23 -13.55 4.03
C ALA A 123 31.87 -14.13 4.45
N ILE A 124 31.10 -14.57 3.45
CA ILE A 124 29.84 -15.29 3.65
C ILE A 124 30.00 -16.66 2.98
N HIS A 125 29.92 -17.71 3.78
CA HIS A 125 30.13 -19.09 3.36
C HIS A 125 28.81 -19.78 3.03
N VAL A 126 28.78 -20.53 1.93
CA VAL A 126 27.66 -21.36 1.50
C VAL A 126 28.00 -22.82 1.77
N TRP A 127 27.19 -23.47 2.59
CA TRP A 127 27.37 -24.85 3.02
C TRP A 127 26.22 -25.72 2.51
N PHE A 128 26.55 -26.90 1.98
CA PHE A 128 25.59 -27.93 1.60
C PHE A 128 25.43 -28.96 2.71
N VAL A 129 24.20 -29.35 2.96
CA VAL A 129 23.84 -30.49 3.81
C VAL A 129 23.13 -31.50 2.94
N GLU A 130 23.77 -32.64 2.70
CA GLU A 130 23.25 -33.72 1.85
C GLU A 130 22.21 -34.57 2.60
N ALA A 131 21.20 -35.06 1.87
CA ALA A 131 20.11 -35.85 2.43
C ALA A 131 20.53 -37.27 2.81
N GLY A 132 20.03 -37.75 3.95
CA GLY A 132 20.14 -39.16 4.36
C GLY A 132 21.50 -39.59 4.93
N GLN A 133 22.49 -38.70 4.95
CA GLN A 133 23.69 -38.87 5.76
C GLN A 133 23.64 -37.87 6.90
N GLY A 134 23.82 -38.32 8.15
CA GLY A 134 24.14 -37.42 9.27
C GLY A 134 25.52 -36.76 9.14
N GLY A 135 25.92 -36.42 7.90
CA GLY A 135 27.22 -35.91 7.54
C GLY A 135 27.39 -34.44 7.91
N ALA A 136 28.64 -34.06 8.18
CA ALA A 136 29.00 -32.67 8.43
C ALA A 136 28.73 -31.81 7.19
N PRO A 137 28.32 -30.53 7.35
CA PRO A 137 28.11 -29.62 6.24
C PRO A 137 29.39 -29.48 5.39
N THR A 138 29.25 -29.46 4.07
CA THR A 138 30.37 -29.29 3.13
C THR A 138 30.39 -27.87 2.57
N LEU A 139 31.56 -27.24 2.54
CA LEU A 139 31.70 -25.88 2.01
C LEU A 139 31.57 -25.90 0.48
N ALA A 140 30.50 -25.31 -0.05
CA ALA A 140 30.19 -25.26 -1.47
C ALA A 140 30.72 -23.99 -2.17
N GLY A 141 30.89 -22.90 -1.42
CA GLY A 141 31.45 -21.66 -1.96
C GLY A 141 31.53 -20.55 -0.93
N THR A 142 32.23 -19.46 -1.27
CA THR A 142 32.40 -18.28 -0.43
C THR A 142 32.14 -17.02 -1.24
N MET A 143 31.36 -16.10 -0.68
CA MET A 143 31.12 -14.77 -1.20
C MET A 143 31.90 -13.73 -0.38
N HIS A 144 32.44 -12.70 -1.04
CA HIS A 144 33.19 -11.61 -0.40
C HIS A 144 32.49 -10.27 -0.66
N PRO A 145 31.58 -9.83 0.23
CA PRO A 145 30.82 -8.60 0.04
C PRO A 145 31.71 -7.37 -0.04
N ASN A 146 31.58 -6.59 -1.12
CA ASN A 146 32.21 -5.27 -1.23
C ASN A 146 31.27 -4.20 -0.64
N ARG A 147 31.45 -3.90 0.65
CA ARG A 147 30.59 -2.98 1.43
C ARG A 147 30.44 -1.61 0.76
N GLU A 148 31.52 -1.04 0.24
CA GLU A 148 31.54 0.28 -0.41
C GLU A 148 30.67 0.27 -1.69
N ARG A 149 30.86 -0.72 -2.57
CA ARG A 149 30.08 -0.82 -3.82
C ARG A 149 28.61 -1.17 -3.57
N ILE A 150 28.31 -1.91 -2.51
CA ILE A 150 26.92 -2.19 -2.09
C ILE A 150 26.24 -0.88 -1.65
N ALA A 151 26.95 -0.05 -0.89
CA ALA A 151 26.48 1.25 -0.41
C ALA A 151 26.25 2.25 -1.54
N GLU A 152 27.20 2.39 -2.47
CA GLU A 152 27.10 3.29 -3.63
C GLU A 152 25.82 3.06 -4.44
N GLN A 153 25.41 1.80 -4.59
CA GLN A 153 24.22 1.46 -5.37
C GLN A 153 22.91 1.80 -4.68
N LEU A 154 22.91 2.08 -3.38
CA LEU A 154 21.74 2.43 -2.56
C LEU A 154 21.45 3.93 -2.49
N GLY A 155 22.17 4.75 -3.27
CA GLY A 155 21.86 6.17 -3.45
C GLY A 155 20.49 6.38 -4.09
N LEU A 156 19.56 7.01 -3.34
CA LEU A 156 18.18 7.26 -3.80
C LEU A 156 18.10 8.22 -4.99
N THR A 157 19.11 9.07 -5.19
CA THR A 157 19.19 10.01 -6.33
C THR A 157 19.15 9.32 -7.69
N ALA A 158 19.67 8.09 -7.79
CA ALA A 158 19.61 7.29 -9.01
C ALA A 158 18.17 6.86 -9.39
N PHE A 159 17.22 6.95 -8.45
CA PHE A 159 15.82 6.56 -8.60
C PHE A 159 14.86 7.76 -8.63
N GLU A 160 15.35 9.00 -8.62
CA GLU A 160 14.51 10.21 -8.68
C GLU A 160 13.96 10.49 -10.09
N THR A 161 14.53 9.87 -11.13
CA THR A 161 14.03 9.96 -12.52
C THR A 161 13.98 8.61 -13.26
N PRO A 162 13.23 7.59 -12.78
CA PRO A 162 13.10 6.31 -13.50
C PRO A 162 12.24 6.44 -14.77
N ALA A 163 11.42 7.50 -14.85
CA ALA A 163 10.46 7.72 -15.93
C ALA A 163 11.04 8.35 -17.20
N ALA A 164 12.24 8.94 -17.14
CA ALA A 164 12.82 9.68 -18.28
C ALA A 164 13.44 8.77 -19.34
N THR A 165 13.97 7.60 -18.95
CA THR A 165 14.69 6.68 -19.85
C THR A 165 13.97 5.34 -20.06
N GLY A 166 12.98 5.00 -19.23
CA GLY A 166 12.23 3.74 -19.34
C GLY A 166 12.99 2.48 -18.89
N GLU A 167 14.21 2.63 -18.38
CA GLU A 167 15.01 1.53 -17.82
C GLU A 167 15.26 1.75 -16.33
N LEU A 168 14.95 0.75 -15.50
CA LEU A 168 15.29 0.77 -14.09
C LEU A 168 16.81 0.68 -13.90
N PRO A 169 17.40 1.43 -12.94
CA PRO A 169 18.80 1.27 -12.59
C PRO A 169 19.16 -0.20 -12.28
N ARG A 170 20.25 -0.68 -12.88
CA ARG A 170 20.79 -2.03 -12.62
C ARG A 170 21.62 -2.00 -11.33
N THR A 171 20.99 -2.34 -10.21
CA THR A 171 21.59 -2.43 -8.88
C THR A 171 21.71 -3.88 -8.43
N TRP A 172 22.38 -4.14 -7.32
CA TRP A 172 22.54 -5.49 -6.78
C TRP A 172 21.21 -6.17 -6.43
N TRP A 173 20.15 -5.41 -6.15
CA TRP A 173 18.82 -5.97 -5.90
C TRP A 173 18.02 -6.24 -7.18
N THR A 174 18.23 -5.48 -8.26
CA THR A 174 17.53 -5.67 -9.54
C THR A 174 18.27 -6.59 -10.52
N SER A 175 19.59 -6.76 -10.37
CA SER A 175 20.45 -7.50 -11.32
C SER A 175 21.33 -8.54 -10.62
N PHE A 176 21.17 -9.82 -10.98
CA PHE A 176 21.98 -10.92 -10.45
C PHE A 176 23.48 -10.73 -10.74
N ASP A 177 23.84 -10.25 -11.94
CA ASP A 177 25.24 -10.04 -12.32
C ASP A 177 25.91 -8.97 -11.44
N ILE A 178 25.15 -7.94 -11.07
CA ILE A 178 25.62 -6.88 -10.19
C ILE A 178 25.74 -7.41 -8.76
N ALA A 179 24.75 -8.19 -8.28
CA ALA A 179 24.82 -8.88 -7.00
C ALA A 179 26.08 -9.76 -6.89
N LYS A 180 26.42 -10.50 -7.95
CA LYS A 180 27.65 -11.30 -8.03
C LYS A 180 28.90 -10.43 -7.99
N ALA A 181 28.92 -9.33 -8.75
CA ALA A 181 30.05 -8.40 -8.80
C ALA A 181 30.33 -7.69 -7.45
N VAL A 182 29.30 -7.49 -6.62
CA VAL A 182 29.45 -6.92 -5.28
C VAL A 182 29.57 -7.97 -4.17
N GLY A 183 29.57 -9.26 -4.51
CA GLY A 183 29.77 -10.35 -3.54
C GLY A 183 28.52 -10.71 -2.70
N LEU A 184 27.32 -10.49 -3.23
CA LEU A 184 26.04 -10.92 -2.64
C LEU A 184 25.36 -12.06 -3.44
N ALA A 185 26.01 -12.56 -4.49
CA ALA A 185 25.53 -13.73 -5.23
C ALA A 185 26.70 -14.60 -5.72
N ILE A 186 26.43 -15.89 -5.89
CA ILE A 186 27.39 -16.89 -6.35
C ILE A 186 26.74 -17.87 -7.35
N GLU A 187 27.57 -18.39 -8.24
CA GLU A 187 27.26 -19.48 -9.16
C GLU A 187 28.08 -20.70 -8.77
N ILE A 188 27.41 -21.80 -8.46
CA ILE A 188 28.02 -23.06 -8.03
C ILE A 188 27.78 -24.10 -9.13
N PRO A 189 28.80 -24.42 -9.96
CA PRO A 189 28.67 -25.43 -11.00
C PRO A 189 28.72 -26.85 -10.44
N PHE A 190 27.93 -27.75 -11.00
CA PHE A 190 28.03 -29.19 -10.75
C PHE A 190 28.79 -29.89 -11.89
N PRO A 191 29.45 -31.04 -11.62
CA PRO A 191 30.18 -31.79 -12.65
C PRO A 191 29.30 -32.16 -13.85
N ALA A 192 29.89 -32.15 -15.05
CA ALA A 192 29.19 -32.52 -16.28
C ALA A 192 28.63 -33.95 -16.21
N GLY A 193 27.36 -34.13 -16.59
CA GLY A 193 26.66 -35.42 -16.52
C GLY A 193 26.22 -35.85 -15.12
N ALA A 194 26.59 -35.14 -14.04
CA ALA A 194 26.12 -35.42 -12.69
C ALA A 194 24.82 -34.66 -12.38
N GLN A 195 23.88 -35.33 -11.71
CA GLN A 195 22.71 -34.66 -11.12
C GLN A 195 23.14 -33.91 -9.85
N PRO A 196 22.50 -32.78 -9.51
CA PRO A 196 22.70 -32.14 -8.21
C PRO A 196 22.40 -33.14 -7.08
N PRO A 197 23.21 -33.16 -6.00
CA PRO A 197 22.94 -34.05 -4.86
C PRO A 197 21.58 -33.70 -4.24
N ALA A 198 20.94 -34.68 -3.62
CA ALA A 198 19.77 -34.42 -2.79
C ALA A 198 20.24 -33.62 -1.56
N LEU A 199 19.75 -32.39 -1.42
CA LEU A 199 20.12 -31.51 -0.32
C LEU A 199 19.01 -31.51 0.73
N ASP A 200 19.36 -31.70 2.00
CA ASP A 200 18.48 -31.47 3.14
C ASP A 200 18.37 -29.97 3.46
N ALA A 201 19.48 -29.24 3.31
CA ALA A 201 19.52 -27.79 3.49
C ALA A 201 20.70 -27.15 2.76
N ILE A 202 20.56 -25.86 2.45
CA ILE A 202 21.68 -24.96 2.16
C ILE A 202 21.76 -23.96 3.30
N VAL A 203 22.93 -23.83 3.92
CA VAL A 203 23.20 -22.84 4.99
C VAL A 203 24.11 -21.76 4.44
N VAL A 204 23.77 -20.50 4.70
CA VAL A 204 24.57 -19.33 4.31
C VAL A 204 24.87 -18.55 5.57
N ALA A 205 26.14 -18.42 5.96
CA ALA A 205 26.51 -17.74 7.22
C ALA A 205 27.89 -17.06 7.11
N GLY A 206 28.10 -16.02 7.91
CA GLY A 206 29.38 -15.31 7.98
C GLY A 206 29.60 -14.65 9.34
N MET A 207 30.83 -14.69 9.85
CA MET A 207 31.23 -14.06 11.11
C MET A 207 31.51 -12.57 10.97
N GLY A 208 31.14 -11.79 11.99
CA GLY A 208 31.30 -10.34 11.98
C GLY A 208 32.71 -9.84 12.28
N ASP A 209 33.02 -8.63 11.85
CA ASP A 209 34.24 -7.89 12.21
C ASP A 209 33.93 -6.52 12.85
N VAL A 210 32.67 -6.06 12.80
CA VAL A 210 32.20 -4.77 13.29
C VAL A 210 31.28 -4.95 14.51
N SER A 211 31.28 -3.98 15.43
CA SER A 211 30.35 -3.95 16.57
C SER A 211 28.90 -3.70 16.10
N PRO A 212 27.89 -4.42 16.64
CA PRO A 212 26.48 -4.16 16.35
C PRO A 212 25.96 -2.86 16.99
N GLU A 213 26.64 -2.30 18.01
CA GLU A 213 26.14 -1.17 18.81
C GLU A 213 25.65 0.03 17.99
N PRO A 214 26.36 0.51 16.95
CA PRO A 214 25.89 1.67 16.19
C PRO A 214 24.59 1.40 15.44
N LEU A 215 24.41 0.19 14.91
CA LEU A 215 23.18 -0.21 14.21
C LEU A 215 22.00 -0.24 15.17
N ILE A 216 22.18 -0.85 16.35
CA ILE A 216 21.14 -0.99 17.37
C ILE A 216 20.78 0.37 17.97
N ALA A 217 21.77 1.19 18.30
CA ALA A 217 21.57 2.55 18.79
C ALA A 217 20.78 3.39 17.79
N MET A 218 21.10 3.31 16.50
CA MET A 218 20.37 4.02 15.46
C MET A 218 18.94 3.48 15.29
N HIS A 219 18.70 2.16 15.26
CA HIS A 219 17.34 1.61 15.21
C HIS A 219 16.51 2.05 16.43
N ALA A 220 17.11 2.06 17.62
CA ALA A 220 16.50 2.54 18.84
C ALA A 220 16.16 4.03 18.74
N VAL A 221 17.13 4.91 18.45
CA VAL A 221 16.93 6.38 18.35
C VAL A 221 15.88 6.74 17.29
N THR A 222 15.89 6.07 16.14
CA THR A 222 14.95 6.32 15.04
C THR A 222 13.53 5.81 15.28
N GLY A 223 13.26 5.20 16.44
CA GLY A 223 11.95 4.66 16.78
C GLY A 223 11.59 3.39 16.00
N ARG A 224 12.58 2.77 15.35
CA ARG A 224 12.40 1.56 14.54
C ARG A 224 12.50 0.30 15.37
N LEU A 225 13.27 0.31 16.46
CA LEU A 225 13.37 -0.80 17.40
C LEU A 225 12.31 -0.67 18.50
N SER A 226 11.48 -1.69 18.66
CA SER A 226 10.50 -1.81 19.75
C SER A 226 10.47 -3.22 20.32
N VAL A 227 9.92 -3.34 21.53
CA VAL A 227 9.70 -4.62 22.21
C VAL A 227 8.22 -5.01 22.06
N LEU A 228 7.98 -6.24 21.63
CA LEU A 228 6.67 -6.84 21.57
C LEU A 228 6.44 -7.65 22.85
N ARG A 229 5.32 -7.42 23.53
CA ARG A 229 4.96 -8.22 24.70
C ARG A 229 4.78 -9.68 24.29
N PRO A 230 5.20 -10.66 25.10
CA PRO A 230 4.89 -12.06 24.88
C PRO A 230 3.38 -12.26 24.61
N GLY A 231 3.05 -13.10 23.62
CA GLY A 231 1.66 -13.33 23.20
C GLY A 231 1.10 -12.34 22.17
N THR A 232 1.83 -11.27 21.82
CA THR A 232 1.41 -10.33 20.77
C THR A 232 1.40 -11.02 19.39
N PRO A 233 0.27 -11.00 18.65
CA PRO A 233 0.20 -11.56 17.29
C PRO A 233 1.15 -10.84 16.32
N THR A 234 2.04 -11.61 15.69
CA THR A 234 3.07 -11.12 14.75
C THR A 234 2.70 -11.33 13.28
N ASN A 235 1.63 -12.06 13.01
CA ASN A 235 1.05 -12.33 11.70
C ASN A 235 -0.43 -11.94 11.66
N THR A 236 -0.95 -11.69 10.46
CA THR A 236 -2.40 -11.58 10.19
C THR A 236 -2.87 -12.93 9.68
N VAL A 237 -3.85 -13.53 10.35
CA VAL A 237 -4.56 -14.73 9.88
C VAL A 237 -6.05 -14.42 9.94
N ASP A 238 -6.79 -14.72 8.88
CA ASP A 238 -8.25 -14.57 8.80
C ASP A 238 -8.81 -13.17 9.12
N GLY A 239 -8.06 -12.11 8.79
CA GLY A 239 -8.50 -10.72 9.00
C GLY A 239 -8.34 -10.19 10.43
N GLU A 240 -7.79 -10.98 11.36
CA GLU A 240 -7.37 -10.45 12.66
C GLU A 240 -6.19 -9.49 12.48
N ALA A 241 -6.25 -8.35 13.17
CA ALA A 241 -5.24 -7.31 13.05
C ALA A 241 -3.91 -7.78 13.65
N THR A 242 -2.83 -7.73 12.87
CA THR A 242 -1.46 -7.74 13.42
C THR A 242 -1.35 -6.54 14.34
N ALA A 243 -0.72 -6.72 15.51
CA ALA A 243 -0.62 -5.67 16.52
C ALA A 243 -0.21 -4.33 15.89
N ASP A 244 -1.16 -3.39 15.91
CA ASP A 244 -0.99 -2.09 15.29
C ASP A 244 -0.28 -1.18 16.29
N ALA A 245 0.85 -0.62 15.85
CA ALA A 245 1.78 0.09 16.70
C ALA A 245 1.18 1.38 17.30
N GLY A 246 0.05 1.85 16.78
CA GLY A 246 -0.68 3.03 17.24
C GLY A 246 -2.07 2.78 17.83
N SER A 247 -2.61 1.55 17.77
CA SER A 247 -3.95 1.28 18.32
C SER A 247 -3.86 0.67 19.72
N ASN A 248 -4.46 1.41 20.64
CA ASN A 248 -4.91 1.03 21.98
C ASN A 248 -4.06 -0.03 22.75
N PRO A 249 -3.32 0.37 23.80
CA PRO A 249 -2.99 -0.53 24.92
C PRO A 249 -4.24 -1.14 25.57
N GLY A 250 -5.42 -0.55 25.31
CA GLY A 250 -6.71 -0.88 25.89
C GLY A 250 -7.53 -1.97 25.20
N SER A 251 -6.94 -2.88 24.41
CA SER A 251 -7.56 -4.21 24.26
C SER A 251 -7.34 -5.10 25.49
N ASN A 252 -6.49 -4.67 26.44
CA ASN A 252 -6.43 -5.23 27.79
C ASN A 252 -6.91 -4.20 28.83
N PRO A 253 -7.80 -4.58 29.78
CA PRO A 253 -8.43 -3.69 30.76
C PRO A 253 -7.48 -3.27 31.91
N GLY A 254 -6.24 -2.88 31.59
CA GLY A 254 -5.23 -2.41 32.55
C GLY A 254 -4.03 -1.65 31.95
N GLY A 255 -3.98 -1.46 30.62
CA GLY A 255 -2.86 -0.79 29.95
C GLY A 255 -2.88 0.74 30.12
N ASN A 256 -2.06 1.24 31.03
CA ASN A 256 -1.99 2.66 31.39
C ASN A 256 -1.51 3.55 30.21
N ALA A 257 -2.23 4.63 29.92
CA ALA A 257 -1.83 5.65 28.93
C ALA A 257 -0.46 6.31 29.26
N ALA A 258 0.02 6.12 30.49
CA ALA A 258 1.31 6.56 31.01
C ALA A 258 2.55 5.90 30.36
N ALA A 259 2.42 4.82 29.57
CA ALA A 259 3.57 4.09 29.00
C ALA A 259 4.45 4.93 28.03
N TRP A 260 3.96 6.08 27.57
CA TRP A 260 4.68 6.95 26.62
C TRP A 260 5.18 8.25 27.24
N GLU A 261 4.66 8.64 28.40
CA GLU A 261 5.18 9.78 29.14
C GLU A 261 6.61 9.46 29.61
N GLY A 262 7.60 10.20 29.08
CA GLY A 262 9.02 10.03 29.44
C GLY A 262 9.85 9.11 28.55
N ILE A 263 9.37 8.73 27.35
CA ILE A 263 10.19 7.96 26.38
C ILE A 263 11.41 8.74 25.84
N ASP A 264 11.44 10.05 26.06
CA ASP A 264 12.48 10.95 25.56
C ASP A 264 13.60 11.22 26.57
N ASP A 265 13.28 11.26 27.87
CA ASP A 265 14.16 11.82 28.91
C ASP A 265 14.58 10.82 30.02
N ALA A 266 13.88 9.69 30.18
CA ALA A 266 14.18 8.72 31.24
C ALA A 266 14.99 7.52 30.72
N LEU A 267 16.10 7.20 31.41
CA LEU A 267 16.77 5.91 31.23
C LEU A 267 15.79 4.78 31.62
N PRO A 268 15.74 3.68 30.85
CA PRO A 268 14.91 2.55 31.22
C PRO A 268 15.41 1.94 32.55
N ALA A 269 14.50 1.33 33.32
CA ALA A 269 14.87 0.59 34.52
C ALA A 269 15.87 -0.54 34.15
N ALA A 270 16.82 -0.83 35.04
CA ALA A 270 17.92 -1.76 34.74
C ALA A 270 17.45 -3.20 34.45
N ASP A 271 16.31 -3.58 35.00
CA ASP A 271 15.62 -4.88 34.86
C ASP A 271 14.60 -4.91 33.70
N SER A 272 14.32 -3.77 33.07
CA SER A 272 13.36 -3.68 31.97
C SER A 272 13.82 -4.41 30.70
N ALA A 273 12.84 -4.87 29.91
CA ALA A 273 13.05 -5.46 28.60
C ALA A 273 13.82 -4.54 27.64
N SER A 274 13.62 -3.21 27.75
CA SER A 274 14.40 -2.23 26.98
C SER A 274 15.90 -2.36 27.25
N ALA A 275 16.31 -2.40 28.52
CA ALA A 275 17.71 -2.51 28.91
C ALA A 275 18.29 -3.87 28.50
N ALA A 276 17.57 -4.96 28.75
CA ALA A 276 18.05 -6.29 28.45
C ALA A 276 18.17 -6.57 26.94
N VAL A 277 17.21 -6.13 26.12
CA VAL A 277 17.28 -6.26 24.65
C VAL A 277 18.45 -5.46 24.08
N MET A 278 18.63 -4.22 24.55
CA MET A 278 19.76 -3.38 24.12
C MET A 278 21.10 -4.04 24.49
N GLN A 279 21.25 -4.53 25.72
CA GLN A 279 22.49 -5.20 26.16
C GLN A 279 22.74 -6.54 25.44
N ALA A 280 21.68 -7.29 25.14
CA ALA A 280 21.79 -8.57 24.42
C ALA A 280 22.27 -8.35 22.97
N LEU A 281 21.76 -7.33 22.30
CA LEU A 281 22.08 -7.01 20.91
C LEU A 281 23.36 -6.19 20.73
N ALA A 282 23.66 -5.26 21.64
CA ALA A 282 24.76 -4.30 21.51
C ALA A 282 25.92 -4.53 22.49
N GLY A 283 25.76 -5.44 23.45
CA GLY A 283 26.74 -5.75 24.49
C GLY A 283 26.51 -5.01 25.81
N PRO A 284 27.23 -5.39 26.88
CA PRO A 284 26.98 -4.90 28.24
C PRO A 284 27.26 -3.40 28.45
N ASP A 285 28.10 -2.80 27.61
CA ASP A 285 28.47 -1.38 27.69
C ASP A 285 27.53 -0.47 26.86
N ALA A 286 26.53 -1.03 26.19
CA ALA A 286 25.58 -0.27 25.38
C ALA A 286 24.72 0.65 26.25
N VAL A 287 24.56 1.92 25.86
CA VAL A 287 23.72 2.88 26.58
C VAL A 287 22.25 2.51 26.35
N PRO A 288 21.49 2.14 27.40
CA PRO A 288 20.10 1.73 27.24
C PRO A 288 19.22 2.90 26.79
N ILE A 289 18.35 2.65 25.82
CA ILE A 289 17.32 3.59 25.35
C ILE A 289 15.97 2.97 25.66
N LYS A 290 15.04 3.76 26.20
CA LYS A 290 13.68 3.31 26.49
C LYS A 290 12.96 2.95 25.18
N LEU A 291 12.63 1.68 24.99
CA LEU A 291 11.99 1.17 23.76
C LEU A 291 10.46 1.16 23.94
N GLN A 292 9.72 1.37 22.86
CA GLN A 292 8.26 1.15 22.87
C GLN A 292 7.95 -0.27 23.36
N GLY A 293 7.05 -0.40 24.33
CA GLY A 293 6.62 -1.69 24.88
C GLY A 293 7.65 -2.37 25.78
N GLY A 294 8.82 -1.76 26.01
CA GLY A 294 9.93 -2.36 26.74
C GLY A 294 10.01 -2.00 28.22
N ASP A 295 8.94 -1.47 28.81
CA ASP A 295 8.84 -1.14 30.25
C ASP A 295 8.47 -2.35 31.13
N VAL A 296 8.22 -3.49 30.49
CA VAL A 296 7.96 -4.76 31.18
C VAL A 296 9.27 -5.41 31.65
N ASP A 297 9.19 -6.25 32.68
CA ASP A 297 10.31 -7.09 33.10
C ASP A 297 10.71 -8.06 31.97
N THR A 298 12.02 -8.25 31.78
CA THR A 298 12.59 -9.12 30.74
C THR A 298 12.26 -10.59 30.98
N GLY A 299 12.32 -11.03 32.24
CA GLY A 299 12.09 -12.43 32.62
C GLY A 299 10.62 -12.81 32.74
N GLY A 300 9.72 -11.81 32.73
CA GLY A 300 8.29 -12.00 32.96
C GLY A 300 8.01 -12.82 34.22
N HIS A 301 7.10 -13.78 34.11
CA HIS A 301 6.73 -14.67 35.21
C HIS A 301 7.45 -16.03 35.16
N ASP A 302 8.35 -16.26 34.19
CA ASP A 302 8.99 -17.57 33.92
C ASP A 302 9.76 -18.11 35.14
N PRO A 303 10.71 -17.37 35.76
CA PRO A 303 11.44 -17.88 36.94
C PRO A 303 10.53 -18.19 38.11
N LEU A 304 9.46 -17.41 38.29
CA LEU A 304 8.49 -17.57 39.37
C LEU A 304 7.66 -18.84 39.18
N VAL A 305 7.10 -19.05 37.98
CA VAL A 305 6.31 -20.24 37.64
C VAL A 305 7.17 -21.49 37.68
N VAL A 306 8.38 -21.46 37.11
CA VAL A 306 9.32 -22.58 37.14
C VAL A 306 9.67 -22.95 38.58
N ASN A 307 9.96 -21.99 39.44
CA ASN A 307 10.31 -22.25 40.84
C ASN A 307 9.12 -22.79 41.64
N ALA A 308 7.96 -22.11 41.56
CA ALA A 308 6.77 -22.45 42.34
C ALA A 308 6.18 -23.82 41.95
N LEU A 309 6.14 -24.13 40.65
CA LEU A 309 5.59 -25.37 40.14
C LEU A 309 6.65 -26.45 39.91
N TRP A 310 7.91 -26.21 40.26
CA TRP A 310 8.98 -27.21 40.18
C TRP A 310 8.59 -28.54 40.82
N PRO A 311 8.03 -28.58 42.05
CA PRO A 311 7.71 -29.84 42.72
C PRO A 311 6.79 -30.73 41.88
N VAL A 312 5.76 -30.16 41.26
CA VAL A 312 4.74 -30.91 40.51
C VAL A 312 5.14 -31.18 39.05
N LEU A 313 5.82 -30.25 38.38
CA LEU A 313 6.12 -30.36 36.95
C LEU A 313 7.37 -31.17 36.63
N TRP A 314 8.41 -31.07 37.46
CA TRP A 314 9.71 -31.73 37.21
C TRP A 314 10.24 -32.49 38.42
N GLY A 315 10.23 -31.87 39.60
CA GLY A 315 10.88 -32.36 40.81
C GLY A 315 10.36 -33.73 41.23
N HIS A 316 9.04 -33.94 41.20
CA HIS A 316 8.44 -35.23 41.49
C HIS A 316 8.94 -36.33 40.56
N ALA A 317 8.87 -36.11 39.24
CA ALA A 317 9.30 -37.09 38.24
C ALA A 317 10.81 -37.37 38.34
N LEU A 318 11.62 -36.33 38.45
CA LEU A 318 13.07 -36.46 38.55
C LEU A 318 13.48 -37.25 39.81
N ARG A 319 12.87 -36.95 40.96
CA ARG A 319 13.20 -37.61 42.23
C ARG A 319 12.62 -39.02 42.35
N ASN A 320 11.33 -39.20 42.04
CA ASN A 320 10.59 -40.42 42.38
C ASN A 320 10.46 -41.42 41.23
N VAL A 321 10.58 -40.96 39.98
CA VAL A 321 10.41 -41.77 38.77
C VAL A 321 11.78 -42.08 38.16
N ILE A 322 12.63 -41.06 38.05
CA ILE A 322 13.97 -41.17 37.43
C ILE A 322 15.05 -41.52 38.48
N GLY A 323 14.81 -41.25 39.76
CA GLY A 323 15.77 -41.53 40.83
C GLY A 323 16.99 -40.61 40.79
N ALA A 324 16.81 -39.35 40.37
CA ALA A 324 17.90 -38.38 40.18
C ALA A 324 18.57 -37.94 41.49
N GLY A 325 18.01 -38.27 42.65
CA GLY A 325 18.64 -38.03 43.94
C GLY A 325 19.09 -36.57 44.14
N GLU A 326 20.39 -36.38 44.42
CA GLU A 326 21.04 -35.06 44.56
C GLU A 326 21.16 -34.27 43.24
N ASP A 327 21.08 -34.92 42.07
CA ASP A 327 21.11 -34.22 40.76
C ASP A 327 19.83 -33.39 40.54
N GLU A 328 18.70 -33.77 41.14
CA GLU A 328 17.42 -33.06 40.98
C GLU A 328 17.48 -31.65 41.56
N ALA A 329 18.04 -31.48 42.75
CA ALA A 329 18.19 -30.17 43.39
C ALA A 329 19.11 -29.24 42.59
N ARG A 330 20.22 -29.78 42.05
CA ARG A 330 21.14 -29.03 41.20
C ARG A 330 20.50 -28.61 39.87
N LEU A 331 19.63 -29.46 39.31
CA LEU A 331 18.88 -29.13 38.11
C LEU A 331 17.80 -28.07 38.38
N ALA A 332 17.15 -28.13 39.55
CA ALA A 332 16.18 -27.12 39.99
C ALA A 332 16.82 -25.74 40.10
N GLU A 333 17.98 -25.64 40.78
CA GLU A 333 18.73 -24.39 40.91
C GLU A 333 19.15 -23.82 39.55
N TRP A 334 19.58 -24.68 38.64
CA TRP A 334 19.91 -24.25 37.27
C TRP A 334 18.67 -23.78 36.52
N ALA A 335 17.55 -24.51 36.60
CA ALA A 335 16.33 -24.18 35.87
C ALA A 335 15.71 -22.86 36.36
N GLN A 336 15.72 -22.61 37.67
CA GLN A 336 15.27 -21.34 38.24
C GLN A 336 16.05 -20.13 37.70
N ALA A 337 17.33 -20.31 37.36
CA ALA A 337 18.17 -19.24 36.85
C ALA A 337 18.13 -19.07 35.32
N TRP A 338 17.85 -20.14 34.57
CA TRP A 338 18.09 -20.17 33.12
C TRP A 338 16.96 -20.75 32.27
N LEU A 339 16.02 -21.48 32.86
CA LEU A 339 14.90 -22.05 32.11
C LEU A 339 13.84 -20.97 31.89
N ALA A 340 13.63 -20.60 30.63
CA ALA A 340 12.63 -19.62 30.23
C ALA A 340 11.60 -20.26 29.27
N PRO A 341 10.52 -20.87 29.79
CA PRO A 341 9.48 -21.53 29.00
C PRO A 341 8.91 -20.68 27.85
N GLN A 342 8.67 -19.38 28.08
CA GLN A 342 8.17 -18.46 27.05
C GLN A 342 9.29 -18.00 26.10
N GLY A 343 10.53 -17.98 26.59
CA GLY A 343 11.73 -17.59 25.87
C GLY A 343 12.55 -16.58 26.68
N PRO A 344 13.87 -16.53 26.52
CA PRO A 344 14.74 -15.72 27.39
C PRO A 344 14.67 -14.22 27.16
N TYR A 345 14.16 -13.80 25.99
CA TYR A 345 13.97 -12.40 25.62
C TYR A 345 12.64 -12.24 24.90
N PRO A 346 11.93 -11.10 25.11
CA PRO A 346 10.76 -10.79 24.33
C PRO A 346 11.11 -10.61 22.85
N ALA A 347 10.13 -10.84 21.98
CA ALA A 347 10.30 -10.54 20.56
C ALA A 347 10.51 -9.04 20.37
N ILE A 348 11.36 -8.68 19.42
CA ILE A 348 11.61 -7.30 19.03
C ILE A 348 10.95 -7.02 17.70
N ARG A 349 10.80 -5.76 17.35
CA ARG A 349 10.39 -5.35 16.02
C ARG A 349 11.38 -4.31 15.51
N VAL A 350 11.83 -4.47 14.27
CA VAL A 350 12.63 -3.48 13.54
C VAL A 350 11.84 -3.00 12.33
N GLY A 351 11.41 -1.74 12.40
CA GLY A 351 10.49 -1.16 11.42
C GLY A 351 9.13 -1.86 11.48
N ALA A 352 8.69 -2.46 10.37
CA ALA A 352 7.47 -3.27 10.32
C ALA A 352 7.68 -4.76 10.63
N GLN A 353 8.93 -5.23 10.72
CA GLN A 353 9.22 -6.67 10.81
C GLN A 353 9.46 -7.12 12.26
N PRO A 354 8.73 -8.14 12.77
CA PRO A 354 9.02 -8.77 14.05
C PRO A 354 10.21 -9.73 13.93
N TYR A 355 10.99 -9.84 15.01
CA TYR A 355 12.11 -10.77 15.16
C TYR A 355 12.09 -11.39 16.56
N GLY A 356 12.27 -12.71 16.65
CA GLY A 356 12.67 -13.35 17.90
C GLY A 356 14.13 -13.02 18.23
N LEU A 357 14.47 -12.94 19.52
CA LEU A 357 15.85 -12.81 19.97
C LEU A 357 16.29 -14.10 20.66
N LEU A 358 17.21 -14.85 20.04
CA LEU A 358 17.49 -16.23 20.44
C LEU A 358 18.99 -16.46 20.69
N PRO A 359 19.40 -16.67 21.95
CA PRO A 359 20.69 -17.27 22.28
C PRO A 359 20.84 -18.66 21.66
N ALA A 360 21.93 -18.88 20.94
CA ALA A 360 22.18 -20.12 20.22
C ALA A 360 23.64 -20.57 20.38
N THR A 361 23.87 -21.87 20.45
CA THR A 361 25.20 -22.48 20.59
C THR A 361 25.25 -23.85 19.93
N VAL A 362 26.42 -24.48 19.83
CA VAL A 362 26.58 -25.86 19.32
C VAL A 362 26.65 -26.83 20.49
N LEU A 363 25.66 -27.72 20.64
CA LEU A 363 25.60 -28.64 21.79
C LEU A 363 26.76 -29.64 21.81
N ALA A 364 27.11 -30.23 20.67
CA ALA A 364 28.11 -31.30 20.58
C ALA A 364 29.51 -30.89 21.06
N GLY A 365 29.84 -29.60 21.00
CA GLY A 365 31.14 -29.05 21.40
C GLY A 365 31.18 -28.41 22.79
N TRP A 366 30.08 -28.47 23.55
CA TRP A 366 29.94 -27.73 24.80
C TRP A 366 30.94 -28.18 25.88
N SER A 367 31.70 -27.22 26.40
CA SER A 367 32.69 -27.42 27.47
C SER A 367 32.49 -26.40 28.60
N GLY A 368 32.22 -26.85 29.83
CA GLY A 368 32.00 -25.95 30.97
C GLY A 368 32.22 -26.64 32.32
N GLN A 369 32.55 -25.86 33.35
CA GLN A 369 32.92 -26.33 34.68
C GLN A 369 31.72 -26.76 35.56
N ASN A 370 30.48 -26.52 35.11
CA ASN A 370 29.29 -26.86 35.88
C ASN A 370 28.74 -28.23 35.45
N ILE A 371 28.80 -29.23 36.36
CA ILE A 371 28.40 -30.62 36.12
C ILE A 371 26.97 -30.71 35.53
N THR A 372 26.06 -29.84 35.97
CA THR A 372 24.66 -29.79 35.54
C THR A 372 24.49 -29.44 34.05
N ALA A 373 25.34 -28.57 33.49
CA ALA A 373 25.23 -28.15 32.09
C ALA A 373 25.62 -29.27 31.11
N GLY A 374 26.64 -30.07 31.46
CA GLY A 374 27.02 -31.25 30.69
C GLY A 374 25.93 -32.32 30.70
N GLN A 375 25.30 -32.54 31.86
CA GLN A 375 24.16 -33.46 31.99
C GLN A 375 22.97 -32.99 31.13
N ILE A 376 22.63 -31.69 31.13
CA ILE A 376 21.55 -31.13 30.31
C ILE A 376 21.79 -31.38 28.82
N ARG A 377 23.00 -31.07 28.32
CA ARG A 377 23.38 -31.38 26.94
C ARG A 377 23.13 -32.85 26.59
N ASP A 378 23.55 -33.77 27.46
CA ASP A 378 23.53 -35.21 27.20
C ASP A 378 22.12 -35.78 27.04
N TRP A 379 21.12 -35.23 27.74
CA TRP A 379 19.72 -35.65 27.57
C TRP A 379 18.92 -34.78 26.61
N ALA A 380 19.24 -33.48 26.47
CA ALA A 380 18.51 -32.57 25.60
C ALA A 380 18.80 -32.81 24.11
N GLY A 381 20.04 -33.19 23.75
CA GLY A 381 20.42 -33.49 22.37
C GLY A 381 19.58 -34.61 21.74
N PRO A 382 19.54 -35.82 22.34
CA PRO A 382 18.70 -36.91 21.84
C PRO A 382 17.20 -36.58 21.80
N TRP A 383 16.69 -35.80 22.77
CA TRP A 383 15.30 -35.36 22.78
C TRP A 383 15.00 -34.40 21.63
N ARG A 384 15.88 -33.41 21.38
CA ARG A 384 15.79 -32.53 20.20
C ARG A 384 15.76 -33.33 18.90
N ASP A 385 16.66 -34.30 18.74
CA ASP A 385 16.72 -35.11 17.51
C ASP A 385 15.45 -35.92 17.30
N ALA A 386 14.93 -36.55 18.36
CA ALA A 386 13.67 -37.30 18.31
C ALA A 386 12.47 -36.39 17.99
N ALA A 387 12.37 -35.22 18.62
CA ALA A 387 11.30 -34.26 18.39
C ALA A 387 11.35 -33.65 16.97
N ALA A 388 12.56 -33.30 16.49
CA ALA A 388 12.76 -32.80 15.14
C ALA A 388 12.46 -33.86 14.07
N ALA A 389 12.78 -35.13 14.34
CA ALA A 389 12.44 -36.24 13.45
C ALA A 389 10.92 -36.49 13.38
N ASP A 390 10.22 -36.47 14.52
CA ASP A 390 8.75 -36.62 14.56
C ASP A 390 8.07 -35.48 13.78
N ALA A 391 8.52 -34.23 13.99
CA ALA A 391 8.04 -33.07 13.25
C ALA A 391 8.30 -33.16 11.72
N ALA A 392 9.39 -33.83 11.31
CA ALA A 392 9.73 -34.02 9.90
C ALA A 392 8.87 -35.11 9.22
N ILE A 393 8.50 -36.17 9.94
CA ILE A 393 7.65 -37.27 9.42
C ILE A 393 6.19 -36.83 9.30
N HIS A 394 5.75 -35.93 10.18
CA HIS A 394 4.38 -35.42 10.22
C HIS A 394 4.36 -33.92 9.94
N PRO A 395 4.70 -33.50 8.71
CA PRO A 395 4.98 -32.10 8.42
C PRO A 395 3.73 -31.25 8.65
N GLY A 396 3.78 -30.45 9.71
CA GLY A 396 3.00 -29.23 9.85
C GLY A 396 3.50 -28.11 8.94
N THR A 397 4.12 -28.44 7.80
CA THR A 397 4.67 -27.44 6.89
C THR A 397 3.63 -27.07 5.84
N VAL A 398 3.62 -25.79 5.46
CA VAL A 398 2.80 -25.27 4.36
C VAL A 398 3.19 -25.80 2.96
N VAL A 399 4.29 -26.54 2.85
CA VAL A 399 4.77 -27.07 1.57
C VAL A 399 3.83 -28.19 1.11
N GLY A 400 3.10 -27.95 0.01
CA GLY A 400 2.07 -28.86 -0.49
C GLY A 400 0.74 -28.81 0.26
N ALA A 401 0.60 -27.95 1.28
CA ALA A 401 -0.65 -27.74 2.00
C ALA A 401 -1.67 -27.00 1.11
N SER A 402 -2.95 -27.38 1.19
CA SER A 402 -4.04 -26.57 0.65
C SER A 402 -4.08 -25.20 1.33
N ALA A 403 -4.70 -24.18 0.72
CA ALA A 403 -4.82 -22.87 1.36
C ALA A 403 -5.50 -22.96 2.73
N GLN A 404 -6.52 -23.81 2.87
CA GLN A 404 -7.15 -24.08 4.16
C GLN A 404 -6.16 -24.69 5.15
N ARG A 405 -5.45 -25.75 4.77
CA ARG A 405 -4.46 -26.38 5.65
C ARG A 405 -3.32 -25.41 5.98
N ALA A 406 -2.96 -24.51 5.08
CA ALA A 406 -1.96 -23.49 5.32
C ALA A 406 -2.44 -22.43 6.32
N VAL A 407 -3.70 -21.99 6.22
CA VAL A 407 -4.34 -21.12 7.21
C VAL A 407 -4.44 -21.81 8.56
N ASP A 408 -4.85 -23.08 8.59
CA ASP A 408 -4.89 -23.88 9.82
C ASP A 408 -3.48 -23.97 10.44
N LEU A 409 -2.46 -24.30 9.65
CA LEU A 409 -1.07 -24.38 10.13
C LEU A 409 -0.49 -23.05 10.61
N LEU A 410 -0.87 -21.93 9.98
CA LEU A 410 -0.42 -20.57 10.33
C LEU A 410 -1.21 -19.94 11.48
N GLY A 411 -2.46 -20.39 11.70
CA GLY A 411 -3.31 -20.01 12.82
C GLY A 411 -3.14 -20.93 14.04
N GLU A 412 -2.46 -22.06 13.90
CA GLU A 412 -2.12 -22.93 15.03
C GLU A 412 -1.03 -22.24 15.90
N ASP A 413 -1.33 -22.01 17.19
CA ASP A 413 -0.42 -21.35 18.14
C ASP A 413 0.86 -22.16 18.42
N THR A 414 1.94 -21.49 18.83
CA THR A 414 3.25 -22.12 19.14
C THR A 414 3.53 -22.26 20.64
N PRO A 415 2.96 -21.44 21.53
CA PRO A 415 2.61 -21.86 22.89
C PRO A 415 1.18 -22.37 22.90
N THR A 416 0.91 -23.46 23.61
CA THR A 416 -0.44 -23.97 23.74
C THR A 416 -1.33 -22.92 24.44
N ARG A 417 -2.46 -22.50 23.83
CA ARG A 417 -3.44 -21.57 24.45
C ARG A 417 -4.56 -22.26 25.23
N ARG A 418 -4.65 -23.59 25.12
CA ARG A 418 -5.70 -24.40 25.74
C ARG A 418 -5.08 -25.64 26.35
N TRP A 419 -5.45 -25.99 27.56
CA TRP A 419 -4.98 -27.20 28.20
C TRP A 419 -6.00 -28.35 28.08
N ALA A 420 -5.49 -29.57 28.18
CA ALA A 420 -6.26 -30.81 28.24
C ALA A 420 -5.41 -31.90 28.90
N VAL A 421 -6.06 -32.91 29.51
CA VAL A 421 -5.36 -34.00 30.21
C VAL A 421 -5.31 -35.26 29.37
N ARG A 422 -4.11 -35.85 29.29
CA ARG A 422 -3.76 -36.74 28.19
C ARG A 422 -2.51 -37.56 28.65
N VAL A 423 -2.40 -38.88 28.48
CA VAL A 423 -1.27 -39.72 29.02
C VAL A 423 0.08 -39.46 28.32
N VAL A 424 1.20 -39.56 29.04
CA VAL A 424 2.54 -39.01 28.68
C VAL A 424 3.42 -39.88 27.77
N SER A 425 4.05 -39.17 26.83
CA SER A 425 5.26 -39.42 26.02
C SER A 425 5.25 -40.62 25.06
N PRO A 426 5.52 -40.40 23.76
CA PRO A 426 5.65 -41.49 22.80
C PRO A 426 6.82 -42.37 23.24
N LEU A 427 6.57 -43.69 23.24
CA LEU A 427 7.48 -44.73 23.67
C LEU A 427 8.96 -44.55 23.24
N PRO A 428 9.28 -44.00 22.04
CA PRO A 428 10.66 -43.71 21.64
C PRO A 428 11.41 -42.73 22.54
N VAL A 429 10.77 -41.66 23.05
CA VAL A 429 11.43 -40.67 23.94
C VAL A 429 11.69 -41.29 25.31
N VAL A 430 10.72 -42.07 25.82
CA VAL A 430 10.86 -42.82 27.08
C VAL A 430 11.93 -43.91 26.94
N ASN A 431 12.01 -44.58 25.79
CA ASN A 431 13.02 -45.58 25.49
C ASN A 431 14.40 -44.96 25.21
N ALA A 432 14.48 -43.72 24.70
CA ALA A 432 15.73 -42.98 24.55
C ALA A 432 16.31 -42.59 25.92
N ILE A 433 15.47 -42.11 26.85
CA ILE A 433 15.87 -41.84 28.24
C ILE A 433 16.27 -43.13 28.97
N ARG A 434 15.62 -44.26 28.65
CA ARG A 434 16.01 -45.58 29.18
C ARG A 434 17.32 -46.07 28.57
N ALA A 435 17.52 -45.89 27.26
CA ALA A 435 18.74 -46.26 26.55
C ALA A 435 19.97 -45.47 27.04
N THR A 436 19.84 -44.17 27.32
CA THR A 436 20.94 -43.35 27.87
C THR A 436 21.37 -43.74 29.28
N ARG A 437 20.55 -44.52 29.99
CA ARG A 437 20.84 -45.07 31.32
C ARG A 437 21.12 -46.57 31.31
N GLY A 438 21.25 -47.18 30.12
CA GLY A 438 21.45 -48.63 29.99
C GLY A 438 20.25 -49.46 30.45
N LEU A 439 19.07 -48.85 30.55
CA LEU A 439 17.81 -49.48 30.90
C LEU A 439 17.13 -50.00 29.62
N PRO A 440 16.54 -51.20 29.65
CA PRO A 440 15.86 -51.75 28.48
C PRO A 440 14.62 -50.91 28.16
N PRO A 441 14.24 -50.76 26.89
CA PRO A 441 13.00 -50.08 26.49
C PRO A 441 11.76 -50.66 27.22
N LEU A 442 10.77 -49.83 27.53
CA LEU A 442 9.43 -50.29 27.92
C LEU A 442 8.83 -51.04 26.73
N GLU A 443 8.36 -52.27 26.96
CA GLU A 443 7.71 -53.04 25.92
C GLU A 443 6.18 -53.06 26.10
N PRO A 444 5.43 -52.90 25.01
CA PRO A 444 4.00 -52.67 25.05
C PRO A 444 3.14 -53.96 25.02
N SER A 445 1.83 -53.81 24.86
CA SER A 445 0.74 -54.80 24.92
C SER A 445 0.91 -56.13 24.11
N ALA A 446 -0.14 -56.94 24.01
CA ALA A 446 -0.13 -58.32 23.46
C ALA A 446 0.54 -58.49 22.08
N TRP A 447 0.41 -57.48 21.21
CA TRP A 447 1.00 -57.44 19.89
C TRP A 447 2.53 -57.27 19.94
N GLU A 448 3.04 -56.56 20.94
CA GLU A 448 4.45 -56.28 21.07
C GLU A 448 5.21 -57.36 21.86
N ARG A 449 4.49 -58.10 22.72
CA ARG A 449 4.96 -59.32 23.39
C ARG A 449 5.45 -60.42 22.43
N GLU A 450 4.90 -60.51 21.22
CA GLU A 450 5.27 -61.54 20.23
C GLU A 450 6.66 -61.27 19.62
N THR A 451 6.97 -59.99 19.42
CA THR A 451 8.21 -59.50 18.81
C THR A 451 9.40 -59.53 19.79
N ALA A 452 9.18 -59.16 21.05
CA ALA A 452 10.19 -59.15 22.10
C ALA A 452 10.69 -60.55 22.53
N SER A 453 9.93 -61.62 22.25
CA SER A 453 10.30 -63.02 22.57
C SER A 453 11.60 -63.48 21.91
N SER A 454 12.02 -62.79 20.84
CA SER A 454 13.19 -63.14 20.02
C SER A 454 14.55 -62.73 20.61
N LEU A 455 14.60 -61.94 21.70
CA LEU A 455 15.83 -61.25 22.13
C LEU A 455 16.21 -61.39 23.64
N ALA A 456 15.65 -62.38 24.34
CA ALA A 456 15.54 -62.47 25.81
C ALA A 456 16.80 -62.82 26.67
N GLY A 457 18.04 -62.49 26.29
CA GLY A 457 19.21 -63.09 26.95
C GLY A 457 20.37 -62.19 27.40
N ARG A 458 20.23 -61.35 28.46
CA ARG A 458 21.30 -60.97 29.43
C ARG A 458 20.85 -59.95 30.51
N LYS A 459 21.59 -59.90 31.64
CA LYS A 459 21.18 -59.47 33.01
C LYS A 459 21.56 -58.03 33.44
N THR A 460 20.77 -57.50 34.41
CA THR A 460 20.42 -56.12 34.89
C THR A 460 21.15 -55.52 36.13
N PRO A 461 20.86 -54.24 36.51
CA PRO A 461 20.51 -53.79 37.88
C PRO A 461 19.22 -52.90 37.91
N LEU A 462 18.78 -52.28 39.03
CA LEU A 462 17.94 -52.78 40.13
C LEU A 462 16.66 -51.89 40.27
N SER A 463 15.47 -52.53 40.17
CA SER A 463 14.05 -52.11 40.41
C SER A 463 13.34 -50.96 39.62
N PRO A 464 12.08 -51.18 39.12
CA PRO A 464 11.38 -50.30 38.17
C PRO A 464 10.01 -49.69 38.65
N LEU A 465 9.49 -48.81 37.78
CA LEU A 465 8.21 -48.06 37.78
C LEU A 465 6.94 -48.88 38.11
N GLY A 466 6.01 -48.27 38.85
CA GLY A 466 4.69 -48.85 39.22
C GLY A 466 3.65 -48.77 38.09
N ALA A 467 2.51 -49.45 38.27
CA ALA A 467 1.42 -49.49 37.30
C ALA A 467 0.69 -48.13 37.18
N PHE A 468 0.37 -47.72 35.95
CA PHE A 468 -0.53 -46.60 35.67
C PHE A 468 -1.95 -46.94 36.15
N THR A 469 -2.53 -46.17 37.06
CA THR A 469 -3.94 -46.27 37.45
C THR A 469 -4.85 -45.60 36.42
N GLU A 470 -6.11 -46.06 36.32
CA GLU A 470 -7.15 -45.38 35.53
C GLU A 470 -7.33 -43.94 36.02
N GLN A 471 -7.43 -42.98 35.09
CA GLN A 471 -7.59 -41.55 35.37
C GLN A 471 -9.08 -41.17 35.47
N ALA A 472 -9.43 -40.35 36.46
CA ALA A 472 -10.66 -39.57 36.46
C ALA A 472 -10.80 -38.69 35.20
N HIS A 473 -12.05 -38.42 34.80
CA HIS A 473 -12.37 -37.49 33.71
C HIS A 473 -12.03 -36.05 34.11
N LEU A 474 -10.98 -35.47 33.52
CA LEU A 474 -10.63 -34.06 33.67
C LEU A 474 -11.31 -33.21 32.56
N PRO A 475 -11.80 -32.00 32.88
CA PRO A 475 -12.43 -31.13 31.89
C PRO A 475 -11.40 -30.59 30.88
N ALA A 476 -11.86 -30.28 29.67
CA ALA A 476 -11.07 -29.52 28.69
C ALA A 476 -11.02 -28.04 29.12
N SER A 477 -10.05 -27.27 28.61
CA SER A 477 -10.01 -25.81 28.76
C SER A 477 -11.38 -25.18 28.46
N THR A 478 -11.96 -24.54 29.47
CA THR A 478 -13.16 -23.69 29.40
C THR A 478 -12.87 -22.42 30.22
N PRO A 479 -13.56 -21.29 29.97
CA PRO A 479 -13.35 -20.06 30.73
C PRO A 479 -13.45 -20.24 32.25
N GLU A 480 -14.33 -21.13 32.71
CA GLU A 480 -14.51 -21.43 34.14
C GLU A 480 -13.42 -22.35 34.72
N ALA A 481 -12.68 -23.06 33.88
CA ALA A 481 -11.61 -23.99 34.26
C ALA A 481 -10.21 -23.34 34.09
N ASP A 482 -10.11 -22.31 33.25
CA ASP A 482 -8.90 -21.52 32.97
C ASP A 482 -8.68 -20.40 34.01
N ALA A 483 -9.74 -19.96 34.70
CA ALA A 483 -9.68 -18.89 35.68
C ALA A 483 -9.73 -19.42 37.13
N ASP A 484 -8.82 -18.94 37.96
CA ASP A 484 -8.80 -19.16 39.41
C ASP A 484 -9.21 -17.90 40.17
N ASN A 485 -9.79 -18.06 41.35
CA ASN A 485 -10.08 -16.93 42.24
C ASN A 485 -8.86 -16.64 43.15
N PRO A 486 -8.23 -15.45 43.09
CA PRO A 486 -7.01 -15.16 43.85
C PRO A 486 -7.16 -15.30 45.37
N ASP A 487 -8.32 -14.93 45.94
CA ASP A 487 -8.59 -15.09 47.37
C ASP A 487 -8.68 -16.57 47.77
N THR A 488 -9.21 -17.41 46.88
CA THR A 488 -9.27 -18.86 47.08
C THR A 488 -7.88 -19.49 47.03
N LEU A 489 -7.01 -19.04 46.11
CA LEU A 489 -5.61 -19.46 46.07
C LEU A 489 -4.84 -19.01 47.32
N ARG A 490 -5.10 -17.78 47.81
CA ARG A 490 -4.49 -17.29 49.05
C ARG A 490 -4.91 -18.14 50.24
N LEU A 491 -6.19 -18.45 50.35
CA LEU A 491 -6.72 -19.31 51.41
C LEU A 491 -6.16 -20.73 51.32
N LEU A 492 -5.89 -21.25 50.12
CA LEU A 492 -5.28 -22.56 49.96
C LEU A 492 -3.88 -22.63 50.59
N LEU A 493 -3.11 -21.55 50.47
CA LEU A 493 -1.80 -21.45 51.10
C LEU A 493 -1.89 -21.20 52.62
N GLU A 494 -2.95 -20.54 53.08
CA GLU A 494 -3.19 -20.19 54.49
C GLU A 494 -3.97 -21.26 55.28
N GLU A 495 -4.48 -22.30 54.62
CA GLU A 495 -5.30 -23.35 55.24
C GLU A 495 -4.53 -24.12 56.32
N ASP A 496 -4.90 -23.81 57.56
CA ASP A 496 -4.33 -24.30 58.82
C ASP A 496 -5.18 -25.46 59.37
N SER A 497 -5.15 -26.61 58.71
CA SER A 497 -5.84 -27.81 59.23
C SER A 497 -5.11 -29.12 58.95
N GLU A 498 -5.04 -29.98 59.98
CA GLU A 498 -4.67 -31.41 59.85
C GLU A 498 -5.69 -32.21 59.01
N ALA A 499 -6.81 -31.59 58.65
CA ALA A 499 -7.86 -32.15 57.81
C ALA A 499 -7.58 -32.01 56.31
N PHE A 500 -6.62 -31.18 55.91
CA PHE A 500 -6.09 -31.13 54.54
C PHE A 500 -5.39 -32.47 54.20
N PRO A 501 -5.62 -33.09 53.02
CA PRO A 501 -6.34 -32.59 51.86
C PRO A 501 -7.84 -32.94 51.78
N TYR A 502 -8.43 -33.61 52.79
CA TYR A 502 -9.79 -34.16 52.71
C TYR A 502 -10.94 -33.14 52.69
N ARG A 503 -10.71 -31.89 53.11
CA ARG A 503 -11.75 -30.86 53.27
C ARG A 503 -11.48 -29.59 52.47
N TRP A 504 -11.27 -29.72 51.16
CA TRP A 504 -11.24 -28.57 50.27
C TRP A 504 -12.56 -28.46 49.49
N ASP A 505 -13.43 -27.52 49.88
CA ASP A 505 -14.80 -27.36 49.35
C ASP A 505 -14.93 -26.28 48.28
N ARG A 506 -13.82 -25.59 47.94
CA ARG A 506 -13.80 -24.50 46.97
C ARG A 506 -13.30 -25.01 45.62
N LYS A 507 -13.98 -24.59 44.56
CA LYS A 507 -13.60 -24.89 43.18
C LYS A 507 -12.23 -24.28 42.86
N LEU A 508 -11.36 -25.06 42.24
CA LEU A 508 -10.05 -24.64 41.72
C LEU A 508 -10.06 -24.75 40.19
N GLY A 509 -9.41 -23.81 39.53
CA GLY A 509 -9.00 -23.90 38.13
C GLY A 509 -7.66 -24.63 38.00
N LEU A 510 -7.10 -24.65 36.78
CA LEU A 510 -5.84 -25.37 36.51
C LEU A 510 -4.68 -24.92 37.42
N LEU A 511 -4.49 -23.61 37.59
CA LEU A 511 -3.37 -23.10 38.40
C LEU A 511 -3.57 -23.47 39.87
N GLY A 512 -4.79 -23.35 40.39
CA GLY A 512 -5.14 -23.76 41.74
C GLY A 512 -4.85 -25.25 42.00
N HIS A 513 -5.16 -26.12 41.05
CA HIS A 513 -4.82 -27.54 41.15
C HIS A 513 -3.30 -27.78 41.18
N LEU A 514 -2.52 -27.13 40.30
CA LEU A 514 -1.05 -27.27 40.30
C LEU A 514 -0.40 -26.76 41.59
N ILE A 515 -0.96 -25.68 42.18
CA ILE A 515 -0.55 -25.16 43.50
C ILE A 515 -0.89 -26.17 44.60
N PHE A 516 -2.11 -26.72 44.59
CA PHE A 516 -2.56 -27.73 45.55
C PHE A 516 -1.64 -28.95 45.59
N GLU A 517 -1.30 -29.48 44.41
CA GLU A 517 -0.40 -30.64 44.28
C GLU A 517 1.03 -30.31 44.71
N SER A 518 1.55 -29.15 44.31
CA SER A 518 2.87 -28.69 44.74
C SER A 518 2.96 -28.60 46.26
N LEU A 519 1.91 -28.06 46.91
CA LEU A 519 1.81 -28.00 48.37
C LEU A 519 1.79 -29.41 48.99
N CYS A 520 1.00 -30.34 48.44
CA CYS A 520 0.98 -31.73 48.92
C CYS A 520 2.38 -32.39 48.84
N LEU A 521 3.10 -32.21 47.73
CA LEU A 521 4.44 -32.79 47.55
C LEU A 521 5.48 -32.21 48.53
N LEU A 522 5.40 -30.90 48.79
CA LEU A 522 6.25 -30.23 49.78
C LEU A 522 5.94 -30.75 51.19
N ARG A 523 4.65 -30.84 51.57
CA ARG A 523 4.22 -31.38 52.86
C ARG A 523 4.64 -32.84 53.02
N ALA A 524 4.39 -33.69 52.03
CA ALA A 524 4.77 -35.10 52.07
C ALA A 524 6.28 -35.28 52.30
N SER A 525 7.13 -34.42 51.72
CA SER A 525 8.58 -34.44 51.94
C SER A 525 8.95 -34.11 53.40
N VAL A 526 8.27 -33.13 54.02
CA VAL A 526 8.44 -32.81 55.44
C VAL A 526 7.94 -33.95 56.33
N GLY A 527 6.81 -34.55 56.00
CA GLY A 527 6.24 -35.68 56.74
C GLY A 527 7.17 -36.90 56.73
N GLN A 528 7.80 -37.18 55.60
CA GLN A 528 8.78 -38.26 55.46
C GLN A 528 10.04 -37.97 56.28
N ALA A 529 10.50 -36.71 56.33
CA ALA A 529 11.62 -36.31 57.18
C ALA A 529 11.29 -36.46 58.68
N ARG A 530 10.09 -36.06 59.11
CA ARG A 530 9.61 -36.26 60.49
C ARG A 530 9.51 -37.73 60.84
N GLU A 531 9.01 -38.55 59.93
CA GLU A 531 8.95 -40.00 60.12
C GLU A 531 10.34 -40.61 60.29
N ALA A 532 11.33 -40.19 59.50
CA ALA A 532 12.70 -40.65 59.65
C ALA A 532 13.28 -40.23 61.02
N ILE A 533 13.06 -38.98 61.44
CA ILE A 533 13.50 -38.48 62.77
C ILE A 533 12.88 -39.30 63.90
N ASP A 534 11.56 -39.53 63.86
CA ASP A 534 10.85 -40.26 64.91
C ASP A 534 11.27 -41.73 65.00
N HIS A 535 11.70 -42.32 63.88
CA HIS A 535 12.27 -43.68 63.84
C HIS A 535 13.78 -43.72 64.13
N GLY A 536 14.42 -42.60 64.43
CA GLY A 536 15.87 -42.51 64.68
C GLY A 536 16.73 -42.80 63.44
N GLN A 537 16.19 -42.57 62.24
CA GLN A 537 16.87 -42.75 60.96
C GLN A 537 17.41 -41.40 60.46
N PRO A 538 18.54 -41.39 59.73
CA PRO A 538 19.03 -40.17 59.09
C PRO A 538 18.03 -39.71 58.02
N VAL A 539 17.78 -38.40 57.96
CA VAL A 539 16.93 -37.78 56.96
C VAL A 539 17.71 -37.63 55.67
N ASP A 540 17.37 -38.43 54.66
CA ASP A 540 17.87 -38.21 53.30
C ASP A 540 16.86 -37.31 52.53
N PRO A 541 17.22 -36.04 52.22
CA PRO A 541 16.35 -35.09 51.53
C PRO A 541 16.01 -35.50 50.08
N HIS A 542 16.67 -36.54 49.56
CA HIS A 542 16.48 -37.05 48.21
C HIS A 542 15.69 -38.36 48.16
N THR A 543 15.32 -38.92 49.32
CA THR A 543 14.52 -40.15 49.42
C THR A 543 13.26 -40.06 48.56
N PRO A 544 12.96 -41.02 47.69
CA PRO A 544 11.71 -41.00 46.95
C PRO A 544 10.47 -41.03 47.87
N LEU A 545 9.43 -40.29 47.52
CA LEU A 545 8.13 -40.38 48.19
C LEU A 545 7.51 -41.77 47.90
N PRO A 546 6.88 -42.43 48.89
CA PRO A 546 6.38 -43.79 48.76
C PRO A 546 5.04 -43.85 48.00
N MET A 547 5.01 -43.33 46.77
CA MET A 547 3.79 -43.26 45.96
C MET A 547 3.18 -44.62 45.63
N GLN A 548 3.98 -45.68 45.66
CA GLN A 548 3.52 -47.05 45.43
C GLN A 548 2.89 -47.70 46.67
N ALA A 549 3.01 -47.08 47.85
CA ALA A 549 2.46 -47.61 49.11
C ALA A 549 0.95 -47.35 49.27
N GLY A 550 0.33 -46.65 48.31
CA GLY A 550 -1.09 -46.34 48.29
C GLY A 550 -1.41 -44.90 48.71
N THR A 551 -2.60 -44.45 48.30
CA THR A 551 -3.20 -43.13 48.58
C THR A 551 -3.06 -42.69 50.04
N ASP A 552 -3.43 -43.57 50.96
CA ASP A 552 -3.51 -43.26 52.38
C ASP A 552 -2.12 -42.99 52.97
N ALA A 553 -1.09 -43.72 52.52
CA ALA A 553 0.28 -43.52 52.97
C ALA A 553 0.82 -42.14 52.56
N LEU A 554 0.51 -41.68 51.35
CA LEU A 554 0.91 -40.33 50.92
C LEU A 554 0.14 -39.25 51.67
N ILE A 555 -1.15 -39.44 51.91
CA ILE A 555 -1.97 -38.51 52.68
C ILE A 555 -1.48 -38.40 54.14
N ASP A 556 -1.14 -39.52 54.76
CA ASP A 556 -0.59 -39.52 56.11
C ASP A 556 0.72 -38.74 56.18
N LEU A 557 1.59 -38.86 55.17
CA LEU A 557 2.78 -38.03 55.05
C LEU A 557 2.45 -36.54 54.84
N VAL A 558 1.47 -36.21 54.00
CA VAL A 558 1.02 -34.81 53.80
C VAL A 558 0.52 -34.20 55.11
N ARG A 559 -0.25 -34.95 55.89
CA ARG A 559 -0.80 -34.51 57.18
C ARG A 559 0.29 -34.34 58.23
N ARG A 560 1.17 -35.34 58.37
CA ARG A 560 2.31 -35.29 59.31
C ARG A 560 3.28 -34.17 58.96
N GLY A 561 3.44 -33.90 57.68
CA GLY A 561 4.31 -32.89 57.14
C GLY A 561 3.73 -31.48 57.10
N TYR A 562 2.72 -31.19 57.92
CA TYR A 562 2.16 -29.86 58.05
C TYR A 562 3.27 -28.84 58.41
N PRO A 563 3.57 -27.86 57.54
CA PRO A 563 4.70 -26.97 57.69
C PRO A 563 4.30 -25.64 58.34
N GLY A 564 3.07 -25.50 58.86
CA GLY A 564 2.51 -24.22 59.32
C GLY A 564 1.90 -23.39 58.19
N THR A 565 1.57 -22.14 58.52
CA THR A 565 1.10 -21.13 57.55
C THR A 565 2.29 -20.36 56.97
N PRO A 566 2.14 -19.70 55.81
CA PRO A 566 3.22 -18.89 55.23
C PRO A 566 3.72 -17.77 56.16
N SER A 567 2.85 -17.27 57.05
CA SER A 567 3.20 -16.24 58.03
C SER A 567 3.78 -16.80 59.34
N GLN A 568 3.53 -18.08 59.64
CA GLN A 568 4.02 -18.78 60.83
C GLN A 568 4.37 -20.24 60.49
N PRO A 569 5.53 -20.50 59.87
CA PRO A 569 5.94 -21.85 59.52
C PRO A 569 6.27 -22.67 60.79
N GLN A 570 5.75 -23.89 60.87
CA GLN A 570 5.96 -24.84 61.95
C GLN A 570 6.97 -25.92 61.52
N LEU A 571 8.24 -25.51 61.40
CA LEU A 571 9.37 -26.37 61.01
C LEU A 571 10.47 -26.41 62.08
N ASP A 572 10.18 -25.89 63.28
CA ASP A 572 11.15 -25.75 64.37
C ASP A 572 11.75 -27.09 64.80
N ASP A 573 11.00 -28.18 64.70
CA ASP A 573 11.45 -29.53 64.99
C ASP A 573 12.53 -30.02 64.00
N LEU A 574 12.36 -29.74 62.69
CA LEU A 574 13.37 -30.06 61.68
C LEU A 574 14.62 -29.18 61.82
N PHE A 575 14.47 -27.89 62.18
CA PHE A 575 15.60 -26.99 62.42
C PHE A 575 16.32 -27.25 63.74
N ALA A 576 15.63 -27.81 64.74
CA ALA A 576 16.23 -28.21 66.02
C ALA A 576 16.94 -29.58 65.94
N SER A 577 16.63 -30.39 64.92
CA SER A 577 17.31 -31.66 64.67
C SER A 577 18.80 -31.46 64.38
N ALA A 578 19.67 -32.33 64.88
CA ALA A 578 21.10 -32.28 64.55
C ALA A 578 21.44 -32.76 63.12
N ASP A 579 20.44 -33.24 62.37
CA ASP A 579 20.60 -33.79 61.02
C ASP A 579 20.63 -32.70 59.94
N PRO A 580 21.71 -32.57 59.14
CA PRO A 580 21.78 -31.63 58.01
C PRO A 580 20.70 -31.87 56.94
N GLY A 581 20.25 -33.11 56.76
CA GLY A 581 19.20 -33.47 55.81
C GLY A 581 17.84 -32.91 56.23
N ALA A 582 17.53 -32.91 57.53
CA ALA A 582 16.31 -32.29 58.08
C ALA A 582 16.28 -30.78 57.78
N HIS A 583 17.41 -30.10 57.96
CA HIS A 583 17.55 -28.68 57.60
C HIS A 583 17.35 -28.43 56.10
N SER A 584 17.86 -29.33 55.25
CA SER A 584 17.71 -29.23 53.79
C SER A 584 16.25 -29.35 53.37
N VAL A 585 15.51 -30.33 53.92
CA VAL A 585 14.07 -30.50 53.68
C VAL A 585 13.29 -29.27 54.15
N ALA A 586 13.58 -28.76 55.35
CA ALA A 586 12.91 -27.58 55.90
C ALA A 586 13.14 -26.32 55.02
N LYS A 587 14.39 -26.04 54.62
CA LYS A 587 14.71 -24.92 53.72
C LYS A 587 14.04 -25.05 52.36
N ARG A 588 13.99 -26.26 51.80
CA ARG A 588 13.32 -26.53 50.52
C ARG A 588 11.82 -26.30 50.62
N CYS A 589 11.19 -26.73 51.72
CA CYS A 589 9.77 -26.49 51.98
C CYS A 589 9.46 -24.98 52.06
N LEU A 590 10.24 -24.23 52.86
CA LEU A 590 10.09 -22.78 52.98
C LEU A 590 10.20 -22.06 51.63
N ARG A 591 11.27 -22.33 50.86
CA ARG A 591 11.46 -21.73 49.53
C ARG A 591 10.31 -22.06 48.57
N GLY A 592 9.81 -23.30 48.61
CA GLY A 592 8.67 -23.71 47.80
C GLY A 592 7.39 -22.96 48.17
N ILE A 593 7.10 -22.81 49.47
CA ILE A 593 5.94 -22.04 49.95
C ILE A 593 6.09 -20.55 49.58
N GLU A 594 7.26 -19.96 49.78
CA GLU A 594 7.55 -18.57 49.38
C GLU A 594 7.34 -18.36 47.87
N ALA A 595 7.78 -19.30 47.04
CA ALA A 595 7.57 -19.24 45.59
C ALA A 595 6.08 -19.36 45.22
N LEU A 596 5.31 -20.24 45.85
CA LEU A 596 3.87 -20.35 45.65
C LEU A 596 3.13 -19.07 46.08
N VAL A 597 3.51 -18.46 47.20
CA VAL A 597 2.96 -17.15 47.64
C VAL A 597 3.28 -16.06 46.62
N GLY A 598 4.51 -16.02 46.12
CA GLY A 598 4.91 -15.10 45.05
C GLY A 598 4.06 -15.29 43.79
N LEU A 599 3.83 -16.53 43.38
CA LEU A 599 3.03 -16.88 42.21
C LEU A 599 1.57 -16.44 42.37
N VAL A 600 0.95 -16.66 43.54
CA VAL A 600 -0.43 -16.22 43.82
C VAL A 600 -0.54 -14.70 43.80
N ARG A 601 0.46 -13.97 44.32
CA ARG A 601 0.49 -12.49 44.24
C ARG A 601 0.60 -12.01 42.79
N ALA A 602 1.52 -12.58 42.01
CA ALA A 602 1.67 -12.24 40.60
C ALA A 602 0.40 -12.56 39.80
N TYR A 603 -0.27 -13.68 40.10
CA TYR A 603 -1.54 -14.03 39.47
C TYR A 603 -2.68 -13.07 39.84
N ALA A 604 -2.68 -12.51 41.05
CA ALA A 604 -3.66 -11.50 41.45
C ALA A 604 -3.46 -10.17 40.68
N ASP A 605 -2.22 -9.84 40.33
CA ASP A 605 -1.86 -8.61 39.60
C ASP A 605 -2.02 -8.76 38.08
N ASP A 606 -1.63 -9.92 37.51
CA ASP A 606 -1.64 -10.22 36.07
C ASP A 606 -2.05 -11.69 35.79
N PRO A 607 -3.36 -12.02 35.89
CA PRO A 607 -3.84 -13.40 35.70
C PRO A 607 -3.50 -13.98 34.34
N ASP A 608 -3.65 -13.20 33.26
CA ASP A 608 -3.47 -13.66 31.88
C ASP A 608 -2.00 -13.93 31.55
N GLY A 609 -1.10 -13.04 31.99
CA GLY A 609 0.34 -13.20 31.79
C GLY A 609 0.89 -14.42 32.54
N VAL A 610 0.49 -14.60 33.80
CA VAL A 610 0.88 -15.78 34.60
C VAL A 610 0.31 -17.06 34.00
N PHE A 611 -0.97 -17.09 33.62
CA PHE A 611 -1.59 -18.28 33.02
C PHE A 611 -0.92 -18.67 31.70
N SER A 612 -0.58 -17.70 30.85
CA SER A 612 0.18 -17.93 29.62
C SER A 612 1.56 -18.54 29.90
N CYS A 613 2.20 -18.16 31.01
CA CYS A 613 3.48 -18.73 31.44
C CYS A 613 3.32 -20.16 31.97
N VAL A 614 2.25 -20.44 32.73
CA VAL A 614 1.89 -21.79 33.20
C VAL A 614 1.71 -22.74 32.01
N LEU A 615 1.01 -22.33 30.95
CA LEU A 615 0.84 -23.15 29.75
C LEU A 615 2.18 -23.43 29.05
N ALA A 616 3.04 -22.42 28.92
CA ALA A 616 4.39 -22.60 28.36
C ALA A 616 5.26 -23.53 29.23
N ALA A 617 5.15 -23.45 30.55
CA ALA A 617 5.84 -24.33 31.49
C ALA A 617 5.35 -25.79 31.37
N LEU A 618 4.05 -26.01 31.20
CA LEU A 618 3.48 -27.32 30.91
C LEU A 618 4.00 -27.91 29.59
N ASP A 619 4.10 -27.09 28.53
CA ASP A 619 4.69 -27.52 27.26
C ASP A 619 6.17 -27.93 27.45
N THR A 620 6.92 -27.13 28.21
CA THR A 620 8.36 -27.35 28.52
C THR A 620 8.58 -28.59 29.38
N ALA A 621 7.66 -28.87 30.30
CA ALA A 621 7.68 -30.09 31.08
C ALA A 621 7.32 -31.32 30.24
N SER A 622 6.49 -31.17 29.20
CA SER A 622 5.98 -32.31 28.43
C SER A 622 6.80 -32.66 27.18
N HIS A 623 6.95 -31.73 26.23
CA HIS A 623 7.47 -32.03 24.89
C HIS A 623 8.44 -30.98 24.33
N ARG A 624 8.47 -29.75 24.89
CA ARG A 624 9.36 -28.68 24.44
C ARG A 624 10.73 -28.77 25.10
N VAL A 625 11.70 -29.26 24.32
CA VAL A 625 13.12 -29.31 24.69
C VAL A 625 13.86 -27.99 24.43
N ASP A 626 13.31 -27.11 23.59
CA ASP A 626 13.97 -25.87 23.17
C ASP A 626 14.35 -24.90 24.31
N PRO A 627 13.56 -24.74 25.41
CA PRO A 627 13.94 -23.85 26.50
C PRO A 627 15.16 -24.34 27.28
N TRP A 628 15.37 -25.65 27.38
CA TRP A 628 16.53 -26.23 28.06
C TRP A 628 17.83 -25.94 27.31
N ILE A 629 17.80 -26.10 25.99
CA ILE A 629 18.96 -25.84 25.13
C ILE A 629 19.25 -24.34 25.04
N THR A 630 18.21 -23.52 24.93
CA THR A 630 18.34 -22.07 24.94
C THR A 630 18.86 -21.57 26.29
N GLY A 631 18.42 -22.16 27.41
CA GLY A 631 18.91 -21.84 28.75
C GLY A 631 20.42 -22.08 28.92
N LEU A 632 20.98 -23.12 28.28
CA LEU A 632 22.44 -23.31 28.22
C LEU A 632 23.11 -22.14 27.48
N ALA A 633 22.60 -21.77 26.31
CA ALA A 633 23.12 -20.64 25.54
C ALA A 633 23.00 -19.31 26.32
N CYS A 634 21.91 -19.08 27.05
CA CYS A 634 21.72 -17.92 27.93
C CYS A 634 22.76 -17.87 29.05
N SER A 635 23.04 -19.02 29.68
CA SER A 635 24.06 -19.12 30.73
C SER A 635 25.45 -18.74 30.21
N ARG A 636 25.80 -19.20 29.00
CA ARG A 636 27.05 -18.79 28.33
C ARG A 636 27.05 -17.31 27.92
N LEU A 637 25.93 -16.81 27.42
CA LEU A 637 25.80 -15.39 27.07
C LEU A 637 26.09 -14.51 28.28
N ARG A 638 25.54 -14.85 29.45
CA ARG A 638 25.80 -14.11 30.69
C ARG A 638 27.26 -14.22 31.14
N GLU A 639 27.89 -15.40 31.05
CA GLU A 639 29.33 -15.55 31.31
C GLU A 639 30.19 -14.65 30.40
N LEU A 640 29.81 -14.51 29.12
CA LEU A 640 30.50 -13.65 28.15
C LEU A 640 30.24 -12.16 28.40
N GLN A 641 29.07 -11.80 28.96
CA GLN A 641 28.77 -10.45 29.42
C GLN A 641 29.64 -10.10 30.64
N ASP A 642 29.70 -10.98 31.64
CA ASP A 642 30.47 -10.78 32.87
C ASP A 642 31.98 -10.67 32.59
N THR A 643 32.47 -11.44 31.62
CA THR A 643 33.88 -11.40 31.17
C THR A 643 34.16 -10.30 30.14
N ARG A 644 33.15 -9.50 29.76
CA ARG A 644 33.23 -8.42 28.75
C ARG A 644 33.86 -8.87 27.42
N ALA A 645 33.40 -10.00 26.88
CA ALA A 645 33.76 -10.42 25.53
C ALA A 645 33.29 -9.38 24.48
N PRO A 646 33.89 -9.28 23.29
CA PRO A 646 33.41 -8.40 22.22
C PRO A 646 32.14 -8.95 21.54
N TRP A 647 31.20 -8.06 21.20
CA TRP A 647 30.04 -8.34 20.34
C TRP A 647 30.37 -8.00 18.88
N ARG A 648 29.99 -8.87 17.94
CA ARG A 648 30.27 -8.70 16.50
C ARG A 648 29.03 -9.00 15.67
N LEU A 649 28.76 -8.18 14.66
CA LEU A 649 27.60 -8.33 13.78
C LEU A 649 27.92 -9.30 12.64
N GLY A 650 27.31 -10.48 12.67
CA GLY A 650 27.41 -11.50 11.64
C GLY A 650 26.11 -11.65 10.85
N VAL A 651 26.04 -12.65 9.97
CA VAL A 651 24.84 -12.95 9.19
C VAL A 651 24.58 -14.45 9.09
N TYR A 652 23.32 -14.84 8.93
CA TYR A 652 22.92 -16.23 8.70
C TYR A 652 21.63 -16.37 7.91
N GLY A 653 21.43 -17.52 7.29
CA GLY A 653 20.15 -17.95 6.73
C GLY A 653 20.25 -19.39 6.26
N TRP A 654 19.11 -20.03 6.01
CA TRP A 654 19.08 -21.35 5.38
C TRP A 654 17.91 -21.52 4.42
N VAL A 655 18.02 -22.50 3.53
CA VAL A 655 16.94 -22.97 2.66
C VAL A 655 16.75 -24.47 2.91
N ASP A 656 15.53 -24.87 3.24
CA ASP A 656 15.16 -26.28 3.46
C ASP A 656 14.93 -27.02 2.14
N ALA A 657 15.51 -28.22 2.04
CA ALA A 657 15.35 -29.19 0.94
C ALA A 657 15.31 -28.62 -0.49
N PRO A 658 16.25 -27.75 -0.91
CA PRO A 658 16.23 -27.18 -2.25
C PRO A 658 16.53 -28.25 -3.30
N ALA A 659 15.62 -28.42 -4.26
CA ALA A 659 15.75 -29.41 -5.33
C ALA A 659 15.58 -28.79 -6.73
N PRO A 660 16.23 -29.36 -7.76
CA PRO A 660 15.91 -29.07 -9.15
C PRO A 660 14.44 -29.38 -9.46
N TYR A 661 13.85 -28.64 -10.40
CA TYR A 661 12.52 -28.93 -10.89
C TYR A 661 12.52 -30.24 -11.69
N ASP A 662 11.67 -31.18 -11.27
CA ASP A 662 11.41 -32.44 -11.98
C ASP A 662 9.99 -32.41 -12.57
N ALA A 663 9.90 -32.38 -13.90
CA ALA A 663 8.62 -32.41 -14.60
C ALA A 663 7.86 -33.74 -14.40
N ALA A 664 8.57 -34.85 -14.11
CA ALA A 664 7.96 -36.16 -13.86
C ALA A 664 7.36 -36.26 -12.46
N ASN A 665 7.84 -35.47 -11.49
CA ASN A 665 7.32 -35.38 -10.13
C ASN A 665 6.98 -33.92 -9.78
N PRO A 666 5.76 -33.44 -10.08
CA PRO A 666 5.35 -32.04 -9.87
C PRO A 666 5.44 -31.52 -8.42
N GLY A 667 5.74 -32.38 -7.43
CA GLY A 667 6.04 -32.02 -6.04
C GLY A 667 7.52 -31.78 -5.73
N HIS A 668 8.44 -32.04 -6.67
CA HIS A 668 9.89 -31.92 -6.49
C HIS A 668 10.42 -30.67 -7.25
N GLY A 669 10.61 -29.57 -6.52
CA GLY A 669 11.05 -28.29 -7.08
C GLY A 669 9.92 -27.48 -7.75
N LEU A 670 10.17 -26.19 -8.02
CA LEU A 670 9.19 -25.29 -8.65
C LEU A 670 9.49 -25.14 -10.15
N PRO A 671 8.48 -25.17 -11.05
CA PRO A 671 8.72 -24.98 -12.47
C PRO A 671 9.34 -23.60 -12.75
N PRO A 672 10.32 -23.51 -13.66
CA PRO A 672 10.81 -22.21 -14.12
C PRO A 672 9.65 -21.42 -14.76
N GLY A 673 9.57 -20.12 -14.48
CA GLY A 673 8.53 -19.27 -15.08
C GLY A 673 8.70 -19.10 -16.61
N PRO A 674 7.67 -18.59 -17.31
CA PRO A 674 6.39 -18.13 -16.77
C PRO A 674 5.51 -19.27 -16.27
N THR A 675 4.80 -19.05 -15.16
CA THR A 675 3.88 -20.04 -14.57
C THR A 675 2.66 -20.24 -15.47
N ALA A 676 1.74 -21.14 -15.11
CA ALA A 676 0.44 -21.28 -15.78
C ALA A 676 -0.36 -19.95 -15.85
N ALA A 677 0.01 -18.95 -15.05
CA ALA A 677 -0.55 -17.61 -15.07
C ALA A 677 -0.10 -16.79 -16.32
N GLY A 678 0.87 -17.26 -17.10
CA GLY A 678 1.24 -16.67 -18.39
C GLY A 678 1.72 -15.21 -18.33
N LEU A 679 1.63 -14.55 -19.49
CA LEU A 679 1.99 -13.16 -19.72
C LEU A 679 0.73 -12.35 -20.04
N LEU A 680 0.50 -11.26 -19.32
CA LEU A 680 -0.55 -10.29 -19.61
C LEU A 680 0.08 -8.97 -20.00
N HIS A 681 -0.23 -8.48 -21.20
CA HIS A 681 0.16 -7.16 -21.66
C HIS A 681 -0.98 -6.18 -21.38
N ALA A 682 -0.66 -5.02 -20.82
CA ALA A 682 -1.62 -3.99 -20.50
C ALA A 682 -1.14 -2.61 -20.96
N PRO A 683 -2.07 -1.70 -21.31
CA PRO A 683 -1.71 -0.38 -21.83
C PRO A 683 -1.01 0.55 -20.83
N SER A 684 -1.07 0.24 -19.52
CA SER A 684 -0.43 1.01 -18.46
C SER A 684 0.00 0.13 -17.29
N HIS A 685 0.87 0.68 -16.44
CA HIS A 685 1.32 0.00 -15.22
C HIS A 685 0.17 -0.33 -14.27
N ALA A 686 -0.75 0.63 -14.05
CA ALA A 686 -1.90 0.42 -13.18
C ALA A 686 -2.81 -0.69 -13.71
N GLN A 687 -3.06 -0.74 -15.03
CA GLN A 687 -3.84 -1.84 -15.64
C GLN A 687 -3.10 -3.17 -15.57
N ALA A 688 -1.77 -3.19 -15.74
CA ALA A 688 -0.96 -4.40 -15.58
C ALA A 688 -1.05 -4.96 -14.15
N MET A 689 -0.99 -4.07 -13.14
CA MET A 689 -1.11 -4.44 -11.73
C MET A 689 -2.52 -4.94 -11.39
N THR A 690 -3.57 -4.25 -11.85
CA THR A 690 -4.96 -4.72 -11.70
C THR A 690 -5.14 -6.11 -12.31
N ALA A 691 -4.66 -6.32 -13.53
CA ALA A 691 -4.74 -7.61 -14.21
C ALA A 691 -3.93 -8.70 -13.47
N ALA A 692 -2.75 -8.36 -12.94
CA ALA A 692 -1.95 -9.28 -12.14
C ALA A 692 -2.68 -9.73 -10.87
N LEU A 693 -3.31 -8.80 -10.14
CA LEU A 693 -4.07 -9.11 -8.93
C LEU A 693 -5.28 -10.01 -9.20
N LEU A 694 -6.07 -9.69 -10.24
CA LEU A 694 -7.22 -10.50 -10.66
C LEU A 694 -6.79 -11.91 -11.07
N ARG A 695 -5.72 -12.01 -11.87
CA ARG A 695 -5.16 -13.28 -12.28
C ARG A 695 -4.65 -14.09 -11.09
N ASP A 696 -3.93 -13.46 -10.17
CA ASP A 696 -3.41 -14.14 -8.99
C ASP A 696 -4.55 -14.64 -8.08
N ALA A 697 -5.67 -13.90 -8.01
CA ALA A 697 -6.89 -14.38 -7.35
C ALA A 697 -7.49 -15.61 -8.04
N ALA A 698 -7.59 -15.61 -9.38
CA ALA A 698 -8.08 -16.75 -10.15
C ALA A 698 -7.21 -18.01 -9.98
N VAL A 699 -5.88 -17.85 -9.97
CA VAL A 699 -4.93 -18.94 -9.74
C VAL A 699 -5.02 -19.46 -8.30
N ARG A 700 -5.22 -18.57 -7.33
CA ARG A 700 -5.33 -18.92 -5.90
C ARG A 700 -6.65 -19.63 -5.57
N HIS A 701 -7.72 -19.29 -6.27
CA HIS A 701 -9.07 -19.83 -6.05
C HIS A 701 -9.63 -20.48 -7.31
N PRO A 702 -9.04 -21.59 -7.79
CA PRO A 702 -9.42 -22.19 -9.08
C PRO A 702 -10.86 -22.73 -9.11
N GLY A 703 -11.46 -23.01 -7.95
CA GLY A 703 -12.86 -23.46 -7.83
C GLY A 703 -13.88 -22.32 -7.66
N ASP A 704 -13.44 -21.07 -7.57
CA ASP A 704 -14.32 -19.91 -7.41
C ASP A 704 -14.46 -19.17 -8.74
N THR A 705 -15.64 -19.27 -9.35
CA THR A 705 -15.92 -18.67 -10.67
C THR A 705 -15.89 -17.15 -10.65
N ARG A 706 -15.99 -16.50 -9.47
CA ARG A 706 -15.97 -15.02 -9.35
C ARG A 706 -14.68 -14.38 -9.88
N TRP A 707 -13.57 -15.11 -9.87
CA TRP A 707 -12.27 -14.61 -10.32
C TRP A 707 -11.93 -15.04 -11.75
N GLN A 708 -12.76 -15.89 -12.37
CA GLN A 708 -12.58 -16.38 -13.73
C GLN A 708 -13.14 -15.38 -14.74
N ILE A 709 -12.47 -14.24 -14.88
CA ILE A 709 -12.93 -13.11 -15.68
C ILE A 709 -12.44 -13.25 -17.14
N GLU A 710 -13.36 -13.39 -18.09
CA GLU A 710 -13.09 -13.40 -19.52
C GLU A 710 -13.84 -12.27 -20.24
N ILE A 711 -13.09 -11.24 -20.65
CA ILE A 711 -13.64 -10.02 -21.23
C ILE A 711 -13.12 -9.84 -22.66
N ASP A 712 -14.03 -9.53 -23.59
CA ASP A 712 -13.72 -9.12 -24.96
C ASP A 712 -14.38 -7.78 -25.31
N SER A 713 -13.97 -7.16 -26.42
CA SER A 713 -14.49 -5.85 -26.83
C SER A 713 -15.97 -5.84 -27.20
N ALA A 714 -16.57 -6.96 -27.60
CA ALA A 714 -18.00 -7.04 -27.89
C ALA A 714 -18.82 -7.03 -26.59
N ARG A 715 -18.39 -7.83 -25.60
CA ARG A 715 -18.98 -7.90 -24.26
C ARG A 715 -18.87 -6.57 -23.51
N VAL A 716 -17.70 -5.91 -23.55
CA VAL A 716 -17.53 -4.57 -22.93
C VAL A 716 -18.49 -3.56 -23.51
N ARG A 717 -18.62 -3.50 -24.84
CA ARG A 717 -19.56 -2.56 -25.48
C ARG A 717 -21.02 -2.85 -25.12
N ALA A 718 -21.39 -4.12 -24.99
CA ALA A 718 -22.73 -4.50 -24.55
C ALA A 718 -22.99 -4.11 -23.09
N ALA A 719 -22.04 -4.38 -22.19
CA ALA A 719 -22.11 -3.99 -20.78
C ALA A 719 -22.11 -2.45 -20.61
N MET A 720 -21.34 -1.71 -21.40
CA MET A 720 -21.34 -0.23 -21.36
C MET A 720 -22.69 0.37 -21.75
N ARG A 721 -23.38 -0.18 -22.77
CA ARG A 721 -24.74 0.26 -23.13
C ARG A 721 -25.73 0.05 -21.98
N LEU A 722 -25.60 -1.06 -21.25
CA LEU A 722 -26.40 -1.32 -20.04
C LEU A 722 -26.06 -0.30 -18.95
N ALA A 723 -24.76 -0.07 -18.69
CA ALA A 723 -24.27 0.87 -17.68
C ALA A 723 -24.74 2.32 -17.93
N GLU A 724 -24.76 2.78 -19.19
CA GLU A 724 -25.25 4.12 -19.56
C GLU A 724 -26.72 4.33 -19.17
N ARG A 725 -27.59 3.33 -19.43
CA ARG A 725 -28.99 3.41 -19.02
C ARG A 725 -29.14 3.43 -17.50
N VAL A 726 -28.31 2.69 -16.77
CA VAL A 726 -28.30 2.70 -15.31
C VAL A 726 -27.85 4.06 -14.76
N ARG A 727 -26.85 4.71 -15.38
CA ARG A 727 -26.43 6.07 -15.00
C ARG A 727 -27.52 7.13 -15.21
N LEU A 728 -28.41 6.93 -16.18
CA LEU A 728 -29.59 7.78 -16.40
C LEU A 728 -30.72 7.54 -15.39
N GLY A 729 -30.51 6.67 -14.38
CA GLY A 729 -31.45 6.42 -13.29
C GLY A 729 -32.39 5.23 -13.51
N VAL A 730 -32.18 4.41 -14.55
CA VAL A 730 -32.96 3.19 -14.79
C VAL A 730 -32.42 2.04 -13.94
N HIS A 731 -33.29 1.27 -13.28
CA HIS A 731 -32.84 0.11 -12.51
C HIS A 731 -32.18 -0.94 -13.42
N PRO A 732 -31.08 -1.62 -13.04
CA PRO A 732 -30.37 -2.57 -13.90
C PRO A 732 -31.28 -3.65 -14.52
N TYR A 733 -32.20 -4.22 -13.73
CA TYR A 733 -33.13 -5.24 -14.21
C TYR A 733 -34.20 -4.69 -15.17
N GLU A 734 -34.58 -3.42 -15.03
CA GLU A 734 -35.49 -2.72 -15.94
C GLU A 734 -34.78 -2.37 -17.26
N ALA A 735 -33.54 -1.90 -17.19
CA ALA A 735 -32.72 -1.65 -18.38
C ALA A 735 -32.47 -2.94 -19.20
N LEU A 736 -32.27 -4.06 -18.51
CA LEU A 736 -32.16 -5.38 -19.11
C LEU A 736 -33.50 -5.87 -19.68
N GLY A 737 -34.60 -5.66 -18.97
CA GLY A 737 -35.96 -5.97 -19.43
C GLY A 737 -36.31 -5.27 -20.75
N LEU A 738 -36.03 -3.98 -20.85
CA LEU A 738 -36.22 -3.22 -22.09
C LEU A 738 -35.38 -3.76 -23.25
N GLU A 739 -34.18 -4.27 -22.98
CA GLU A 739 -33.32 -4.86 -24.01
C GLU A 739 -33.79 -6.26 -24.43
N VAL A 740 -34.28 -7.06 -23.47
CA VAL A 740 -34.94 -8.34 -23.73
C VAL A 740 -36.15 -8.13 -24.64
N GLU A 741 -37.03 -7.18 -24.30
CA GLU A 741 -38.23 -6.88 -25.09
C GLU A 741 -37.89 -6.38 -26.49
N ARG A 742 -36.87 -5.53 -26.62
CA ARG A 742 -36.38 -5.03 -27.92
C ARG A 742 -35.87 -6.17 -28.82
N ILE A 743 -35.17 -7.15 -28.25
CA ILE A 743 -34.63 -8.30 -28.98
C ILE A 743 -35.74 -9.28 -29.37
N VAL A 744 -36.70 -9.51 -28.47
CA VAL A 744 -37.85 -10.38 -28.75
C VAL A 744 -38.71 -9.80 -29.86
N GLY A 745 -38.98 -8.49 -29.84
CA GLY A 745 -39.60 -7.72 -30.93
C GLY A 745 -41.06 -8.08 -31.28
N ASP A 746 -41.55 -9.25 -30.86
CA ASP A 746 -42.91 -9.73 -31.03
C ASP A 746 -43.84 -9.22 -29.92
N TRP A 747 -44.93 -8.57 -30.31
CA TRP A 747 -45.82 -7.86 -29.38
C TRP A 747 -46.54 -8.80 -28.41
N ASP A 748 -47.01 -9.96 -28.88
CA ASP A 748 -47.72 -10.92 -28.04
C ASP A 748 -46.78 -11.60 -27.03
N THR A 749 -45.56 -11.92 -27.45
CA THR A 749 -44.54 -12.47 -26.56
C THR A 749 -44.09 -11.45 -25.52
N VAL A 750 -43.86 -10.19 -25.91
CA VAL A 750 -43.50 -9.11 -24.97
C VAL A 750 -44.60 -8.89 -23.94
N ARG A 751 -45.87 -8.88 -24.34
CA ARG A 751 -46.99 -8.76 -23.41
C ARG A 751 -47.02 -9.90 -22.38
N LYS A 752 -46.84 -11.15 -22.83
CA LYS A 752 -46.73 -12.31 -21.92
C LYS A 752 -45.53 -12.20 -20.98
N LEU A 753 -44.36 -11.79 -21.46
CA LEU A 753 -43.18 -11.59 -20.61
C LEU A 753 -43.44 -10.57 -19.50
N ARG A 754 -44.20 -9.50 -19.78
CA ARG A 754 -44.58 -8.49 -18.78
C ARG A 754 -45.64 -8.98 -17.78
N GLU A 755 -46.49 -9.92 -18.18
CA GLU A 755 -47.51 -10.54 -17.32
C GLU A 755 -46.88 -11.61 -16.42
N ASP A 756 -46.05 -12.49 -16.99
CA ASP A 756 -45.47 -13.66 -16.30
C ASP A 756 -44.23 -13.33 -15.47
N TYR A 757 -43.47 -12.29 -15.86
CA TYR A 757 -42.23 -11.88 -15.19
C TYR A 757 -42.21 -10.37 -14.90
N PRO A 758 -43.15 -9.84 -14.09
CA PRO A 758 -43.17 -8.42 -13.78
C PRO A 758 -42.07 -8.04 -12.78
N MET A 759 -41.54 -6.83 -12.89
CA MET A 759 -40.60 -6.26 -11.91
C MET A 759 -41.21 -6.15 -10.50
N ARG A 760 -42.53 -5.93 -10.42
CA ARG A 760 -43.36 -5.94 -9.21
C ARG A 760 -44.77 -6.38 -9.60
N ASP A 761 -45.50 -7.04 -8.71
CA ASP A 761 -46.85 -7.54 -9.03
C ASP A 761 -47.81 -6.43 -9.51
N THR A 762 -47.67 -5.20 -8.97
CA THR A 762 -48.45 -4.01 -9.39
C THR A 762 -48.14 -3.52 -10.81
N HIS A 763 -47.06 -4.01 -11.43
CA HIS A 763 -46.58 -3.61 -12.74
C HIS A 763 -46.86 -4.66 -13.83
N ALA A 764 -47.53 -5.77 -13.48
CA ALA A 764 -47.88 -6.83 -14.41
C ALA A 764 -48.62 -6.28 -15.65
N GLY A 765 -48.10 -6.63 -16.83
CA GLY A 765 -48.67 -6.25 -18.12
C GLY A 765 -48.56 -4.76 -18.52
N THR A 766 -48.06 -3.88 -17.65
CA THR A 766 -48.07 -2.41 -17.89
C THR A 766 -46.69 -1.79 -18.06
N ARG A 767 -45.68 -2.24 -17.30
CA ARG A 767 -44.26 -1.86 -17.43
C ARG A 767 -43.47 -2.93 -18.18
N CYS A 768 -42.13 -2.82 -18.24
CA CYS A 768 -41.29 -3.86 -18.82
C CYS A 768 -41.17 -5.10 -17.92
N CYS A 769 -40.77 -6.23 -18.52
CA CYS A 769 -40.45 -7.46 -17.79
C CYS A 769 -39.17 -7.32 -16.93
N ASP A 770 -39.00 -8.20 -15.93
CA ASP A 770 -37.74 -8.38 -15.22
C ASP A 770 -36.75 -9.15 -16.10
N GLY A 771 -35.84 -8.41 -16.74
CA GLY A 771 -34.87 -9.00 -17.66
C GLY A 771 -33.91 -9.98 -16.98
N ALA A 772 -33.54 -9.74 -15.72
CA ALA A 772 -32.58 -10.62 -15.02
C ALA A 772 -33.22 -11.98 -14.70
N ARG A 773 -34.48 -11.97 -14.27
CA ARG A 773 -35.25 -13.20 -14.04
C ARG A 773 -35.45 -13.99 -15.33
N VAL A 774 -35.79 -13.32 -16.43
CA VAL A 774 -35.95 -13.96 -17.75
C VAL A 774 -34.64 -14.61 -18.22
N LEU A 775 -33.51 -13.91 -18.16
CA LEU A 775 -32.21 -14.45 -18.59
C LEU A 775 -31.74 -15.59 -17.68
N ARG A 776 -31.92 -15.48 -16.36
CA ARG A 776 -31.59 -16.55 -15.41
C ARG A 776 -32.35 -17.84 -15.73
N LEU A 777 -33.67 -17.76 -15.96
CA LEU A 777 -34.47 -18.94 -16.28
C LEU A 777 -34.11 -19.55 -17.65
N LEU A 778 -33.66 -18.72 -18.60
CA LEU A 778 -33.26 -19.19 -19.93
C LEU A 778 -31.89 -19.90 -19.93
N PHE A 779 -30.90 -19.36 -19.23
CA PHE A 779 -29.50 -19.80 -19.32
C PHE A 779 -28.96 -20.49 -18.07
N ARG A 780 -29.55 -20.23 -16.89
CA ARG A 780 -29.09 -20.71 -15.59
C ARG A 780 -30.26 -21.23 -14.70
N PRO A 781 -31.08 -22.17 -15.20
CA PRO A 781 -32.19 -22.72 -14.42
C PRO A 781 -31.69 -23.55 -13.22
N GLN A 782 -32.38 -23.46 -12.09
CA GLN A 782 -32.15 -24.22 -10.88
C GLN A 782 -33.29 -25.23 -10.64
N ALA A 783 -33.04 -26.23 -9.81
CA ALA A 783 -34.06 -27.22 -9.45
C ALA A 783 -35.23 -26.55 -8.72
N GLY A 784 -36.44 -26.67 -9.28
CA GLY A 784 -37.67 -26.03 -8.75
C GLY A 784 -38.09 -24.74 -9.46
N ASP A 785 -37.32 -24.28 -10.47
CA ASP A 785 -37.69 -23.12 -11.26
C ASP A 785 -38.93 -23.37 -12.16
N PRO A 786 -39.74 -22.32 -12.44
CA PRO A 786 -40.79 -22.38 -13.45
C PRO A 786 -40.20 -22.62 -14.86
N PRO A 787 -40.99 -23.16 -15.81
CA PRO A 787 -40.53 -23.38 -17.17
C PRO A 787 -40.05 -22.05 -17.82
N PRO A 788 -39.01 -22.10 -18.66
CA PRO A 788 -38.50 -20.91 -19.33
C PRO A 788 -39.55 -20.30 -20.27
N PRO A 789 -39.49 -18.98 -20.52
CA PRO A 789 -40.43 -18.31 -21.41
C PRO A 789 -40.37 -18.90 -22.82
N THR A 790 -41.54 -19.00 -23.46
CA THR A 790 -41.63 -19.39 -24.88
C THR A 790 -41.20 -18.21 -25.74
N LEU A 791 -40.19 -18.39 -26.59
CA LEU A 791 -39.58 -17.33 -27.40
C LEU A 791 -39.69 -17.63 -28.90
N PRO A 792 -39.72 -16.59 -29.77
CA PRO A 792 -39.59 -16.73 -31.22
C PRO A 792 -38.27 -17.40 -31.65
N ALA A 793 -38.25 -17.99 -32.84
CA ALA A 793 -37.05 -18.60 -33.40
C ALA A 793 -35.88 -17.58 -33.50
N GLY A 794 -34.69 -17.97 -33.05
CA GLY A 794 -33.49 -17.11 -33.03
C GLY A 794 -33.40 -16.11 -31.87
N ALA A 795 -34.50 -15.83 -31.14
CA ALA A 795 -34.48 -14.88 -30.03
C ALA A 795 -33.61 -15.35 -28.85
N ARG A 796 -33.57 -16.66 -28.59
CA ARG A 796 -32.70 -17.23 -27.55
C ARG A 796 -31.21 -16.98 -27.81
N GLU A 797 -30.76 -17.11 -29.06
CA GLU A 797 -29.36 -16.83 -29.43
C GLU A 797 -29.03 -15.34 -29.31
N ALA A 798 -29.95 -14.47 -29.73
CA ALA A 798 -29.76 -13.02 -29.59
C ALA A 798 -29.72 -12.58 -28.10
N LEU A 799 -30.55 -13.18 -27.24
CA LEU A 799 -30.59 -12.92 -25.80
C LEU A 799 -29.36 -13.41 -25.03
N ALA A 800 -28.59 -14.36 -25.58
CA ALA A 800 -27.33 -14.80 -24.97
C ALA A 800 -26.33 -13.64 -24.85
N THR A 801 -26.39 -12.67 -25.77
CA THR A 801 -25.58 -11.45 -25.72
C THR A 801 -25.92 -10.59 -24.48
N CYS A 802 -27.19 -10.57 -24.06
CA CYS A 802 -27.63 -9.82 -22.89
C CYS A 802 -27.23 -10.51 -21.58
N ASP A 803 -27.27 -11.84 -21.52
CA ASP A 803 -26.82 -12.59 -20.34
C ASP A 803 -25.30 -12.43 -20.15
N ALA A 804 -24.53 -12.56 -21.23
CA ALA A 804 -23.09 -12.28 -21.22
C ALA A 804 -22.78 -10.82 -20.85
N ALA A 805 -23.59 -9.85 -21.28
CA ALA A 805 -23.41 -8.44 -20.94
C ALA A 805 -23.66 -8.16 -19.45
N LEU A 806 -24.63 -8.83 -18.82
CA LEU A 806 -24.89 -8.71 -17.39
C LEU A 806 -23.73 -9.27 -16.56
N ASP A 807 -23.22 -10.44 -16.93
CA ASP A 807 -22.07 -11.08 -16.28
C ASP A 807 -20.81 -10.21 -16.43
N THR A 808 -20.53 -9.77 -17.66
CA THR A 808 -19.43 -8.86 -17.95
C THR A 808 -19.58 -7.52 -17.20
N TYR A 809 -20.80 -7.02 -17.02
CA TYR A 809 -21.03 -5.79 -16.26
C TYR A 809 -20.61 -5.93 -14.80
N ALA A 810 -20.87 -7.07 -14.16
CA ALA A 810 -20.39 -7.36 -12.81
C ALA A 810 -18.85 -7.45 -12.77
N ASP A 811 -18.25 -8.18 -13.71
CA ASP A 811 -16.80 -8.30 -13.83
C ASP A 811 -16.10 -6.95 -14.02
N LEU A 812 -16.70 -6.07 -14.82
CA LEU A 812 -16.18 -4.72 -15.07
C LEU A 812 -16.21 -3.85 -13.81
N LEU A 813 -17.23 -3.98 -12.96
CA LEU A 813 -17.31 -3.25 -11.70
C LEU A 813 -16.30 -3.76 -10.67
N VAL A 814 -16.10 -5.09 -10.57
CA VAL A 814 -15.03 -5.69 -9.75
C VAL A 814 -13.66 -5.22 -10.24
N THR A 815 -13.44 -5.27 -11.54
CA THR A 815 -12.19 -4.83 -12.17
C THR A 815 -11.93 -3.35 -11.93
N ASP A 816 -12.95 -2.49 -12.05
CA ASP A 816 -12.82 -1.05 -11.80
C ASP A 816 -12.61 -0.72 -10.32
N GLY A 817 -13.25 -1.46 -9.41
CA GLY A 817 -13.02 -1.34 -7.97
C GLY A 817 -11.58 -1.66 -7.57
N ILE A 818 -11.02 -2.75 -8.10
CA ILE A 818 -9.60 -3.11 -7.89
C ILE A 818 -8.68 -2.08 -8.55
N HIS A 819 -9.01 -1.59 -9.75
CA HIS A 819 -8.25 -0.55 -10.40
C HIS A 819 -8.23 0.76 -9.59
N ALA A 820 -9.34 1.13 -8.96
CA ALA A 820 -9.41 2.27 -8.06
C ALA A 820 -8.52 2.08 -6.82
N LEU A 821 -8.48 0.89 -6.25
CA LEU A 821 -7.58 0.57 -5.13
C LEU A 821 -6.11 0.65 -5.54
N VAL A 822 -5.73 0.07 -6.68
CA VAL A 822 -4.36 0.11 -7.22
C VAL A 822 -3.90 1.55 -7.50
N THR A 823 -4.82 2.42 -7.91
CA THR A 823 -4.52 3.83 -8.19
C THR A 823 -4.65 4.74 -6.97
N GLY A 824 -4.95 4.21 -5.78
CA GLY A 824 -5.05 4.98 -4.53
C GLY A 824 -6.37 5.71 -4.30
N HIS A 825 -7.41 5.41 -5.07
CA HIS A 825 -8.73 6.07 -5.00
C HIS A 825 -9.78 5.19 -4.31
N GLY A 826 -9.58 4.88 -3.02
CA GLY A 826 -10.44 3.97 -2.25
C GLY A 826 -11.93 4.32 -2.26
N GLY A 827 -12.28 5.61 -2.19
CA GLY A 827 -13.68 6.05 -2.27
C GLY A 827 -14.37 5.73 -3.59
N LEU A 828 -13.63 5.77 -4.71
CA LEU A 828 -14.14 5.34 -6.01
C LEU A 828 -14.22 3.82 -6.14
N GLY A 829 -13.36 3.10 -5.40
CA GLY A 829 -13.47 1.65 -5.24
C GLY A 829 -14.75 1.26 -4.52
N ASN A 830 -15.08 1.96 -3.42
CA ASN A 830 -16.33 1.76 -2.69
C ASN A 830 -17.55 2.01 -3.59
N ALA A 831 -17.56 3.11 -4.36
CA ALA A 831 -18.65 3.42 -5.29
C ALA A 831 -18.84 2.34 -6.36
N ALA A 832 -17.75 1.76 -6.89
CA ALA A 832 -17.84 0.62 -7.82
C ALA A 832 -18.45 -0.62 -7.17
N MET A 833 -18.14 -0.88 -5.89
CA MET A 833 -18.67 -2.02 -5.13
C MET A 833 -20.13 -1.82 -4.72
N GLU A 834 -20.52 -0.61 -4.33
CA GLU A 834 -21.92 -0.24 -4.10
C GLU A 834 -22.75 -0.42 -5.38
N ALA A 835 -22.20 -0.02 -6.53
CA ALA A 835 -22.85 -0.26 -7.83
C ALA A 835 -22.94 -1.75 -8.18
N ALA A 836 -21.92 -2.55 -7.85
CA ALA A 836 -21.96 -4.01 -8.03
C ALA A 836 -23.02 -4.66 -7.14
N ALA A 837 -23.24 -4.12 -5.94
CA ALA A 837 -24.33 -4.52 -5.05
C ALA A 837 -25.71 -3.96 -5.46
N GLY A 838 -25.78 -3.14 -6.51
CA GLY A 838 -27.02 -2.51 -6.99
C GLY A 838 -27.52 -1.35 -6.11
N LEU A 839 -26.67 -0.83 -5.21
CA LEU A 839 -27.01 0.23 -4.25
C LEU A 839 -26.70 1.64 -4.76
N GLY A 840 -25.95 1.77 -5.86
CA GLY A 840 -25.56 3.05 -6.43
C GLY A 840 -25.40 3.01 -7.96
N PRO A 841 -25.33 4.17 -8.63
CA PRO A 841 -25.08 4.24 -10.06
C PRO A 841 -23.62 3.80 -10.36
N PRO A 842 -23.38 3.10 -11.48
CA PRO A 842 -22.04 2.64 -11.82
C PRO A 842 -21.12 3.81 -12.16
N PRO A 843 -19.88 3.82 -11.64
CA PRO A 843 -18.89 4.83 -11.99
C PRO A 843 -18.48 4.73 -13.46
N GLU A 844 -17.71 5.70 -13.94
CA GLU A 844 -17.02 5.54 -15.21
C GLU A 844 -16.03 4.38 -15.11
N LEU A 845 -16.16 3.40 -16.01
CA LEU A 845 -15.30 2.20 -16.05
C LEU A 845 -13.90 2.58 -16.56
N ARG A 846 -13.05 3.03 -15.64
CA ARG A 846 -11.69 3.54 -15.88
C ARG A 846 -10.73 2.42 -16.25
N ALA A 847 -10.90 1.24 -15.67
CA ALA A 847 -10.04 0.09 -15.98
C ALA A 847 -10.02 -0.27 -17.48
N MET A 848 -11.11 0.01 -18.21
CA MET A 848 -11.24 -0.24 -19.65
C MET A 848 -10.80 0.93 -20.53
N ARG A 849 -10.55 2.11 -19.95
CA ARG A 849 -10.04 3.25 -20.71
C ARG A 849 -8.55 3.02 -20.95
N THR A 850 -8.17 2.95 -22.22
CA THR A 850 -6.76 2.94 -22.62
C THR A 850 -6.19 4.35 -22.38
N PRO A 851 -5.29 4.56 -21.40
CA PRO A 851 -4.63 5.85 -21.27
C PRO A 851 -3.79 6.08 -22.52
N ARG A 852 -4.00 7.23 -23.17
CA ARG A 852 -3.19 7.66 -24.31
C ARG A 852 -2.28 8.78 -23.82
N GLN A 853 -0.97 8.58 -23.92
CA GLN A 853 -0.04 9.68 -23.73
C GLN A 853 -0.29 10.72 -24.82
N ALA A 854 -0.41 11.98 -24.44
CA ALA A 854 -0.66 13.08 -25.35
C ALA A 854 0.09 14.32 -24.89
N THR A 855 0.49 15.16 -25.84
CA THR A 855 1.05 16.47 -25.56
C THR A 855 -0.07 17.50 -25.67
N SER A 856 -0.27 18.27 -24.61
CA SER A 856 -1.20 19.41 -24.65
C SER A 856 -0.60 20.52 -25.51
N VAL A 857 -1.32 20.91 -26.56
CA VAL A 857 -0.92 21.94 -27.50
C VAL A 857 -2.01 22.97 -27.58
N ARG A 858 -1.64 24.25 -27.58
CA ARG A 858 -2.59 25.31 -27.85
C ARG A 858 -2.67 25.59 -29.35
N VAL A 859 -3.90 25.70 -29.84
CA VAL A 859 -4.22 25.97 -31.23
C VAL A 859 -4.99 27.28 -31.29
N SER A 860 -4.57 28.20 -32.17
CA SER A 860 -5.33 29.41 -32.48
C SER A 860 -5.51 29.57 -33.98
N ALA A 861 -6.71 29.98 -34.36
CA ALA A 861 -7.11 30.21 -35.74
C ALA A 861 -7.25 31.70 -36.00
N TRP A 862 -6.52 32.23 -36.98
CA TRP A 862 -6.47 33.66 -37.27
C TRP A 862 -7.00 33.96 -38.68
N ALA A 863 -7.50 35.18 -38.88
CA ALA A 863 -7.58 35.79 -40.21
C ALA A 863 -6.45 36.81 -40.36
N VAL A 864 -5.69 36.73 -41.44
CA VAL A 864 -4.63 37.69 -41.79
C VAL A 864 -4.99 38.36 -43.11
N LEU A 865 -5.18 39.67 -43.05
CA LEU A 865 -5.78 40.47 -44.11
C LEU A 865 -4.86 41.66 -44.47
N PRO A 866 -4.99 42.22 -45.69
CA PRO A 866 -4.31 43.45 -46.04
C PRO A 866 -4.71 44.61 -45.08
N PRO A 867 -3.81 45.56 -44.78
CA PRO A 867 -4.10 46.65 -43.85
C PRO A 867 -5.13 47.66 -44.37
N GLY A 868 -5.44 47.62 -45.67
CA GLY A 868 -6.34 48.55 -46.34
C GLY A 868 -5.71 49.93 -46.57
N ASN A 869 -6.30 50.72 -47.47
CA ASN A 869 -5.87 52.09 -47.73
C ASN A 869 -6.61 53.04 -46.78
N ALA A 870 -5.91 53.62 -45.80
CA ALA A 870 -6.45 54.74 -45.03
C ALA A 870 -6.50 55.97 -45.94
N ALA A 871 -7.64 56.17 -46.63
CA ALA A 871 -7.86 57.36 -47.44
C ALA A 871 -7.82 58.61 -46.53
N GLY A 872 -7.28 59.72 -47.05
CA GLY A 872 -6.97 60.94 -46.30
C GLY A 872 -8.17 61.63 -45.62
N THR A 873 -8.03 62.91 -45.28
CA THR A 873 -8.97 63.69 -44.45
C THR A 873 -10.45 63.67 -44.89
N GLY A 874 -10.75 63.24 -46.12
CA GLY A 874 -12.11 63.10 -46.67
C GLY A 874 -12.76 61.70 -46.58
N ALA A 875 -12.10 60.66 -46.05
CA ALA A 875 -12.67 59.30 -45.99
C ALA A 875 -13.91 59.21 -45.07
N PRO A 876 -14.87 58.31 -45.26
CA PRO A 876 -15.96 58.10 -44.30
C PRO A 876 -15.49 57.62 -42.92
N PRO A 877 -16.20 57.95 -41.83
CA PRO A 877 -15.90 57.46 -40.47
C PRO A 877 -15.83 55.93 -40.36
N ALA A 878 -16.70 55.21 -41.07
CA ALA A 878 -16.69 53.74 -41.11
C ALA A 878 -15.40 53.18 -41.76
N VAL A 879 -14.91 53.82 -42.83
CA VAL A 879 -13.64 53.44 -43.49
C VAL A 879 -12.45 53.74 -42.58
N LEU A 880 -12.48 54.84 -41.83
CA LEU A 880 -11.42 55.13 -40.84
C LEU A 880 -11.46 54.19 -39.63
N ALA A 881 -12.63 53.72 -39.21
CA ALA A 881 -12.77 52.78 -38.12
C ALA A 881 -12.24 51.39 -38.47
N ASP A 882 -12.39 50.95 -39.71
CA ASP A 882 -11.86 49.67 -40.17
C ASP A 882 -11.46 49.71 -41.66
N PRO A 883 -10.25 50.24 -41.98
CA PRO A 883 -9.79 50.36 -43.36
C PRO A 883 -9.50 49.00 -44.00
N ALA A 884 -9.09 48.01 -43.20
CA ALA A 884 -8.84 46.66 -43.65
C ALA A 884 -10.12 45.96 -44.08
N PHE A 885 -11.20 46.06 -43.28
CA PHE A 885 -12.49 45.51 -43.65
C PHE A 885 -13.11 46.22 -44.87
N ALA A 886 -12.96 47.55 -44.98
CA ALA A 886 -13.41 48.29 -46.16
C ALA A 886 -12.73 47.80 -47.44
N SER A 887 -11.41 47.60 -47.41
CA SER A 887 -10.64 47.06 -48.53
C SER A 887 -11.00 45.60 -48.83
N LEU A 888 -11.30 44.79 -47.79
CA LEU A 888 -11.69 43.40 -47.94
C LEU A 888 -13.05 43.28 -48.67
N LEU A 889 -14.03 44.11 -48.30
CA LEU A 889 -15.32 44.13 -48.98
C LEU A 889 -15.20 44.49 -50.46
N GLU A 890 -14.35 45.47 -50.80
CA GLU A 890 -14.10 45.83 -52.19
C GLU A 890 -13.39 44.71 -52.97
N GLN A 891 -12.44 44.02 -52.33
CA GLN A 891 -11.71 42.91 -52.95
C GLN A 891 -12.56 41.64 -53.15
N GLU A 892 -13.36 41.25 -52.17
CA GLU A 892 -14.13 39.99 -52.18
C GLU A 892 -15.51 40.14 -52.83
N LEU A 893 -16.15 41.31 -52.69
CA LEU A 893 -17.52 41.55 -53.18
C LEU A 893 -17.56 42.52 -54.38
N GLY A 894 -16.41 43.08 -54.77
CA GLY A 894 -16.26 43.99 -55.89
C GLY A 894 -16.55 45.46 -55.55
N ALA A 895 -16.13 46.36 -56.45
CA ALA A 895 -16.29 47.81 -56.34
C ALA A 895 -17.75 48.24 -56.18
N ALA A 896 -17.97 49.44 -55.61
CA ALA A 896 -19.29 50.02 -55.33
C ALA A 896 -20.24 50.06 -56.54
N SER A 897 -19.70 50.20 -57.77
CA SER A 897 -20.48 50.16 -59.02
C SER A 897 -21.12 48.80 -59.30
N GLY A 898 -20.56 47.73 -58.74
CA GLY A 898 -21.07 46.37 -58.89
C GLY A 898 -22.14 45.97 -57.86
N TRP A 899 -22.51 46.87 -56.94
CA TRP A 899 -23.59 46.66 -55.97
C TRP A 899 -24.83 47.36 -56.49
N THR A 900 -25.77 46.60 -57.08
CA THR A 900 -26.88 47.19 -57.85
C THR A 900 -28.26 46.83 -57.31
N TRP A 901 -29.18 47.78 -57.44
CA TRP A 901 -30.63 47.67 -57.19
C TRP A 901 -31.40 48.26 -58.37
N THR A 902 -32.64 47.82 -58.57
CA THR A 902 -33.53 48.35 -59.61
C THR A 902 -34.73 49.06 -58.99
N ILE A 903 -35.02 50.27 -59.45
CA ILE A 903 -36.18 51.09 -59.04
C ILE A 903 -36.98 51.42 -60.30
N GLY A 904 -38.15 50.80 -60.46
CA GLY A 904 -38.89 50.86 -61.73
C GLY A 904 -38.09 50.19 -62.86
N ALA A 905 -37.58 50.99 -63.81
CA ALA A 905 -36.72 50.54 -64.91
C ALA A 905 -35.23 50.95 -64.74
N ASP A 906 -34.91 51.78 -63.75
CA ASP A 906 -33.56 52.31 -63.54
C ASP A 906 -32.72 51.36 -62.67
N THR A 907 -31.46 51.14 -63.05
CA THR A 907 -30.47 50.47 -62.20
C THR A 907 -29.66 51.52 -61.44
N VAL A 908 -29.62 51.41 -60.11
CA VAL A 908 -28.87 52.29 -59.21
C VAL A 908 -27.81 51.47 -58.50
N SER A 909 -26.58 52.00 -58.43
CA SER A 909 -25.45 51.40 -57.73
C SER A 909 -25.01 52.21 -56.51
N LEU A 910 -24.19 51.63 -55.63
CA LEU A 910 -23.60 52.39 -54.52
C LEU A 910 -22.69 53.52 -55.01
N ALA A 911 -22.04 53.35 -56.17
CA ALA A 911 -21.19 54.37 -56.76
C ALA A 911 -21.99 55.62 -57.18
N ASP A 912 -23.23 55.45 -57.62
CA ASP A 912 -24.13 56.57 -57.99
C ASP A 912 -24.52 57.43 -56.78
N LEU A 913 -24.43 56.87 -55.57
CA LEU A 913 -24.65 57.56 -54.29
C LEU A 913 -23.36 58.03 -53.62
N GLY A 914 -22.20 57.75 -54.21
CA GLY A 914 -20.89 58.00 -53.59
C GLY A 914 -20.66 57.21 -52.30
N LEU A 915 -21.34 56.08 -52.10
CA LEU A 915 -21.21 55.23 -50.91
C LEU A 915 -20.21 54.10 -51.12
N HIS A 916 -19.41 53.82 -50.10
CA HIS A 916 -18.58 52.62 -50.06
C HIS A 916 -19.36 51.40 -49.56
N GLY A 917 -18.90 50.19 -49.91
CA GLY A 917 -19.52 48.94 -49.45
C GLY A 917 -19.60 48.83 -47.92
N ILE A 918 -18.60 49.35 -47.20
CA ILE A 918 -18.60 49.39 -45.72
C ILE A 918 -19.66 50.35 -45.16
N GLU A 919 -19.94 51.47 -45.83
CA GLU A 919 -20.99 52.40 -45.41
C GLU A 919 -22.38 51.81 -45.68
N ALA A 920 -22.57 51.16 -46.83
CA ALA A 920 -23.81 50.45 -47.13
C ALA A 920 -24.10 49.31 -46.14
N PHE A 921 -23.06 48.57 -45.73
CA PHE A 921 -23.15 47.56 -44.66
C PHE A 921 -23.54 48.17 -43.30
N ALA A 922 -23.07 49.38 -43.05
CA ALA A 922 -23.23 50.04 -41.76
C ALA A 922 -24.57 50.79 -41.60
N LEU A 923 -25.33 50.95 -42.69
CA LEU A 923 -26.64 51.58 -42.71
C LEU A 923 -27.78 50.59 -42.38
N PRO A 924 -28.84 51.04 -41.68
CA PRO A 924 -30.08 50.28 -41.56
C PRO A 924 -30.70 49.99 -42.94
N PRO A 925 -31.34 48.82 -43.15
CA PRO A 925 -31.95 48.44 -44.44
C PRO A 925 -32.96 49.47 -44.97
N ASP A 926 -33.77 50.05 -44.08
CA ASP A 926 -34.78 51.05 -44.46
C ASP A 926 -34.14 52.36 -44.92
N GLU A 927 -33.07 52.78 -44.26
CA GLU A 927 -32.32 54.00 -44.61
C GLU A 927 -31.55 53.81 -45.92
N LEU A 928 -30.93 52.64 -46.13
CA LEU A 928 -30.27 52.32 -47.39
C LEU A 928 -31.28 52.32 -48.55
N THR A 929 -32.46 51.74 -48.34
CA THR A 929 -33.54 51.73 -49.34
C THR A 929 -34.01 53.13 -49.67
N GLN A 930 -34.17 53.99 -48.66
CA GLN A 930 -34.55 55.39 -48.85
C GLN A 930 -33.49 56.17 -49.65
N ARG A 931 -32.19 55.99 -49.34
CA ARG A 931 -31.09 56.62 -50.07
C ARG A 931 -30.98 56.15 -51.51
N LEU A 932 -31.19 54.86 -51.75
CA LEU A 932 -31.21 54.29 -53.11
C LEU A 932 -32.38 54.86 -53.93
N ARG A 933 -33.55 55.07 -53.30
CA ARG A 933 -34.72 55.68 -53.95
C ARG A 933 -34.51 57.16 -54.29
N GLY A 934 -33.91 57.95 -53.41
CA GLY A 934 -33.70 59.39 -53.63
C GLY A 934 -35.03 60.15 -53.73
N GLU A 935 -35.16 61.09 -54.67
CA GLU A 935 -36.41 61.84 -54.92
C GLU A 935 -37.43 61.07 -55.81
N ARG A 936 -37.17 59.80 -56.12
CA ARG A 936 -38.05 58.99 -56.99
C ARG A 936 -39.34 58.59 -56.27
N ASP A 937 -40.41 58.39 -57.03
CA ASP A 937 -41.73 58.01 -56.52
C ASP A 937 -41.66 56.73 -55.67
N ALA A 938 -42.20 56.82 -54.44
CA ALA A 938 -42.28 55.72 -53.48
C ALA A 938 -43.10 54.53 -54.02
N SER A 939 -44.00 54.76 -54.98
CA SER A 939 -44.83 53.73 -55.60
C SER A 939 -44.08 52.80 -56.57
N LEU A 940 -42.87 53.17 -57.01
CA LEU A 940 -42.09 52.37 -57.95
C LEU A 940 -41.61 51.05 -57.33
N PRO A 941 -41.63 49.92 -58.07
CA PRO A 941 -41.13 48.64 -57.56
C PRO A 941 -39.62 48.73 -57.30
N PHE A 942 -39.20 48.28 -56.11
CA PHE A 942 -37.81 48.18 -55.70
C PHE A 942 -37.42 46.71 -55.61
N ALA A 943 -36.43 46.30 -56.40
CA ALA A 943 -35.88 44.96 -56.36
C ALA A 943 -34.36 45.04 -56.23
N SER A 944 -33.77 44.13 -55.45
CA SER A 944 -32.33 43.98 -55.42
C SER A 944 -31.85 43.32 -56.71
N GLY A 945 -30.82 43.89 -57.33
CA GLY A 945 -29.96 43.16 -58.24
C GLY A 945 -28.97 42.34 -57.41
N THR A 946 -27.68 42.62 -57.54
CA THR A 946 -26.61 41.96 -56.78
C THR A 946 -26.42 42.51 -55.35
N GLY A 947 -27.05 43.63 -55.02
CA GLY A 947 -26.79 44.39 -53.79
C GLY A 947 -27.17 43.67 -52.48
N ALA A 948 -28.36 43.07 -52.39
CA ALA A 948 -28.80 42.38 -51.18
C ALA A 948 -27.96 41.14 -50.87
N ASP A 949 -27.58 40.36 -51.90
CA ASP A 949 -26.71 39.19 -51.75
C ASP A 949 -25.32 39.60 -51.25
N LYS A 950 -24.77 40.70 -51.78
CA LYS A 950 -23.48 41.25 -51.32
C LYS A 950 -23.55 41.79 -49.90
N LEU A 951 -24.65 42.43 -49.49
CA LEU A 951 -24.86 42.86 -48.09
C LEU A 951 -24.96 41.66 -47.13
N ALA A 952 -25.66 40.60 -47.53
CA ALA A 952 -25.75 39.37 -46.74
C ALA A 952 -24.37 38.70 -46.59
N ARG A 953 -23.55 38.69 -47.65
CA ARG A 953 -22.16 38.20 -47.60
C ARG A 953 -21.26 39.09 -46.76
N ALA A 954 -21.39 40.42 -46.87
CA ALA A 954 -20.66 41.36 -46.02
C ALA A 954 -20.97 41.14 -44.53
N THR A 955 -22.23 40.82 -44.21
CA THR A 955 -22.65 40.48 -42.84
C THR A 955 -22.00 39.20 -42.35
N ARG A 956 -22.03 38.11 -43.14
CA ARG A 956 -21.35 36.86 -42.79
C ARG A 956 -19.85 37.04 -42.61
N LEU A 957 -19.22 37.87 -43.47
CA LEU A 957 -17.79 38.17 -43.38
C LEU A 957 -17.45 39.02 -42.15
N ALA A 958 -18.32 39.96 -41.78
CA ALA A 958 -18.17 40.72 -40.55
C ALA A 958 -18.28 39.81 -39.33
N GLU A 959 -19.28 38.93 -39.29
CA GLU A 959 -19.50 37.95 -38.20
C GLU A 959 -18.31 36.98 -38.06
N LEU A 960 -17.79 36.47 -39.18
CA LEU A 960 -16.58 35.63 -39.21
C LEU A 960 -15.38 36.32 -38.55
N LEU A 961 -15.24 37.64 -38.74
CA LEU A 961 -14.15 38.46 -38.21
C LEU A 961 -14.46 39.05 -36.82
N GLY A 962 -15.53 38.59 -36.17
CA GLY A 962 -15.92 39.03 -34.81
C GLY A 962 -16.65 40.37 -34.77
N GLY A 963 -17.24 40.82 -35.88
CA GLY A 963 -18.14 41.96 -35.96
C GLY A 963 -19.46 41.71 -35.24
N GLY A 964 -19.90 42.64 -34.40
CA GLY A 964 -21.14 42.50 -33.62
C GLY A 964 -21.00 41.64 -32.36
N ASP A 965 -19.91 40.87 -32.21
CA ASP A 965 -19.60 40.10 -31.01
C ASP A 965 -19.11 41.04 -29.89
N SER A 966 -19.66 40.86 -28.68
CA SER A 966 -19.20 41.57 -27.49
C SER A 966 -17.87 41.02 -26.97
N ASP A 967 -17.55 39.75 -27.26
CA ASP A 967 -16.36 39.06 -26.76
C ASP A 967 -15.63 38.25 -27.85
N PRO A 968 -15.13 38.90 -28.91
CA PRO A 968 -14.41 38.21 -29.97
C PRO A 968 -13.06 37.66 -29.47
N PRO A 969 -12.62 36.48 -29.96
CA PRO A 969 -11.32 35.92 -29.63
C PRO A 969 -10.22 36.86 -30.11
N LEU A 970 -9.17 37.00 -29.30
CA LEU A 970 -8.02 37.83 -29.62
C LEU A 970 -6.87 36.97 -30.16
N PRO A 971 -6.11 37.45 -31.16
CA PRO A 971 -4.84 36.84 -31.51
C PRO A 971 -3.82 36.99 -30.36
N GLY A 972 -3.40 35.88 -29.73
CA GLY A 972 -2.39 35.87 -28.67
C GLY A 972 -1.00 35.42 -29.13
N ALA A 973 0.05 35.90 -28.46
CA ALA A 973 1.43 35.52 -28.77
C ALA A 973 1.92 34.39 -27.84
N ILE A 974 1.93 33.16 -28.35
CA ILE A 974 2.74 32.01 -27.90
C ILE A 974 2.41 31.41 -26.50
N ASP A 975 1.89 32.17 -25.54
CA ASP A 975 1.58 31.71 -24.17
C ASP A 975 0.08 31.48 -23.88
N GLY A 976 -0.77 32.02 -24.76
CA GLY A 976 -2.18 31.68 -24.98
C GLY A 976 -3.14 31.89 -23.82
N ARG A 977 -2.89 32.93 -23.03
CA ARG A 977 -4.02 33.70 -22.52
C ARG A 977 -4.37 34.67 -23.64
N ASP A 978 -5.50 34.43 -24.30
CA ASP A 978 -5.97 35.24 -25.41
C ASP A 978 -6.97 36.31 -24.92
N ASP A 979 -6.88 36.67 -23.64
CA ASP A 979 -7.72 37.64 -22.96
C ASP A 979 -6.93 38.89 -22.58
N ASP A 980 -7.66 39.96 -22.24
CA ASP A 980 -7.06 41.20 -21.78
C ASP A 980 -6.36 41.07 -20.40
N ALA A 981 -6.37 39.89 -19.77
CA ALA A 981 -5.65 39.61 -18.52
C ALA A 981 -4.28 38.93 -18.76
N ALA A 982 -3.94 38.60 -20.01
CA ALA A 982 -2.66 38.01 -20.39
C ALA A 982 -1.46 38.95 -20.11
N PRO A 983 -0.23 38.42 -19.99
CA PRO A 983 0.98 39.25 -19.95
C PRO A 983 1.09 40.14 -21.19
N ALA A 984 1.76 41.30 -21.06
CA ALA A 984 2.06 42.15 -22.20
C ALA A 984 2.89 41.37 -23.24
N SER A 985 2.53 41.50 -24.51
CA SER A 985 3.24 40.86 -25.62
C SER A 985 3.42 41.85 -26.77
N PRO A 986 4.49 41.74 -27.57
CA PRO A 986 4.72 42.66 -28.70
C PRO A 986 3.54 42.73 -29.69
N LEU A 987 2.80 41.62 -29.85
CA LEU A 987 1.61 41.58 -30.70
C LEU A 987 0.46 42.36 -30.08
N ARG A 988 0.18 42.15 -28.78
CA ARG A 988 -0.88 42.85 -28.06
C ARG A 988 -0.60 44.34 -27.97
N ASP A 989 0.63 44.72 -27.65
CA ASP A 989 1.05 46.12 -27.54
C ASP A 989 0.87 46.84 -28.89
N ALA A 990 1.17 46.17 -30.01
CA ALA A 990 0.92 46.70 -31.35
C ALA A 990 -0.58 46.87 -31.65
N MET A 991 -1.42 45.91 -31.27
CA MET A 991 -2.88 46.00 -31.45
C MET A 991 -3.47 47.16 -30.64
N VAL A 992 -3.05 47.30 -29.38
CA VAL A 992 -3.47 48.39 -28.49
C VAL A 992 -3.03 49.74 -29.06
N ALA A 993 -1.77 49.86 -29.50
CA ALA A 993 -1.24 51.11 -30.05
C ALA A 993 -2.01 51.58 -31.30
N ASP A 994 -2.32 50.68 -32.23
CA ASP A 994 -3.10 51.02 -33.42
C ASP A 994 -4.54 51.39 -33.07
N LEU A 995 -5.24 50.59 -32.28
CA LEU A 995 -6.65 50.85 -31.93
C LEU A 995 -6.80 52.13 -31.08
N ALA A 996 -5.91 52.37 -30.12
CA ALA A 996 -5.87 53.60 -29.33
C ALA A 996 -5.60 54.83 -30.22
N GLY A 997 -4.64 54.72 -31.14
CA GLY A 997 -4.36 55.77 -32.13
C GLY A 997 -5.55 56.06 -33.04
N ARG A 998 -6.24 55.02 -33.50
CA ARG A 998 -7.44 55.13 -34.35
C ARG A 998 -8.62 55.74 -33.60
N LEU A 999 -8.86 55.34 -32.35
CA LEU A 999 -9.87 55.94 -31.48
C LEU A 999 -9.59 57.43 -31.26
N SER A 1000 -8.34 57.80 -30.98
CA SER A 1000 -7.92 59.20 -30.83
C SER A 1000 -8.14 60.01 -32.12
N ALA A 1001 -7.78 59.46 -33.28
CA ALA A 1001 -8.01 60.09 -34.57
C ALA A 1001 -9.50 60.32 -34.86
N LEU A 1002 -10.36 59.33 -34.58
CA LEU A 1002 -11.81 59.44 -34.74
C LEU A 1002 -12.41 60.46 -33.76
N ARG A 1003 -11.97 60.48 -32.50
CA ARG A 1003 -12.38 61.48 -31.50
C ARG A 1003 -12.03 62.89 -31.97
N ASN A 1004 -10.78 63.12 -32.35
CA ASN A 1004 -10.31 64.43 -32.83
C ASN A 1004 -11.11 64.89 -34.07
N ARG A 1005 -11.40 63.96 -34.98
CA ARG A 1005 -12.21 64.24 -36.16
C ARG A 1005 -13.65 64.61 -35.79
N LEU A 1006 -14.28 63.89 -34.87
CA LEU A 1006 -15.65 64.19 -34.42
C LEU A 1006 -15.70 65.52 -33.67
N THR A 1007 -14.70 65.82 -32.83
CA THR A 1007 -14.57 67.10 -32.13
C THR A 1007 -14.45 68.27 -33.11
N SER A 1008 -13.57 68.14 -34.11
CA SER A 1008 -13.41 69.16 -35.16
C SER A 1008 -14.67 69.33 -36.00
N LEU A 1009 -15.37 68.23 -36.32
CA LEU A 1009 -16.64 68.25 -37.02
C LEU A 1009 -17.73 68.94 -36.20
N LEU A 1010 -17.89 68.60 -34.92
CA LEU A 1010 -18.88 69.25 -34.04
C LEU A 1010 -18.63 70.75 -33.88
N GLY A 1011 -17.36 71.18 -33.83
CA GLY A 1011 -17.00 72.60 -33.88
C GLY A 1011 -17.40 73.27 -35.20
N SER A 1012 -17.23 72.58 -36.32
CA SER A 1012 -17.63 73.08 -37.65
C SER A 1012 -19.15 73.11 -37.81
N LEU A 1013 -19.87 72.11 -37.29
CA LEU A 1013 -21.34 72.05 -37.29
C LEU A 1013 -21.96 73.13 -36.40
N ALA A 1014 -21.33 73.46 -35.27
CA ALA A 1014 -21.76 74.54 -34.39
C ALA A 1014 -21.57 75.94 -34.99
N ALA A 1015 -20.62 76.08 -35.92
CA ALA A 1015 -20.33 77.34 -36.62
C ALA A 1015 -21.12 77.51 -37.93
N ALA A 1016 -21.88 76.51 -38.36
CA ALA A 1016 -22.66 76.56 -39.61
C ALA A 1016 -23.91 77.44 -39.47
N ASP A 1017 -24.21 78.25 -40.50
CA ASP A 1017 -25.44 79.06 -40.53
C ASP A 1017 -26.65 78.19 -40.88
N LEU A 1018 -27.46 77.87 -39.87
CA LEU A 1018 -28.63 77.00 -40.02
C LEU A 1018 -29.79 77.65 -40.81
N ASN A 1019 -29.67 78.92 -41.20
CA ASN A 1019 -30.62 79.57 -42.11
C ASN A 1019 -30.29 79.34 -43.59
N ASP A 1020 -29.09 78.84 -43.91
CA ASP A 1020 -28.70 78.42 -45.25
C ASP A 1020 -29.10 76.95 -45.50
N PRO A 1021 -30.03 76.65 -46.43
CA PRO A 1021 -30.43 75.29 -46.77
C PRO A 1021 -29.24 74.41 -47.20
N ALA A 1022 -28.21 74.98 -47.83
CA ALA A 1022 -27.02 74.24 -48.24
C ALA A 1022 -26.18 73.82 -47.02
N ALA A 1023 -26.06 74.69 -46.01
CA ALA A 1023 -25.39 74.37 -44.76
C ALA A 1023 -26.16 73.31 -43.95
N VAL A 1024 -27.50 73.36 -43.91
CA VAL A 1024 -28.34 72.32 -43.27
C VAL A 1024 -28.17 70.97 -43.98
N ALA A 1025 -28.19 70.96 -45.31
CA ALA A 1025 -27.96 69.74 -46.11
C ALA A 1025 -26.57 69.15 -45.87
N TRP A 1026 -25.53 70.00 -45.80
CA TRP A 1026 -24.17 69.59 -45.45
C TRP A 1026 -24.11 69.01 -44.03
N CYS A 1027 -24.69 69.68 -43.03
CA CYS A 1027 -24.73 69.21 -41.64
C CYS A 1027 -25.40 67.84 -41.51
N LEU A 1028 -26.54 67.64 -42.17
CA LEU A 1028 -27.24 66.35 -42.19
C LEU A 1028 -26.42 65.27 -42.89
N ALA A 1029 -25.73 65.58 -43.99
CA ALA A 1029 -24.83 64.63 -44.66
C ALA A 1029 -23.66 64.21 -43.76
N GLN A 1030 -23.08 65.13 -42.98
CA GLN A 1030 -22.04 64.80 -42.02
C GLN A 1030 -22.57 63.96 -40.84
N CYS A 1031 -23.72 64.31 -40.27
CA CYS A 1031 -24.34 63.50 -39.20
C CYS A 1031 -24.71 62.08 -39.67
N ARG A 1032 -25.12 61.94 -40.94
CA ARG A 1032 -25.40 60.67 -41.61
C ARG A 1032 -24.15 59.80 -41.79
N ALA A 1033 -23.00 60.40 -42.12
CA ALA A 1033 -21.73 59.67 -42.25
C ALA A 1033 -21.24 59.07 -40.92
N TRP A 1034 -21.72 59.60 -39.78
CA TRP A 1034 -21.47 59.08 -38.43
C TRP A 1034 -22.65 58.26 -37.86
N GLY A 1035 -23.62 57.89 -38.68
CA GLY A 1035 -24.77 57.07 -38.26
C GLY A 1035 -25.58 57.69 -37.10
N ALA A 1036 -25.71 59.02 -37.06
CA ALA A 1036 -26.42 59.75 -36.00
C ALA A 1036 -27.87 60.16 -36.37
N VAL A 1037 -28.21 60.07 -37.66
CA VAL A 1037 -29.55 60.37 -38.21
C VAL A 1037 -30.32 59.05 -38.36
N ARG A 1038 -31.59 59.02 -37.95
CA ARG A 1038 -32.49 57.88 -38.19
C ARG A 1038 -33.37 58.15 -39.41
N ALA A 1039 -33.94 57.09 -39.99
CA ALA A 1039 -34.72 57.13 -41.23
C ALA A 1039 -36.07 57.90 -41.17
N ASP A 1040 -36.49 58.40 -39.99
CA ASP A 1040 -37.71 59.19 -39.88
C ASP A 1040 -37.47 60.62 -40.41
N ASP A 1041 -38.15 60.98 -41.51
CA ASP A 1041 -37.93 62.20 -42.34
C ASP A 1041 -38.11 63.57 -41.64
N ALA A 1042 -38.35 63.59 -40.34
CA ALA A 1042 -38.58 64.82 -39.57
C ALA A 1042 -37.68 64.92 -38.33
N GLU A 1043 -36.55 64.22 -38.28
CA GLU A 1043 -35.62 64.36 -37.18
C GLU A 1043 -34.96 65.76 -37.18
N PRO A 1044 -35.14 66.59 -36.13
CA PRO A 1044 -34.45 67.87 -36.03
C PRO A 1044 -32.95 67.64 -35.99
N LEU A 1045 -32.16 68.40 -36.76
CA LEU A 1045 -30.69 68.38 -36.75
C LEU A 1045 -30.12 68.43 -35.32
N ALA A 1046 -30.81 69.11 -34.39
CA ALA A 1046 -30.48 69.16 -32.97
C ALA A 1046 -30.43 67.78 -32.29
N GLN A 1047 -31.31 66.84 -32.64
CA GLN A 1047 -31.31 65.49 -32.07
C GLN A 1047 -30.14 64.64 -32.59
N ALA A 1048 -29.81 64.75 -33.88
CA ALA A 1048 -28.63 64.10 -34.45
C ALA A 1048 -27.33 64.64 -33.85
N LEU A 1049 -27.24 65.96 -33.66
CA LEU A 1049 -26.10 66.60 -32.98
C LEU A 1049 -25.98 66.15 -31.52
N ALA A 1050 -27.09 66.09 -30.77
CA ALA A 1050 -27.09 65.63 -29.38
C ALA A 1050 -26.58 64.18 -29.24
N ARG A 1051 -26.90 63.30 -30.20
CA ARG A 1051 -26.37 61.92 -30.23
C ARG A 1051 -24.88 61.88 -30.48
N LEU A 1052 -24.36 62.68 -31.41
CA LEU A 1052 -22.92 62.77 -31.64
C LEU A 1052 -22.18 63.30 -30.42
N GLN A 1053 -22.73 64.32 -29.76
CA GLN A 1053 -22.19 64.84 -28.51
C GLN A 1053 -22.22 63.79 -27.39
N THR A 1054 -23.30 63.03 -27.26
CA THR A 1054 -23.42 61.95 -26.26
C THR A 1054 -22.43 60.82 -26.55
N ARG A 1055 -22.25 60.41 -27.80
CA ARG A 1055 -21.25 59.39 -28.19
C ARG A 1055 -19.82 59.87 -27.94
N LEU A 1056 -19.51 61.12 -28.26
CA LEU A 1056 -18.18 61.69 -27.99
C LEU A 1056 -17.89 61.77 -26.48
N ALA A 1057 -18.89 62.16 -25.68
CA ALA A 1057 -18.78 62.24 -24.22
C ALA A 1057 -18.70 60.86 -23.55
N ALA A 1058 -19.40 59.85 -24.11
CA ALA A 1058 -19.36 58.47 -23.61
C ALA A 1058 -18.12 57.70 -24.06
N ALA A 1059 -17.48 58.12 -25.17
CA ALA A 1059 -16.23 57.51 -25.60
C ALA A 1059 -15.10 57.90 -24.63
N PRO A 1060 -14.38 56.93 -24.05
CA PRO A 1060 -13.27 57.21 -23.16
C PRO A 1060 -12.11 57.86 -23.91
N GLU A 1061 -11.23 58.55 -23.17
CA GLU A 1061 -9.92 58.92 -23.70
C GLU A 1061 -9.09 57.65 -23.96
N ALA A 1062 -8.27 57.66 -25.01
CA ALA A 1062 -7.49 56.48 -25.41
C ALA A 1062 -6.57 55.97 -24.28
N GLU A 1063 -6.14 56.85 -23.38
CA GLU A 1063 -5.33 56.53 -22.20
C GLU A 1063 -6.11 55.76 -21.11
N ALA A 1064 -7.43 55.95 -21.03
CA ALA A 1064 -8.28 55.29 -20.02
C ALA A 1064 -8.55 53.81 -20.34
N GLU A 1065 -8.45 53.40 -21.62
CA GLU A 1065 -8.59 52.01 -22.07
C GLU A 1065 -7.25 51.41 -22.56
N ALA A 1066 -6.12 52.01 -22.20
CA ALA A 1066 -4.79 51.77 -22.79
C ALA A 1066 -4.24 50.34 -22.69
N ASN A 1067 -4.97 49.37 -22.12
CA ASN A 1067 -4.57 47.98 -22.03
C ASN A 1067 -5.68 46.99 -22.45
N ASN A 1068 -6.82 47.44 -22.96
CA ASN A 1068 -7.98 46.59 -23.24
C ASN A 1068 -8.35 46.62 -24.73
N VAL A 1069 -8.01 45.56 -25.48
CA VAL A 1069 -8.26 45.46 -26.93
C VAL A 1069 -9.76 45.38 -27.22
N ARG A 1070 -10.51 44.62 -26.41
CA ARG A 1070 -11.98 44.48 -26.58
C ARG A 1070 -12.69 45.80 -26.31
N GLY A 1071 -12.30 46.49 -25.24
CA GLY A 1071 -12.79 47.83 -24.87
C GLY A 1071 -12.56 48.84 -25.99
N LEU A 1072 -11.33 48.94 -26.51
CA LEU A 1072 -11.00 49.85 -27.61
C LEU A 1072 -11.83 49.58 -28.87
N ARG A 1073 -12.05 48.31 -29.25
CA ARG A 1073 -12.92 47.95 -30.37
C ARG A 1073 -14.36 48.38 -30.13
N GLN A 1074 -14.89 48.15 -28.92
CA GLN A 1074 -16.24 48.54 -28.53
C GLN A 1074 -16.40 50.07 -28.55
N SER A 1075 -15.42 50.81 -28.04
CA SER A 1075 -15.38 52.26 -28.05
C SER A 1075 -15.37 52.84 -29.46
N ILE A 1076 -14.58 52.26 -30.38
CA ILE A 1076 -14.58 52.65 -31.80
C ILE A 1076 -15.96 52.38 -32.46
N ARG A 1077 -16.54 51.19 -32.24
CA ARG A 1077 -17.88 50.83 -32.76
C ARG A 1077 -18.95 51.79 -32.26
N ALA A 1078 -18.92 52.12 -30.96
CA ALA A 1078 -19.87 53.03 -30.32
C ALA A 1078 -19.73 54.47 -30.84
N LEU A 1079 -18.50 54.94 -31.01
CA LEU A 1079 -18.20 56.30 -31.49
C LEU A 1079 -18.70 56.51 -32.92
N VAL A 1080 -18.46 55.55 -33.82
CA VAL A 1080 -18.90 55.62 -35.22
C VAL A 1080 -20.37 55.21 -35.40
N GLY A 1081 -20.99 54.58 -34.40
CA GLY A 1081 -22.41 54.21 -34.43
C GLY A 1081 -22.72 52.91 -35.17
N HIS A 1082 -21.73 52.02 -35.31
CA HIS A 1082 -21.85 50.79 -36.09
C HIS A 1082 -21.38 49.57 -35.28
N ALA A 1083 -22.32 48.96 -34.55
CA ALA A 1083 -22.04 47.84 -33.65
C ALA A 1083 -21.48 46.58 -34.35
N ARG A 1084 -21.82 46.39 -35.64
CA ARG A 1084 -21.45 45.20 -36.41
C ARG A 1084 -20.08 45.29 -37.11
N LEU A 1085 -19.38 46.43 -37.02
CA LEU A 1085 -18.04 46.54 -37.61
C LEU A 1085 -17.05 45.61 -36.90
N PRO A 1086 -16.22 44.84 -37.61
CA PRO A 1086 -15.18 44.03 -36.99
C PRO A 1086 -14.19 44.87 -36.16
N VAL A 1087 -13.75 46.00 -36.69
CA VAL A 1087 -12.68 46.85 -36.13
C VAL A 1087 -11.40 46.05 -35.96
N LEU A 1088 -10.74 45.78 -37.09
CA LEU A 1088 -9.52 44.99 -37.13
C LEU A 1088 -8.29 45.81 -36.72
N PRO A 1089 -7.46 45.33 -35.77
CA PRO A 1089 -6.19 45.95 -35.44
C PRO A 1089 -5.17 45.76 -36.57
N LEU A 1090 -4.42 46.81 -36.84
CA LEU A 1090 -3.29 46.82 -37.77
C LEU A 1090 -1.99 46.66 -36.99
N VAL A 1091 -1.26 45.58 -37.25
CA VAL A 1091 -0.02 45.26 -36.55
C VAL A 1091 1.15 45.17 -37.52
N PRO A 1092 2.39 45.44 -37.06
CA PRO A 1092 3.58 45.15 -37.85
C PRO A 1092 3.60 43.67 -38.23
N SER A 1093 3.89 43.35 -39.50
CA SER A 1093 3.95 41.97 -39.99
C SER A 1093 4.93 41.11 -39.20
N LEU A 1094 6.02 41.71 -38.71
CA LEU A 1094 7.02 41.07 -37.86
C LEU A 1094 6.44 40.52 -36.54
N ALA A 1095 5.39 41.17 -36.00
CA ALA A 1095 4.72 40.74 -34.77
C ALA A 1095 3.86 39.48 -34.98
N VAL A 1096 3.40 39.23 -36.21
CA VAL A 1096 2.65 38.01 -36.60
C VAL A 1096 3.59 36.79 -36.66
N GLY A 1097 4.85 37.01 -37.01
CA GLY A 1097 5.86 35.95 -37.17
C GLY A 1097 5.72 35.16 -38.47
N PRO A 1098 6.66 34.25 -38.77
CA PRO A 1098 6.70 33.55 -40.06
C PRO A 1098 5.53 32.54 -40.18
N LEU A 1099 4.72 32.70 -41.23
CA LEU A 1099 3.63 31.81 -41.60
C LEU A 1099 4.02 30.98 -42.82
N ARG A 1100 3.87 29.64 -42.75
CA ARG A 1100 4.18 28.74 -43.86
C ARG A 1100 2.93 28.42 -44.66
N ALA A 1101 2.91 28.74 -45.95
CA ALA A 1101 1.76 28.47 -46.81
C ALA A 1101 1.42 26.98 -46.86
N ALA A 1102 0.14 26.65 -46.70
CA ALA A 1102 -0.38 25.31 -46.88
C ALA A 1102 -0.40 24.91 -48.37
N LEU A 1103 -0.23 23.62 -48.66
CA LEU A 1103 -0.39 23.08 -50.01
C LEU A 1103 -1.85 23.18 -50.47
N ARG A 1104 -2.07 23.24 -51.78
CA ARG A 1104 -3.42 23.28 -52.38
C ARG A 1104 -3.81 21.92 -52.95
N ASP A 1105 -5.12 21.64 -52.96
CA ASP A 1105 -5.72 20.54 -53.72
C ASP A 1105 -5.92 20.91 -55.20
N ASP A 1106 -6.38 19.95 -55.99
CA ASP A 1106 -6.62 20.11 -57.44
C ASP A 1106 -7.76 21.11 -57.75
N GLU A 1107 -8.64 21.38 -56.78
CA GLU A 1107 -9.69 22.39 -56.84
C GLU A 1107 -9.22 23.79 -56.40
N GLY A 1108 -7.94 23.92 -56.02
CA GLY A 1108 -7.32 25.17 -55.61
C GLY A 1108 -7.61 25.59 -54.16
N ARG A 1109 -8.24 24.75 -53.34
CA ARG A 1109 -8.45 24.97 -51.90
C ARG A 1109 -7.23 24.54 -51.08
N PRO A 1110 -7.01 25.09 -49.87
CA PRO A 1110 -5.98 24.58 -48.97
C PRO A 1110 -6.26 23.13 -48.56
N ARG A 1111 -5.23 22.27 -48.58
CA ARG A 1111 -5.34 20.89 -48.06
C ARG A 1111 -5.70 20.84 -46.59
N THR A 1112 -5.34 21.87 -45.83
CA THR A 1112 -5.74 22.07 -44.43
C THR A 1112 -7.25 22.10 -44.23
N ASP A 1113 -8.04 22.39 -45.26
CA ASP A 1113 -9.49 22.40 -45.15
C ASP A 1113 -10.01 20.99 -44.82
N ARG A 1114 -9.56 19.96 -45.57
CA ARG A 1114 -9.91 18.56 -45.31
C ARG A 1114 -9.13 17.94 -44.14
N GLU A 1115 -7.85 18.30 -44.02
CA GLU A 1115 -6.95 17.68 -43.05
C GLU A 1115 -7.14 18.22 -41.61
N TRP A 1116 -7.77 19.39 -41.46
CA TRP A 1116 -7.92 20.07 -40.18
C TRP A 1116 -9.23 20.83 -40.00
N LEU A 1117 -9.62 21.70 -40.94
CA LEU A 1117 -10.79 22.59 -40.76
C LEU A 1117 -12.10 21.80 -40.62
N GLU A 1118 -12.37 20.84 -41.51
CA GLU A 1118 -13.58 20.00 -41.51
C GLU A 1118 -13.73 19.21 -40.19
N ILE A 1119 -12.61 18.72 -39.65
CA ILE A 1119 -12.59 17.95 -38.40
C ILE A 1119 -12.90 18.86 -37.20
N VAL A 1120 -12.27 20.03 -37.14
CA VAL A 1120 -12.41 20.94 -36.00
C VAL A 1120 -13.73 21.72 -36.05
N ALA A 1121 -14.17 22.14 -37.24
CA ALA A 1121 -15.42 22.89 -37.44
C ALA A 1121 -16.65 22.11 -36.97
N ALA A 1122 -16.64 20.78 -37.07
CA ALA A 1122 -17.72 19.92 -36.57
C ALA A 1122 -17.98 20.07 -35.05
N VAL A 1123 -16.98 20.50 -34.29
CA VAL A 1123 -17.07 20.71 -32.83
C VAL A 1123 -16.82 22.17 -32.41
N ARG A 1124 -16.53 23.07 -33.37
CA ARG A 1124 -16.23 24.49 -33.12
C ARG A 1124 -17.11 25.41 -33.97
N PRO A 1125 -18.19 25.96 -33.39
CA PRO A 1125 -19.14 26.81 -34.12
C PRO A 1125 -18.52 28.04 -34.83
N ARG A 1126 -17.45 28.64 -34.27
CA ARG A 1126 -16.78 29.80 -34.88
C ARG A 1126 -16.03 29.44 -36.16
N LEU A 1127 -15.46 28.23 -36.23
CA LEU A 1127 -14.77 27.73 -37.42
C LEU A 1127 -15.72 27.14 -38.47
N ALA A 1128 -16.92 26.73 -38.07
CA ALA A 1128 -17.98 26.35 -39.02
C ALA A 1128 -18.36 27.52 -39.96
N SER A 1129 -18.32 28.76 -39.48
CA SER A 1129 -18.52 29.94 -40.35
C SER A 1129 -17.41 30.13 -41.38
N LEU A 1130 -16.16 29.80 -41.02
CA LEU A 1130 -15.03 29.81 -41.95
C LEU A 1130 -15.18 28.70 -42.99
N GLU A 1131 -15.54 27.48 -42.55
CA GLU A 1131 -15.79 26.35 -43.45
C GLU A 1131 -16.92 26.67 -44.44
N ALA A 1132 -18.03 27.25 -43.96
CA ALA A 1132 -19.12 27.70 -44.81
C ALA A 1132 -18.67 28.75 -45.84
N TRP A 1133 -17.75 29.64 -45.48
CA TRP A 1133 -17.15 30.61 -46.41
C TRP A 1133 -16.27 29.94 -47.47
N GLN A 1134 -15.46 28.94 -47.07
CA GLN A 1134 -14.60 28.17 -47.98
C GLN A 1134 -15.39 27.29 -48.95
N LEU A 1135 -16.60 26.87 -48.58
CA LEU A 1135 -17.49 26.02 -49.39
C LEU A 1135 -18.46 26.81 -50.28
N ASP A 1136 -18.58 28.13 -50.14
CA ASP A 1136 -19.46 28.95 -50.98
C ASP A 1136 -18.89 29.00 -52.42
N PRO A 1137 -19.60 28.44 -53.43
CA PRO A 1137 -19.08 28.39 -54.81
C PRO A 1137 -18.97 29.77 -55.46
N ALA A 1138 -19.55 30.80 -54.84
CA ALA A 1138 -19.52 32.17 -55.34
C ALA A 1138 -18.48 33.06 -54.65
N THR A 1139 -17.65 32.49 -53.76
CA THR A 1139 -16.47 33.15 -53.16
C THR A 1139 -15.20 32.52 -53.71
N ARG A 1140 -14.06 33.20 -53.53
CA ARG A 1140 -12.76 32.58 -53.74
C ARG A 1140 -12.28 32.01 -52.40
N PRO A 1141 -11.96 30.71 -52.32
CA PRO A 1141 -11.51 30.13 -51.06
C PRO A 1141 -10.24 30.82 -50.59
N TRP A 1142 -10.21 31.16 -49.31
CA TRP A 1142 -9.05 31.75 -48.66
C TRP A 1142 -7.89 30.75 -48.62
N ARG A 1143 -6.67 31.26 -48.78
CA ARG A 1143 -5.45 30.51 -48.54
C ARG A 1143 -5.28 30.26 -47.04
N ALA A 1144 -4.64 29.15 -46.70
CA ALA A 1144 -4.22 28.85 -45.34
C ALA A 1144 -2.70 28.91 -45.21
N ALA A 1145 -2.21 29.29 -44.03
CA ALA A 1145 -0.82 29.17 -43.65
C ALA A 1145 -0.72 28.75 -42.19
N VAL A 1146 0.25 27.89 -41.88
CA VAL A 1146 0.43 27.31 -40.55
C VAL A 1146 1.75 27.78 -39.98
N ARG A 1147 1.74 28.09 -38.68
CA ARG A 1147 2.95 28.32 -37.89
C ARG A 1147 2.95 27.39 -36.69
N THR A 1148 4.07 26.71 -36.52
CA THR A 1148 4.37 25.78 -35.43
C THR A 1148 5.76 26.13 -34.90
N ALA A 1149 6.08 25.83 -33.63
CA ALA A 1149 7.40 26.16 -33.11
C ALA A 1149 8.54 25.38 -33.80
N ASP A 1150 8.25 24.19 -34.34
CA ASP A 1150 9.19 23.36 -35.11
C ASP A 1150 9.29 23.74 -36.60
N GLY A 1151 8.48 24.69 -37.09
CA GLY A 1151 8.45 25.12 -38.49
C GLY A 1151 7.91 24.07 -39.49
N SER A 1152 7.34 22.97 -39.01
CA SER A 1152 6.80 21.87 -39.84
C SER A 1152 5.68 22.33 -40.78
N GLY A 1153 4.84 23.27 -40.33
CA GLY A 1153 3.63 23.68 -41.05
C GLY A 1153 2.48 22.65 -40.96
N ASP A 1154 2.57 21.68 -40.05
CA ASP A 1154 1.52 20.71 -39.77
C ASP A 1154 0.59 21.26 -38.66
N PRO A 1155 -0.73 21.43 -38.93
CA PRO A 1155 -1.66 21.93 -37.91
C PRO A 1155 -1.88 20.95 -36.74
N TRP A 1156 -1.41 19.71 -36.83
CA TRP A 1156 -1.43 18.70 -35.76
C TRP A 1156 -0.05 18.51 -35.10
N SER A 1157 0.87 19.48 -35.20
CA SER A 1157 2.20 19.35 -34.59
C SER A 1157 2.13 19.36 -33.05
N PRO A 1158 2.76 18.37 -32.37
CA PRO A 1158 2.87 18.34 -30.91
C PRO A 1158 3.85 19.39 -30.37
N ALA A 1159 4.58 20.10 -31.23
CA ALA A 1159 5.68 20.98 -30.85
C ALA A 1159 5.27 22.39 -30.39
N GLY A 1160 4.02 22.59 -29.93
CA GLY A 1160 3.58 23.83 -29.30
C GLY A 1160 3.61 25.09 -30.19
N PRO A 1161 3.03 26.17 -29.66
CA PRO A 1161 1.69 26.60 -30.06
C PRO A 1161 1.49 26.64 -31.59
N VAL A 1162 0.35 26.14 -32.04
CA VAL A 1162 -0.02 26.09 -33.46
C VAL A 1162 -0.90 27.28 -33.79
N VAL A 1163 -0.54 28.02 -34.83
CA VAL A 1163 -1.37 29.07 -35.42
C VAL A 1163 -1.75 28.65 -36.83
N VAL A 1164 -3.05 28.61 -37.11
CA VAL A 1164 -3.60 28.37 -38.45
C VAL A 1164 -4.25 29.66 -38.95
N ALA A 1165 -3.58 30.33 -39.88
CA ALA A 1165 -4.02 31.61 -40.42
C ALA A 1165 -4.72 31.42 -41.78
N TYR A 1166 -5.87 32.05 -41.95
CA TYR A 1166 -6.61 32.11 -43.22
C TYR A 1166 -6.67 33.54 -43.75
N GLY A 1167 -6.79 33.68 -45.07
CA GLY A 1167 -7.01 34.98 -45.73
C GLY A 1167 -6.73 34.91 -47.23
N PRO A 1168 -6.76 36.04 -47.95
CA PRO A 1168 -6.45 36.06 -49.38
C PRO A 1168 -5.06 35.47 -49.71
N ASP A 1169 -4.04 35.87 -48.94
CA ASP A 1169 -2.71 35.25 -48.94
C ASP A 1169 -1.95 35.51 -47.62
N PRO A 1170 -2.23 34.76 -46.54
CA PRO A 1170 -1.71 35.07 -45.21
C PRO A 1170 -0.18 34.96 -45.11
N ALA A 1171 0.44 34.02 -45.84
CA ALA A 1171 1.90 33.86 -45.85
C ALA A 1171 2.60 35.01 -46.59
N ALA A 1172 2.08 35.42 -47.75
CA ALA A 1172 2.63 36.56 -48.48
C ALA A 1172 2.45 37.86 -47.68
N LEU A 1173 1.26 38.08 -47.11
CA LEU A 1173 0.97 39.29 -46.32
C LEU A 1173 1.90 39.44 -45.11
N ALA A 1174 2.12 38.36 -44.34
CA ALA A 1174 3.05 38.38 -43.22
C ALA A 1174 4.53 38.49 -43.63
N GLY A 1175 4.89 38.09 -44.86
CA GLY A 1175 6.27 38.11 -45.35
C GLY A 1175 6.68 39.36 -46.14
N SER A 1176 5.75 40.06 -46.80
CA SER A 1176 6.08 41.14 -47.75
C SER A 1176 5.51 42.52 -47.43
N MET A 1177 4.55 42.64 -46.51
CA MET A 1177 3.97 43.92 -46.11
C MET A 1177 4.64 44.45 -44.83
N ALA A 1178 4.65 45.77 -44.64
CA ALA A 1178 5.11 46.38 -43.38
C ALA A 1178 4.09 46.17 -42.24
N THR A 1179 2.80 46.23 -42.59
CA THR A 1179 1.67 46.16 -41.65
C THR A 1179 0.60 45.24 -42.23
N VAL A 1180 -0.09 44.48 -41.37
CA VAL A 1180 -1.21 43.60 -41.74
C VAL A 1180 -2.35 43.76 -40.74
N ALA A 1181 -3.57 43.47 -41.18
CA ALA A 1181 -4.74 43.39 -40.31
C ALA A 1181 -4.91 41.96 -39.80
N ILE A 1182 -5.23 41.79 -38.52
CA ILE A 1182 -5.42 40.47 -37.91
C ILE A 1182 -6.75 40.36 -37.18
N ALA A 1183 -7.38 39.17 -37.23
CA ALA A 1183 -8.54 38.83 -36.41
C ALA A 1183 -8.36 37.44 -35.80
N GLY A 1184 -8.80 37.25 -34.55
CA GLY A 1184 -8.96 35.91 -33.99
C GLY A 1184 -10.26 35.30 -34.53
N LEU A 1185 -10.19 34.06 -35.01
CA LEU A 1185 -11.36 33.28 -35.41
C LEU A 1185 -11.80 32.37 -34.27
N ASP A 1186 -10.86 31.62 -33.68
CA ASP A 1186 -11.09 30.76 -32.51
C ASP A 1186 -9.74 30.41 -31.83
N ALA A 1187 -9.76 29.97 -30.57
CA ALA A 1187 -8.57 29.49 -29.85
C ALA A 1187 -8.91 28.48 -28.74
N TRP A 1188 -8.12 27.41 -28.62
CA TRP A 1188 -8.34 26.35 -27.62
C TRP A 1188 -7.08 25.55 -27.29
N GLN A 1189 -7.16 24.72 -26.24
CA GLN A 1189 -6.17 23.69 -25.94
C GLN A 1189 -6.65 22.33 -26.47
N ASP A 1190 -5.76 21.61 -27.14
CA ASP A 1190 -5.98 20.28 -27.69
C ASP A 1190 -4.93 19.29 -27.17
N ALA A 1191 -5.22 18.00 -27.22
CA ALA A 1191 -4.31 16.95 -26.78
C ALA A 1191 -3.89 16.08 -27.96
N ILE A 1192 -2.65 16.29 -28.43
CA ILE A 1192 -2.11 15.57 -29.59
C ILE A 1192 -1.54 14.22 -29.12
N PRO A 1193 -2.10 13.08 -29.56
CA PRO A 1193 -1.62 11.77 -29.11
C PRO A 1193 -0.15 11.53 -29.48
N SER A 1194 0.60 10.93 -28.56
CA SER A 1194 1.98 10.53 -28.81
C SER A 1194 2.05 9.41 -29.86
N THR A 1195 3.08 9.43 -30.71
CA THR A 1195 3.35 8.37 -31.69
C THR A 1195 3.98 7.12 -31.05
N ARG A 1196 4.48 7.23 -29.81
CA ARG A 1196 5.01 6.12 -29.01
C ARG A 1196 4.29 6.08 -27.67
N HIS A 1197 3.88 4.89 -27.25
CA HIS A 1197 3.23 4.67 -25.96
C HIS A 1197 3.99 3.65 -25.14
N THR A 1198 4.23 3.96 -23.87
CA THR A 1198 4.79 3.01 -22.91
C THR A 1198 3.69 2.10 -22.39
N THR A 1199 3.76 0.83 -22.73
CA THR A 1199 2.87 -0.22 -22.20
C THR A 1199 3.56 -1.03 -21.10
N SER A 1200 2.82 -1.84 -20.36
CA SER A 1200 3.36 -2.69 -19.28
C SER A 1200 3.00 -4.14 -19.50
N ALA A 1201 3.81 -5.06 -18.97
CA ALA A 1201 3.50 -6.49 -18.98
C ALA A 1201 3.62 -7.06 -17.56
N ALA A 1202 2.65 -7.90 -17.19
CA ALA A 1202 2.66 -8.67 -15.96
C ALA A 1202 2.89 -10.15 -16.30
N PHE A 1203 3.89 -10.77 -15.68
CA PHE A 1203 4.21 -12.19 -15.86
C PHE A 1203 4.07 -12.92 -14.52
N GLY A 1204 3.50 -14.13 -14.57
CA GLY A 1204 3.54 -15.03 -13.42
C GLY A 1204 4.92 -15.67 -13.35
N PHE A 1205 5.64 -15.53 -12.24
CA PHE A 1205 6.89 -16.25 -12.02
C PHE A 1205 6.91 -16.90 -10.64
N ASN A 1206 7.51 -18.08 -10.56
CA ASN A 1206 7.80 -18.72 -9.29
C ASN A 1206 9.00 -18.03 -8.65
N GLY A 1207 8.72 -16.96 -7.91
CA GLY A 1207 9.74 -16.27 -7.12
C GLY A 1207 10.25 -17.18 -5.99
N PRO A 1208 11.52 -17.05 -5.60
CA PRO A 1208 12.05 -17.72 -4.42
C PRO A 1208 11.27 -17.26 -3.18
N LYS A 1209 10.43 -18.18 -2.65
CA LYS A 1209 9.51 -17.93 -1.53
C LYS A 1209 10.18 -18.06 -0.16
N SER A 1210 11.40 -18.59 -0.09
CA SER A 1210 12.18 -18.66 1.15
C SER A 1210 12.43 -17.25 1.68
N ARG A 1211 11.96 -16.99 2.89
CA ARG A 1211 12.19 -15.76 3.65
C ARG A 1211 13.27 -16.02 4.68
N ALA A 1212 13.94 -14.95 5.10
CA ALA A 1212 14.88 -15.03 6.21
C ALA A 1212 14.13 -15.52 7.46
N PRO A 1213 14.73 -16.38 8.30
CA PRO A 1213 14.16 -16.68 9.60
C PRO A 1213 13.97 -15.37 10.37
N GLN A 1214 12.77 -15.10 10.88
CA GLN A 1214 12.48 -13.88 11.65
C GLN A 1214 13.01 -14.01 13.08
N ALA A 1215 14.32 -14.24 13.20
CA ALA A 1215 15.05 -14.30 14.46
C ALA A 1215 16.44 -13.70 14.30
N VAL A 1216 16.90 -13.01 15.34
CA VAL A 1216 18.31 -12.60 15.50
C VAL A 1216 18.95 -13.61 16.44
N LEU A 1217 20.03 -14.26 15.99
CA LEU A 1217 20.73 -15.25 16.81
C LEU A 1217 21.86 -14.58 17.59
N LEU A 1218 21.88 -14.78 18.91
CA LEU A 1218 23.02 -14.43 19.75
C LEU A 1218 23.90 -15.67 19.84
N ALA A 1219 24.77 -15.83 18.85
CA ALA A 1219 25.62 -17.01 18.72
C ALA A 1219 26.79 -16.94 19.71
N VAL A 1220 26.77 -17.88 20.67
CA VAL A 1220 27.78 -17.99 21.72
C VAL A 1220 28.64 -19.25 21.50
N PRO A 1221 29.97 -19.15 21.66
CA PRO A 1221 30.86 -20.28 21.52
C PRO A 1221 30.58 -21.35 22.58
N PRO A 1222 30.65 -22.64 22.21
CA PRO A 1222 30.44 -23.73 23.17
C PRO A 1222 31.55 -23.82 24.22
N ASP A 1223 32.71 -23.21 23.96
CA ASP A 1223 33.85 -23.03 24.85
C ASP A 1223 34.13 -21.53 25.02
N ALA A 1224 33.91 -20.98 26.21
CA ALA A 1224 34.09 -19.54 26.48
C ALA A 1224 35.53 -19.04 26.32
N SER A 1225 36.53 -19.90 26.17
CA SER A 1225 37.92 -19.47 25.98
C SER A 1225 38.25 -19.09 24.52
N ARG A 1226 37.43 -19.52 23.56
CA ARG A 1226 37.68 -19.37 22.13
C ARG A 1226 36.49 -18.81 21.37
N ARG A 1227 36.77 -18.12 20.27
CA ARG A 1227 35.74 -17.66 19.32
C ARG A 1227 35.29 -18.84 18.47
N LEU A 1228 34.06 -18.77 17.96
CA LEU A 1228 33.55 -19.68 16.92
C LEU A 1228 34.46 -19.65 15.67
N ASN A 1229 34.54 -20.78 14.97
CA ASN A 1229 35.04 -20.84 13.60
C ASN A 1229 33.89 -21.00 12.58
N ASP A 1230 34.16 -20.89 11.28
CA ASP A 1230 33.12 -20.91 10.24
C ASP A 1230 32.32 -22.22 10.20
N ALA A 1231 32.96 -23.36 10.46
CA ALA A 1231 32.30 -24.66 10.50
C ALA A 1231 31.39 -24.78 11.73
N GLU A 1232 31.81 -24.26 12.88
CA GLU A 1232 30.99 -24.20 14.10
C GLU A 1232 29.81 -23.24 13.95
N LEU A 1233 30.00 -22.12 13.23
CA LEU A 1233 28.91 -21.21 12.90
C LEU A 1233 27.85 -21.91 12.02
N ALA A 1234 28.27 -22.66 11.00
CA ALA A 1234 27.36 -23.44 10.17
C ALA A 1234 26.64 -24.52 10.99
N ALA A 1235 27.35 -25.22 11.88
CA ALA A 1235 26.77 -26.20 12.80
C ALA A 1235 25.76 -25.57 13.77
N LEU A 1236 26.02 -24.35 14.25
CA LEU A 1236 25.12 -23.59 15.11
C LEU A 1236 23.82 -23.24 14.39
N VAL A 1237 23.89 -22.79 13.13
CA VAL A 1237 22.68 -22.52 12.33
C VAL A 1237 21.88 -23.81 12.10
N LEU A 1238 22.55 -24.95 11.92
CA LEU A 1238 21.88 -26.26 11.80
C LEU A 1238 21.24 -26.71 13.13
N GLU A 1239 21.90 -26.49 14.25
CA GLU A 1239 21.36 -26.70 15.60
C GLU A 1239 20.10 -25.85 15.80
N THR A 1240 20.15 -24.56 15.46
CA THR A 1240 18.99 -23.66 15.50
C THR A 1240 17.86 -24.14 14.59
N ARG A 1241 18.18 -24.62 13.38
CA ARG A 1241 17.18 -25.21 12.47
C ARG A 1241 16.53 -26.46 13.07
N GLN A 1242 17.29 -27.32 13.74
CA GLN A 1242 16.74 -28.50 14.43
C GLN A 1242 15.86 -28.10 15.62
N LEU A 1243 16.26 -27.09 16.39
CA LEU A 1243 15.44 -26.53 17.47
C LEU A 1243 14.13 -25.93 16.95
N ALA A 1244 14.17 -25.20 15.82
CA ALA A 1244 12.97 -24.68 15.18
C ALA A 1244 12.01 -25.81 14.75
N ARG A 1245 12.54 -26.92 14.24
CA ARG A 1245 11.76 -28.13 13.91
C ARG A 1245 11.21 -28.82 15.17
N ALA A 1246 12.03 -28.99 16.20
CA ALA A 1246 11.62 -29.59 17.47
C ALA A 1246 10.51 -28.78 18.15
N ARG A 1247 10.57 -27.45 18.09
CA ARG A 1247 9.51 -26.56 18.57
C ARG A 1247 8.20 -26.69 17.78
N ALA A 1248 8.28 -27.06 16.50
CA ALA A 1248 7.11 -27.33 15.67
C ALA A 1248 6.50 -28.73 15.90
N CYS A 1249 7.15 -29.59 16.71
CA CYS A 1249 6.61 -30.89 17.09
C CYS A 1249 5.32 -30.70 17.89
N ARG A 1250 4.18 -31.07 17.29
CA ARG A 1250 2.86 -30.87 17.91
C ARG A 1250 2.21 -32.17 18.37
N PRO A 1251 1.48 -32.11 19.49
CA PRO A 1251 0.61 -33.18 19.91
C PRO A 1251 -0.71 -33.24 19.10
N ARG A 1252 -0.92 -34.29 18.28
CA ARG A 1252 -2.10 -34.45 17.38
C ARG A 1252 -3.47 -34.49 18.09
N ALA A 1253 -4.54 -34.04 17.44
CA ALA A 1253 -5.92 -34.29 17.88
C ALA A 1253 -6.17 -35.80 18.08
N GLY A 1254 -6.50 -36.20 19.31
CA GLY A 1254 -6.69 -37.61 19.71
C GLY A 1254 -5.42 -38.40 20.08
N SER A 1255 -4.21 -37.93 19.76
CA SER A 1255 -2.97 -38.52 20.37
C SER A 1255 -2.83 -38.05 21.83
N ARG A 1256 -1.81 -38.47 22.65
CA ARG A 1256 -1.68 -38.15 24.12
C ARG A 1256 -0.44 -37.33 24.77
N VAL A 1257 -0.55 -36.23 25.59
CA VAL A 1257 0.37 -35.19 26.20
C VAL A 1257 -0.10 -34.97 27.62
N ALA A 1258 0.61 -35.54 28.56
CA ALA A 1258 0.81 -34.88 29.83
C ALA A 1258 2.31 -34.70 29.97
N THR A 1259 2.64 -33.82 30.88
CA THR A 1259 3.93 -33.74 31.55
C THR A 1259 4.29 -35.09 32.18
N PRO A 1260 5.57 -35.48 32.24
CA PRO A 1260 5.99 -36.64 33.01
C PRO A 1260 5.57 -36.40 34.46
N ALA A 1261 4.46 -37.03 34.86
CA ALA A 1261 4.01 -37.28 36.22
C ALA A 1261 3.30 -36.17 37.03
N ALA A 1262 2.74 -35.09 36.45
CA ALA A 1262 1.95 -34.16 37.27
C ALA A 1262 0.54 -34.69 37.63
N LEU A 1263 -0.27 -35.07 36.64
CA LEU A 1263 -1.72 -35.22 36.84
C LEU A 1263 -2.22 -36.66 37.11
N SER A 1264 -1.35 -37.64 37.35
CA SER A 1264 -1.77 -39.05 37.42
C SER A 1264 -1.16 -39.89 38.53
N SER A 1265 -0.40 -39.29 39.44
CA SER A 1265 0.15 -40.01 40.59
C SER A 1265 -0.63 -39.79 41.88
N LEU A 1266 -1.57 -38.83 41.89
CA LEU A 1266 -2.47 -38.58 43.00
C LEU A 1266 -3.87 -39.15 42.72
N PRO A 1267 -4.47 -39.83 43.70
CA PRO A 1267 -5.75 -40.54 43.57
C PRO A 1267 -6.96 -39.61 43.32
N ASP A 1268 -8.06 -40.15 42.79
CA ASP A 1268 -9.30 -39.44 42.40
C ASP A 1268 -9.84 -38.42 43.43
N MET A 1269 -9.59 -38.64 44.72
CA MET A 1269 -9.98 -37.74 45.80
C MET A 1269 -9.27 -36.38 45.82
N PHE A 1270 -8.12 -36.25 45.15
CA PHE A 1270 -7.44 -34.96 44.95
C PHE A 1270 -8.12 -34.14 43.82
N TRP A 1271 -9.05 -34.76 43.08
CA TRP A 1271 -9.66 -34.23 41.87
C TRP A 1271 -11.19 -34.09 41.95
N SER A 1272 -11.83 -34.46 43.06
CA SER A 1272 -13.29 -34.62 43.15
C SER A 1272 -14.13 -33.33 43.16
N HIS A 1273 -13.52 -32.14 43.03
CA HIS A 1273 -14.20 -30.85 43.18
C HIS A 1273 -14.04 -29.88 41.98
N TRP A 1274 -14.04 -30.41 40.76
CA TRP A 1274 -14.24 -29.60 39.55
C TRP A 1274 -15.70 -29.15 39.35
N THR A 1275 -16.65 -29.74 40.10
CA THR A 1275 -18.10 -29.45 40.04
C THR A 1275 -18.60 -28.61 41.19
#